data_AF-A0AAE0D5V4-F1
#
_entry.id   AF-A0AAE0D5V4-F1
#
_cell.length_a   1.000
_cell.length_b   1.000
_cell.length_c   1.000
_cell.angle_alpha   90.00
_cell.angle_beta   90.00
_cell.angle_gamma   90.00
#
_symmetry.space_group_name_H-M   'P 1'
#
loop_
_entity.id
_entity.type
_entity.pdbx_description
1 polymer ?
#
loop_
_entity_poly.entity_id
_entity_poly.type
_entity_poly.pdbx_seq_one_letter_code
_entity_poly.pdbx_strand_id
1 'polypeptide(L)'
;MSEAVINVSRTITDLTLEEKIKLLAGKDTWTTNAIERLQIPGITPPGCLLPSATAMGAIFDTELMHSVGEMLAAEAKEKGCHIILAPTVCLQRSPLIGRGFEAFGEDPVLSGTLASAYINGVQTNGVGVSIKHYAAHDQSTMSIEDSIRVSERTLREIHLLPFQIAVKNAKPWCFMTAYHRINGTHVSEDPWLLRDILRKEWGWDGLIMSDWFGTYSTSEAVNAGLDLEMPGPARWRGELLMWAVLCRKVKEATIDEQVRSLLNLTNKVRPALEYQRDERAQGDTEEKRRVCRKVASDSIVLLKNDRSVLPLNASSEQTLGLIGPAVRLPALSGGGSADLVPYYVSTPLDAIVDVVGEGRVKTAIGCHGHLFTPLLQSNVTIPGTNKPGYTLDWFEENFEENPDAAPLYTTTTTQAQMYFADSLPEAVPSAYWLRVKTCLTVTKTAIIQLGLCVIGKGRLWTEDRLREKIDAEQALDEAVRLAKSVDIPIVIAGLNADYESEAVDRESLDLPPGIDELVVRVVAGNPNTSGCPIAMPWIEKAATVVHAWFGGQETGNAIADVLFGKVNPSGRLSVTFPKRIEDTPAFLTFGKGQREIMYGEGVFIGYRYYEKVKTRPLFYFGHGMSYTTFKYSNLQVPKRVRLDNGSAMSFEVTVEVRNTGVRDGSETVQNEELEQWLAERGTFRVIISKSADSDDEALSAEIYLEEDYSVAMPVPSSALSKRSCDACRQRKVKCDATQPCANCSISNLDCTFKVIPRKRGPKTPRAKAQEEPPTRQRISHSPQTRSGDNGGRQVTSTTHCEPAATATPVYCMVYSATPPSKIRSDLFLAISEVLPSPTIRQVVDECISLYVLHMFPVCPVCHVPTLRAMAAAYFPVPGSVSYVDDVVFDEGSDKDRIAVMRPFTLLTALCAAVASIYPASILAYRDLVATPFLQASRRMIKVYEDYDTQHPNSSSLAIRLFQSAALQHSAGKMPLAWHVLSQGGLLAQHLRLHDEHVLSKYDPLESTLLRSNFWMLYVCDKAAISLANRHVTLHEPLFDSTMTIEESDAARVSLLDPSMRNVPESFEDTLMVGFHLIQRCWASAGRLLLAIRSKRQNTTLNSSTADATSVTEKEAMTTIYIEVMSLLDDLPPWLNSPDTVDLDAQYDVAFQRSCFWTQKSRLTAMFHGVRIMVLRQCIEYGLMSLIGLNDDPLTLAMEQINIARDVVHSLTSVPFQYIQTNGEPGIELMRVVGSILLELSQKVENDVVRGRASSLLSSLLDILARLDSKASEELLSQQT
;
A
#
# COMPACT_ATOMS: atom_id res chain seq x y z
N MET A 1 -41.15 19.35 -30.44
CA MET A 1 -41.51 20.48 -29.56
C MET A 1 -40.32 20.71 -28.65
N SER A 2 -39.88 21.95 -28.41
CA SER A 2 -38.77 22.21 -27.49
C SER A 2 -39.21 21.94 -26.05
N GLU A 3 -38.76 20.82 -25.48
CA GLU A 3 -39.04 20.51 -24.08
C GLU A 3 -38.27 21.49 -23.20
N ALA A 4 -38.98 22.19 -22.32
CA ALA A 4 -38.40 23.27 -21.54
C ALA A 4 -37.35 22.72 -20.55
N VAL A 5 -36.34 23.55 -20.26
CA VAL A 5 -35.35 23.32 -19.18
C VAL A 5 -36.07 22.82 -17.91
N ILE A 6 -35.59 21.72 -17.33
CA ILE A 6 -36.24 21.05 -16.19
C ILE A 6 -36.30 22.04 -15.03
N ASN A 7 -37.50 22.37 -14.56
CA ASN A 7 -37.68 23.19 -13.37
C ASN A 7 -37.39 22.33 -12.13
N VAL A 8 -36.11 22.25 -11.77
CA VAL A 8 -35.57 21.30 -10.78
C VAL A 8 -36.36 21.30 -9.47
N SER A 9 -36.70 22.46 -8.91
CA SER A 9 -37.45 22.55 -7.66
C SER A 9 -38.89 22.04 -7.77
N ARG A 10 -39.55 22.26 -8.91
CA ARG A 10 -40.87 21.68 -9.18
C ARG A 10 -40.77 20.18 -9.41
N THR A 11 -39.84 19.74 -10.26
CA THR A 11 -39.65 18.32 -10.61
C THR A 11 -39.35 17.45 -9.38
N ILE A 12 -38.56 17.94 -8.41
CA ILE A 12 -38.33 17.24 -7.13
C ILE A 12 -39.62 17.09 -6.30
N THR A 13 -40.53 18.06 -6.39
CA THR A 13 -41.84 17.99 -5.72
C THR A 13 -42.80 17.04 -6.45
N ASP A 14 -42.70 16.97 -7.78
CA ASP A 14 -43.55 16.14 -8.64
C ASP A 14 -43.09 14.66 -8.69
N LEU A 15 -41.84 14.34 -8.28
CA LEU A 15 -41.26 12.98 -8.20
C LEU A 15 -41.70 12.22 -6.92
N THR A 16 -42.01 10.93 -7.04
CA THR A 16 -42.18 10.04 -5.88
C THR A 16 -40.83 9.67 -5.26
N LEU A 17 -40.81 9.26 -3.98
CA LEU A 17 -39.58 8.78 -3.33
C LEU A 17 -38.91 7.61 -4.07
N GLU A 18 -39.70 6.74 -4.71
CA GLU A 18 -39.19 5.62 -5.50
C GLU A 18 -38.50 6.11 -6.78
N GLU A 19 -39.10 7.05 -7.51
CA GLU A 19 -38.49 7.67 -8.69
C GLU A 19 -37.24 8.48 -8.32
N LYS A 20 -37.27 9.20 -7.19
CA LYS A 20 -36.09 9.90 -6.64
C LYS A 20 -34.95 8.91 -6.39
N ILE A 21 -35.20 7.81 -5.66
CA ILE A 21 -34.18 6.80 -5.36
C ILE A 21 -33.66 6.12 -6.63
N LYS A 22 -34.54 5.77 -7.57
CA LYS A 22 -34.18 5.19 -8.87
C LYS A 22 -33.24 6.09 -9.68
N LEU A 23 -33.40 7.41 -9.60
CA LEU A 23 -32.51 8.37 -10.26
C LEU A 23 -31.10 8.42 -9.65
N LEU A 24 -30.91 8.05 -8.38
CA LEU A 24 -29.62 8.12 -7.67
C LEU A 24 -28.73 6.87 -7.85
N ALA A 25 -29.05 6.04 -8.84
CA ALA A 25 -28.23 4.92 -9.29
C ALA A 25 -28.25 4.76 -10.82
N GLY A 26 -27.21 4.12 -11.35
CA GLY A 26 -27.18 3.64 -12.73
C GLY A 26 -28.34 2.69 -13.05
N LYS A 27 -28.78 2.69 -14.31
CA LYS A 27 -29.73 1.74 -14.88
C LYS A 27 -28.99 0.47 -15.32
N ASP A 28 -27.88 0.67 -16.03
CA ASP A 28 -26.98 -0.33 -16.60
C ASP A 28 -25.52 0.12 -16.35
N THR A 29 -24.53 -0.50 -16.97
CA THR A 29 -23.12 -0.14 -16.80
C THR A 29 -22.85 1.33 -17.06
N TRP A 30 -23.56 1.96 -18.00
CA TRP A 30 -23.20 3.28 -18.53
C TRP A 30 -24.27 4.35 -18.32
N THR A 31 -25.55 3.98 -18.31
CA THR A 31 -26.65 4.94 -18.44
C THR A 31 -27.35 5.18 -17.10
N THR A 32 -27.65 6.43 -16.77
CA THR A 32 -28.52 6.75 -15.61
C THR A 32 -29.98 6.37 -15.89
N ASN A 33 -30.76 6.19 -14.83
CA ASN A 33 -32.21 5.97 -14.99
C ASN A 33 -32.92 7.19 -15.61
N ALA A 34 -34.01 6.93 -16.33
CA ALA A 34 -34.88 7.91 -16.97
C ALA A 34 -36.30 7.88 -16.36
N ILE A 35 -37.02 9.00 -16.41
CA ILE A 35 -38.42 9.14 -15.94
C ILE A 35 -39.23 9.85 -17.03
N GLU A 36 -39.87 9.07 -17.90
CA GLU A 36 -40.57 9.56 -19.10
C GLU A 36 -41.68 10.56 -18.79
N ARG A 37 -42.51 10.30 -17.76
CA ARG A 37 -43.66 11.17 -17.40
C ARG A 37 -43.25 12.59 -16.99
N LEU A 38 -41.99 12.80 -16.63
CA LEU A 38 -41.41 14.09 -16.23
C LEU A 38 -40.33 14.58 -17.19
N GLN A 39 -40.17 13.95 -18.36
CA GLN A 39 -39.18 14.31 -19.39
C GLN A 39 -37.74 14.36 -18.83
N ILE A 40 -37.40 13.40 -17.95
CA ILE A 40 -36.03 13.23 -17.44
C ILE A 40 -35.35 12.12 -18.26
N PRO A 41 -34.43 12.44 -19.17
CA PRO A 41 -33.71 11.45 -19.96
C PRO A 41 -32.61 10.75 -19.16
N GLY A 42 -32.20 9.56 -19.62
CA GLY A 42 -30.99 8.91 -19.16
C GLY A 42 -29.74 9.59 -19.72
N ILE A 43 -28.65 9.61 -18.94
CA ILE A 43 -27.37 10.23 -19.29
C ILE A 43 -26.32 9.12 -19.42
N THR A 44 -25.55 9.15 -20.50
CA THR A 44 -24.52 8.14 -20.87
C THR A 44 -23.14 8.78 -21.11
N PRO A 45 -22.03 8.18 -20.66
CA PRO A 45 -20.65 8.65 -20.91
C PRO A 45 -20.02 8.09 -22.21
N PRO A 46 -19.03 8.77 -22.82
CA PRO A 46 -18.25 8.30 -23.98
C PRO A 46 -16.84 7.81 -23.62
N GLY A 47 -16.17 7.26 -24.64
CA GLY A 47 -14.71 7.22 -24.74
C GLY A 47 -14.21 7.67 -26.12
N CYS A 48 -13.04 8.30 -26.16
CA CYS A 48 -12.23 8.56 -27.36
C CYS A 48 -10.76 8.20 -27.10
N LEU A 49 -10.08 7.53 -28.04
CA LEU A 49 -8.68 7.16 -27.85
C LEU A 49 -7.76 8.36 -28.14
N LEU A 50 -7.23 8.94 -27.07
CA LEU A 50 -6.20 9.98 -27.12
C LEU A 50 -4.81 9.38 -26.84
N PRO A 51 -3.72 10.14 -27.11
CA PRO A 51 -2.46 9.92 -26.40
C PRO A 51 -2.66 9.85 -24.88
N SER A 52 -1.83 9.07 -24.19
CA SER A 52 -1.92 8.90 -22.73
C SER A 52 -1.91 10.24 -22.00
N ALA A 53 -2.52 10.30 -20.82
CA ALA A 53 -2.55 11.54 -20.06
C ALA A 53 -1.13 11.98 -19.65
N THR A 54 -0.21 11.04 -19.40
CA THR A 54 1.22 11.35 -19.23
C THR A 54 1.82 12.06 -20.44
N ALA A 55 1.47 11.62 -21.65
CA ALA A 55 1.88 12.29 -22.88
C ALA A 55 1.28 13.71 -22.95
N MET A 56 -0.02 13.86 -22.68
CA MET A 56 -0.67 15.18 -22.63
C MET A 56 -0.05 16.09 -21.55
N GLY A 57 0.35 15.53 -20.41
CA GLY A 57 1.08 16.23 -19.36
C GLY A 57 2.44 16.75 -19.82
N ALA A 58 3.11 15.98 -20.68
CA ALA A 58 4.42 16.34 -21.24
C ALA A 58 4.38 17.51 -22.24
N ILE A 59 3.20 17.96 -22.67
CA ILE A 59 3.04 19.08 -23.61
C ILE A 59 3.21 20.44 -22.90
N PHE A 60 2.78 20.55 -21.64
CA PHE A 60 2.78 21.82 -20.87
C PHE A 60 2.01 23.00 -21.54
N ASP A 61 1.08 22.72 -22.48
CA ASP A 61 0.34 23.71 -23.27
C ASP A 61 -1.16 23.70 -22.92
N THR A 62 -1.66 24.76 -22.28
CA THR A 62 -3.08 24.86 -21.92
C THR A 62 -4.01 25.12 -23.11
N GLU A 63 -3.53 25.73 -24.20
CA GLU A 63 -4.36 25.99 -25.37
C GLU A 63 -4.62 24.69 -26.13
N LEU A 64 -3.58 23.88 -26.34
CA LEU A 64 -3.73 22.56 -26.95
C LEU A 64 -4.60 21.64 -26.08
N MET A 65 -4.48 21.69 -24.75
CA MET A 65 -5.37 20.95 -23.85
C MET A 65 -6.83 21.42 -23.91
N HIS A 66 -7.09 22.72 -24.15
CA HIS A 66 -8.44 23.21 -24.40
C HIS A 66 -8.99 22.60 -25.70
N SER A 67 -8.24 22.65 -26.81
CA SER A 67 -8.67 22.07 -28.09
C SER A 67 -8.86 20.55 -28.06
N VAL A 68 -8.11 19.83 -27.22
CA VAL A 68 -8.41 18.42 -26.91
C VAL A 68 -9.80 18.27 -26.28
N GLY A 69 -10.15 19.14 -25.33
CA GLY A 69 -11.48 19.16 -24.71
C GLY A 69 -12.60 19.49 -25.71
N GLU A 70 -12.38 20.44 -26.61
CA GLU A 70 -13.35 20.79 -27.67
C GLU A 70 -13.60 19.60 -28.61
N MET A 71 -12.51 18.96 -29.07
CA MET A 71 -12.56 17.77 -29.93
C MET A 71 -13.31 16.61 -29.24
N LEU A 72 -13.04 16.38 -27.95
CA LEU A 72 -13.71 15.36 -27.15
C LEU A 72 -15.20 15.65 -26.94
N ALA A 73 -15.61 16.91 -26.83
CA ALA A 73 -17.03 17.26 -26.72
C ALA A 73 -17.78 17.06 -28.04
N ALA A 74 -17.15 17.29 -29.20
CA ALA A 74 -17.72 16.94 -30.50
C ALA A 74 -17.89 15.41 -30.62
N GLU A 75 -16.84 14.65 -30.33
CA GLU A 75 -16.82 13.19 -30.31
C GLU A 75 -17.89 12.59 -29.37
N ALA A 76 -18.03 13.16 -28.16
CA ALA A 76 -19.03 12.75 -27.19
C ALA A 76 -20.45 12.88 -27.76
N LYS A 77 -20.78 14.02 -28.38
CA LYS A 77 -22.10 14.27 -29.00
C LYS A 77 -22.39 13.30 -30.16
N GLU A 78 -21.41 13.09 -31.04
CA GLU A 78 -21.52 12.13 -32.15
C GLU A 78 -21.80 10.71 -31.65
N LYS A 79 -21.08 10.28 -30.60
CA LYS A 79 -21.29 8.98 -29.94
C LYS A 79 -22.55 8.92 -29.08
N GLY A 80 -23.25 10.04 -28.87
CA GLY A 80 -24.49 10.07 -28.11
C GLY A 80 -24.33 10.13 -26.60
N CYS A 81 -23.25 10.78 -26.17
CA CYS A 81 -22.77 10.78 -24.82
C CYS A 81 -22.62 12.21 -24.29
N HIS A 82 -22.60 12.32 -22.96
CA HIS A 82 -23.01 13.54 -22.28
C HIS A 82 -22.09 13.94 -21.13
N ILE A 83 -21.31 12.98 -20.57
CA ILE A 83 -20.35 13.21 -19.48
C ILE A 83 -19.09 12.39 -19.76
N ILE A 84 -17.93 13.03 -19.90
CA ILE A 84 -16.65 12.31 -20.06
C ILE A 84 -16.11 11.92 -18.69
N LEU A 85 -15.75 10.64 -18.49
CA LEU A 85 -15.21 10.11 -17.22
C LEU A 85 -13.70 10.37 -17.11
N ALA A 86 -13.33 11.63 -17.27
CA ALA A 86 -11.98 12.17 -17.38
C ALA A 86 -11.99 13.68 -17.05
N PRO A 87 -10.84 14.32 -16.78
CA PRO A 87 -9.50 13.73 -16.70
C PRO A 87 -9.23 13.01 -15.38
N THR A 88 -8.27 12.09 -15.40
CA THR A 88 -7.67 11.53 -14.19
C THR A 88 -6.53 12.43 -13.73
N VAL A 89 -6.60 12.90 -12.49
CA VAL A 89 -5.66 13.88 -11.91
C VAL A 89 -5.02 13.41 -10.60
N CYS A 90 -5.07 12.10 -10.34
CA CYS A 90 -4.17 11.43 -9.39
C CYS A 90 -2.71 11.67 -9.77
N LEU A 91 -1.76 11.38 -8.87
CA LEU A 91 -0.35 11.71 -9.09
C LEU A 91 0.52 10.45 -9.02
N GLN A 92 1.53 10.37 -9.87
CA GLN A 92 2.47 9.24 -9.93
C GLN A 92 3.46 9.27 -8.74
N ARG A 93 2.94 9.05 -7.53
CA ARG A 93 3.69 8.88 -6.27
C ARG A 93 4.78 7.80 -6.38
N SER A 94 4.53 6.79 -7.20
CA SER A 94 5.46 5.73 -7.59
C SER A 94 5.42 5.59 -9.11
N PRO A 95 6.54 5.33 -9.81
CA PRO A 95 6.53 5.02 -11.24
C PRO A 95 5.89 3.65 -11.57
N LEU A 96 5.64 2.81 -10.56
CA LEU A 96 5.08 1.47 -10.73
C LEU A 96 3.54 1.43 -10.82
N ILE A 97 2.85 2.54 -10.56
CA ILE A 97 1.38 2.61 -10.61
C ILE A 97 0.84 2.16 -11.98
N GLY A 98 -0.07 1.17 -11.97
CA GLY A 98 -0.66 0.58 -13.17
C GLY A 98 -1.40 1.60 -14.04
N ARG A 99 -2.21 2.46 -13.41
CA ARG A 99 -2.90 3.60 -14.05
C ARG A 99 -2.00 4.84 -14.24
N GLY A 100 -0.67 4.70 -14.16
CA GLY A 100 0.26 5.82 -14.27
C GLY A 100 0.15 6.59 -15.58
N PHE A 101 -0.08 5.88 -16.68
CA PHE A 101 -0.33 6.48 -18.00
C PHE A 101 -1.60 7.34 -18.07
N GLU A 102 -2.57 7.13 -17.15
CA GLU A 102 -3.86 7.81 -17.15
C GLU A 102 -3.84 9.15 -16.39
N ALA A 103 -2.78 9.44 -15.62
CA ALA A 103 -2.58 10.72 -14.93
C ALA A 103 -1.62 11.65 -15.69
N PHE A 104 -1.80 12.97 -15.58
CA PHE A 104 -0.97 13.94 -16.32
C PHE A 104 0.52 13.93 -15.91
N GLY A 105 0.83 13.88 -14.62
CA GLY A 105 2.19 13.93 -14.12
C GLY A 105 2.28 14.04 -12.60
N GLU A 106 3.51 13.94 -12.08
CA GLU A 106 3.76 13.89 -10.63
C GLU A 106 3.57 15.24 -9.91
N ASP A 107 3.40 16.32 -10.67
CA ASP A 107 3.20 17.66 -10.14
C ASP A 107 1.71 18.05 -10.05
N PRO A 108 1.20 18.47 -8.87
CA PRO A 108 -0.19 18.87 -8.69
C PRO A 108 -0.58 20.16 -9.42
N VAL A 109 0.34 21.10 -9.63
CA VAL A 109 0.04 22.38 -10.29
C VAL A 109 -0.07 22.18 -11.80
N LEU A 110 0.86 21.42 -12.40
CA LEU A 110 0.78 20.99 -13.80
C LEU A 110 -0.53 20.23 -14.05
N SER A 111 -0.76 19.16 -13.28
CA SER A 111 -1.93 18.29 -13.42
C SER A 111 -3.25 19.06 -13.26
N GLY A 112 -3.36 19.92 -12.25
CA GLY A 112 -4.54 20.78 -12.05
C GLY A 112 -4.74 21.83 -13.15
N THR A 113 -3.66 22.40 -13.68
CA THR A 113 -3.72 23.46 -14.71
C THR A 113 -4.12 22.90 -16.07
N LEU A 114 -3.51 21.79 -16.51
CA LEU A 114 -3.89 21.12 -17.76
C LEU A 114 -5.29 20.51 -17.68
N ALA A 115 -5.66 19.93 -16.53
CA ALA A 115 -7.03 19.48 -16.28
C ALA A 115 -8.03 20.64 -16.39
N SER A 116 -7.73 21.82 -15.84
CA SER A 116 -8.61 22.99 -15.93
C SER A 116 -8.89 23.40 -17.39
N ALA A 117 -7.86 23.40 -18.24
CA ALA A 117 -8.00 23.74 -19.65
C ALA A 117 -8.82 22.70 -20.43
N TYR A 118 -8.50 21.41 -20.24
CA TYR A 118 -9.25 20.28 -20.79
C TYR A 118 -10.74 20.35 -20.41
N ILE A 119 -11.03 20.55 -19.12
CA ILE A 119 -12.40 20.62 -18.58
C ILE A 119 -13.16 21.78 -19.18
N ASN A 120 -12.53 22.96 -19.33
CA ASN A 120 -13.16 24.10 -19.97
C ASN A 120 -13.48 23.83 -21.45
N GLY A 121 -12.57 23.21 -22.20
CA GLY A 121 -12.82 22.83 -23.60
C GLY A 121 -14.02 21.90 -23.76
N VAL A 122 -14.16 20.90 -22.87
CA VAL A 122 -15.31 19.98 -22.88
C VAL A 122 -16.62 20.69 -22.49
N GLN A 123 -16.61 21.43 -21.37
CA GLN A 123 -17.82 21.98 -20.75
C GLN A 123 -18.40 23.19 -21.46
N THR A 124 -17.56 24.08 -22.02
CA THR A 124 -18.02 25.19 -22.86
C THR A 124 -18.79 24.69 -24.08
N ASN A 125 -18.46 23.50 -24.56
CA ASN A 125 -19.14 22.80 -25.64
C ASN A 125 -20.38 21.99 -25.19
N GLY A 126 -20.84 22.10 -23.95
CA GLY A 126 -22.12 21.53 -23.49
C GLY A 126 -22.09 20.03 -23.17
N VAL A 127 -20.90 19.47 -22.94
CA VAL A 127 -20.69 18.09 -22.45
C VAL A 127 -20.09 18.17 -21.05
N GLY A 128 -20.53 17.31 -20.12
CA GLY A 128 -19.99 17.27 -18.76
C GLY A 128 -18.64 16.55 -18.67
N VAL A 129 -17.97 16.73 -17.55
CA VAL A 129 -16.82 15.91 -17.13
C VAL A 129 -17.06 15.32 -15.75
N SER A 130 -16.41 14.21 -15.46
CA SER A 130 -16.26 13.64 -14.13
C SER A 130 -14.76 13.52 -13.82
N ILE A 131 -14.24 14.52 -13.08
CA ILE A 131 -12.83 14.53 -12.68
C ILE A 131 -12.57 13.42 -11.65
N LYS A 132 -11.49 12.66 -11.82
CA LYS A 132 -11.29 11.42 -11.07
C LYS A 132 -9.81 11.16 -10.69
N HIS A 133 -9.50 10.26 -9.77
CA HIS A 133 -10.41 9.64 -8.80
C HIS A 133 -10.20 10.38 -7.47
N TYR A 134 -11.22 11.08 -7.01
CA TYR A 134 -11.15 11.92 -5.82
C TYR A 134 -11.13 11.01 -4.58
N ALA A 135 -10.04 10.91 -3.82
CA ALA A 135 -8.70 11.47 -4.04
C ALA A 135 -7.62 10.39 -3.84
N ALA A 136 -6.36 10.70 -4.17
CA ALA A 136 -5.17 9.88 -3.87
C ALA A 136 -5.20 8.42 -4.39
N HIS A 137 -5.87 8.14 -5.51
CA HIS A 137 -5.89 6.81 -6.13
C HIS A 137 -4.58 6.56 -6.90
N ASP A 138 -3.49 6.42 -6.15
CA ASP A 138 -2.13 6.41 -6.66
C ASP A 138 -1.52 4.98 -6.71
N GLN A 139 -2.37 3.94 -6.64
CA GLN A 139 -2.06 2.51 -6.77
C GLN A 139 -3.33 1.74 -7.15
N SER A 140 -3.18 0.58 -7.80
CA SER A 140 -4.27 -0.07 -8.55
C SER A 140 -4.64 -1.47 -8.04
N THR A 141 -3.68 -2.25 -7.55
CA THR A 141 -3.78 -3.72 -7.42
C THR A 141 -4.84 -4.20 -6.42
N MET A 142 -4.97 -3.51 -5.28
CA MET A 142 -5.90 -3.89 -4.19
C MET A 142 -6.77 -2.70 -3.75
N SER A 143 -7.04 -1.77 -4.66
CA SER A 143 -7.57 -0.44 -4.35
C SER A 143 -8.84 -0.46 -3.48
N ILE A 144 -9.80 -1.36 -3.70
CA ILE A 144 -11.02 -1.48 -2.86
C ILE A 144 -10.70 -1.84 -1.40
N GLU A 145 -9.66 -2.63 -1.17
CA GLU A 145 -9.26 -3.13 0.14
C GLU A 145 -8.23 -2.24 0.85
N ASP A 146 -7.55 -1.36 0.12
CA ASP A 146 -6.48 -0.54 0.66
C ASP A 146 -7.00 0.56 1.60
N SER A 147 -6.13 0.95 2.53
CA SER A 147 -6.31 2.05 3.47
C SER A 147 -5.03 2.87 3.54
N ILE A 148 -5.02 4.02 2.84
CA ILE A 148 -3.87 4.91 2.87
C ILE A 148 -3.84 5.69 4.20
N ARG A 149 -2.65 5.83 4.76
CA ARG A 149 -2.37 6.58 5.97
C ARG A 149 -1.54 7.79 5.58
N VAL A 150 -2.18 8.96 5.56
CA VAL A 150 -1.65 10.19 4.95
C VAL A 150 -1.95 11.40 5.84
N SER A 151 -0.97 12.30 5.97
CA SER A 151 -1.16 13.54 6.74
C SER A 151 -2.10 14.50 6.02
N GLU A 152 -2.90 15.31 6.74
CA GLU A 152 -3.73 16.34 6.10
C GLU A 152 -2.87 17.28 5.24
N ARG A 153 -1.66 17.63 5.69
CA ARG A 153 -0.72 18.46 4.92
C ARG A 153 -0.42 17.85 3.55
N THR A 154 0.00 16.58 3.53
CA THR A 154 0.27 15.83 2.29
C THR A 154 -0.98 15.77 1.40
N LEU A 155 -2.12 15.41 1.99
CA LEU A 155 -3.37 15.27 1.27
C LEU A 155 -3.80 16.60 0.63
N ARG A 156 -3.61 17.73 1.32
CA ARG A 156 -3.93 19.09 0.84
C ARG A 156 -2.93 19.60 -0.21
N GLU A 157 -1.63 19.61 0.10
CA GLU A 157 -0.59 20.20 -0.75
C GLU A 157 -0.30 19.37 -2.01
N ILE A 158 -0.60 18.07 -1.99
CA ILE A 158 -0.30 17.13 -3.09
C ILE A 158 -1.60 16.62 -3.74
N HIS A 159 -2.32 15.68 -3.10
CA HIS A 159 -3.33 14.87 -3.80
C HIS A 159 -4.69 15.58 -4.02
N LEU A 160 -5.03 16.59 -3.22
CA LEU A 160 -6.25 17.39 -3.37
C LEU A 160 -6.02 18.66 -4.21
N LEU A 161 -4.80 19.18 -4.26
CA LEU A 161 -4.46 20.41 -4.98
C LEU A 161 -4.86 20.39 -6.48
N PRO A 162 -4.65 19.33 -7.29
CA PRO A 162 -5.07 19.36 -8.70
C PRO A 162 -6.60 19.45 -8.85
N PHE A 163 -7.36 18.80 -7.96
CA PHE A 163 -8.82 18.93 -7.90
C PHE A 163 -9.25 20.34 -7.47
N GLN A 164 -8.56 20.95 -6.51
CA GLN A 164 -8.83 22.31 -6.05
C GLN A 164 -8.63 23.34 -7.18
N ILE A 165 -7.53 23.21 -7.92
CA ILE A 165 -7.21 24.03 -9.09
C ILE A 165 -8.31 23.90 -10.15
N ALA A 166 -8.72 22.67 -10.48
CA ALA A 166 -9.81 22.41 -11.43
C ALA A 166 -11.16 23.00 -10.95
N VAL A 167 -11.47 22.92 -9.65
CA VAL A 167 -12.69 23.50 -9.07
C VAL A 167 -12.69 25.03 -9.18
N LYS A 168 -11.59 25.71 -8.88
CA LYS A 168 -11.51 27.18 -8.99
C LYS A 168 -11.58 27.66 -10.44
N ASN A 169 -10.82 27.01 -11.34
CA ASN A 169 -10.58 27.50 -12.70
C ASN A 169 -11.54 26.96 -13.77
N ALA A 170 -12.22 25.84 -13.51
CA ALA A 170 -13.04 25.15 -14.52
C ALA A 170 -14.37 24.58 -13.99
N LYS A 171 -14.54 24.43 -12.67
CA LYS A 171 -15.77 23.92 -12.02
C LYS A 171 -16.32 22.66 -12.72
N PRO A 172 -15.60 21.52 -12.68
CA PRO A 172 -16.06 20.28 -13.31
C PRO A 172 -17.46 19.91 -12.81
N TRP A 173 -18.36 19.52 -13.70
CA TRP A 173 -19.77 19.30 -13.35
C TRP A 173 -19.98 18.03 -12.53
N CYS A 174 -19.06 17.06 -12.62
CA CYS A 174 -19.04 15.88 -11.77
C CYS A 174 -17.66 15.61 -11.15
N PHE A 175 -17.68 14.85 -10.06
CA PHE A 175 -16.52 14.21 -9.42
C PHE A 175 -16.79 12.71 -9.33
N MET A 176 -15.76 11.88 -9.50
CA MET A 176 -15.82 10.44 -9.24
C MET A 176 -14.95 10.08 -8.03
N THR A 177 -15.50 9.37 -7.05
CA THR A 177 -14.77 9.01 -5.81
C THR A 177 -13.86 7.80 -6.00
N ALA A 178 -12.67 7.81 -5.42
CA ALA A 178 -11.73 6.69 -5.43
C ALA A 178 -12.23 5.45 -4.65
N TYR A 179 -11.72 4.28 -5.02
CA TYR A 179 -12.05 2.98 -4.42
C TYR A 179 -11.57 2.76 -2.99
N HIS A 180 -10.43 3.34 -2.61
CA HIS A 180 -9.74 3.00 -1.37
C HIS A 180 -10.23 3.81 -0.17
N ARG A 181 -9.66 3.50 1.00
CA ARG A 181 -9.90 4.26 2.24
C ARG A 181 -8.81 5.28 2.47
N ILE A 182 -9.19 6.51 2.82
CA ILE A 182 -8.25 7.52 3.30
C ILE A 182 -8.40 7.59 4.83
N ASN A 183 -7.29 7.35 5.54
CA ASN A 183 -7.22 7.35 7.00
C ASN A 183 -8.27 6.45 7.71
N GLY A 184 -8.77 5.42 7.02
CA GLY A 184 -9.67 4.39 7.56
C GLY A 184 -11.11 4.43 7.04
N THR A 185 -11.53 5.49 6.34
CA THR A 185 -12.89 5.62 5.78
C THR A 185 -12.83 5.61 4.25
N HIS A 186 -13.75 4.89 3.60
CA HIS A 186 -13.83 4.83 2.13
C HIS A 186 -14.17 6.22 1.59
N VAL A 187 -13.56 6.66 0.49
CA VAL A 187 -13.76 8.06 0.05
C VAL A 187 -15.21 8.35 -0.33
N SER A 188 -15.93 7.35 -0.85
CA SER A 188 -17.38 7.40 -1.11
C SER A 188 -18.25 7.53 0.15
N GLU A 189 -17.66 7.44 1.35
CA GLU A 189 -18.32 7.49 2.66
C GLU A 189 -17.76 8.58 3.58
N ASP A 190 -16.74 9.35 3.15
CA ASP A 190 -16.08 10.34 4.00
C ASP A 190 -16.78 11.72 3.93
N PRO A 191 -17.51 12.16 4.98
CA PRO A 191 -18.16 13.46 5.01
C PRO A 191 -17.16 14.63 5.07
N TRP A 192 -15.91 14.42 5.48
CA TRP A 192 -14.89 15.45 5.47
C TRP A 192 -14.45 15.76 4.03
N LEU A 193 -14.13 14.72 3.25
CA LEU A 193 -13.79 14.87 1.82
C LEU A 193 -14.97 15.35 0.97
N LEU A 194 -16.13 14.67 1.06
CA LEU A 194 -17.24 14.89 0.12
C LEU A 194 -18.09 16.11 0.43
N ARG A 195 -18.25 16.46 1.72
CA ARG A 195 -19.11 17.58 2.14
C ARG A 195 -18.33 18.74 2.71
N ASP A 196 -17.41 18.49 3.64
CA ASP A 196 -16.76 19.60 4.35
C ASP A 196 -15.69 20.29 3.50
N ILE A 197 -14.96 19.54 2.65
CA ILE A 197 -14.07 20.11 1.62
C ILE A 197 -14.86 20.55 0.38
N LEU A 198 -15.39 19.61 -0.42
CA LEU A 198 -15.98 19.96 -1.73
C LEU A 198 -17.14 20.96 -1.62
N ARG A 199 -18.15 20.69 -0.78
CA ARG A 199 -19.37 21.52 -0.71
C ARG A 199 -19.17 22.79 0.10
N LYS A 200 -18.52 22.72 1.28
CA LYS A 200 -18.45 23.86 2.21
C LYS A 200 -17.21 24.72 2.03
N GLU A 201 -16.02 24.12 1.91
CA GLU A 201 -14.77 24.88 1.82
C GLU A 201 -14.52 25.41 0.41
N TRP A 202 -14.67 24.56 -0.62
CA TRP A 202 -14.44 24.94 -2.01
C TRP A 202 -15.71 25.47 -2.71
N GLY A 203 -16.88 25.37 -2.07
CA GLY A 203 -18.14 25.92 -2.56
C GLY A 203 -18.65 25.27 -3.86
N TRP A 204 -18.31 23.99 -4.11
CA TRP A 204 -18.62 23.29 -5.35
C TRP A 204 -19.97 22.55 -5.31
N ASP A 205 -20.76 22.69 -6.38
CA ASP A 205 -22.19 22.35 -6.45
C ASP A 205 -22.56 21.34 -7.56
N GLY A 206 -21.58 20.62 -8.12
CA GLY A 206 -21.79 19.56 -9.13
C GLY A 206 -22.27 18.22 -8.55
N LEU A 207 -22.16 17.13 -9.31
CA LEU A 207 -22.59 15.78 -8.93
C LEU A 207 -21.42 14.87 -8.54
N ILE A 208 -21.49 14.20 -7.39
CA ILE A 208 -20.50 13.20 -6.96
C ILE A 208 -21.03 11.79 -7.30
N MET A 209 -20.34 11.08 -8.19
CA MET A 209 -20.61 9.68 -8.49
C MET A 209 -19.57 8.77 -7.83
N SER A 210 -19.93 7.51 -7.57
CA SER A 210 -18.93 6.50 -7.26
C SER A 210 -18.16 6.11 -8.52
N ASP A 211 -16.94 5.61 -8.35
CA ASP A 211 -16.35 4.71 -9.35
C ASP A 211 -17.16 3.40 -9.41
N TRP A 212 -16.87 2.51 -10.37
CA TRP A 212 -17.69 1.35 -10.68
C TRP A 212 -17.67 0.31 -9.54
N PHE A 213 -18.80 0.13 -8.88
CA PHE A 213 -18.95 -0.62 -7.63
C PHE A 213 -18.22 0.01 -6.42
N GLY A 214 -17.76 1.26 -6.53
CA GLY A 214 -17.09 2.04 -5.49
C GLY A 214 -18.00 2.58 -4.37
N THR A 215 -19.17 1.96 -4.17
CA THR A 215 -20.11 2.26 -3.08
C THR A 215 -20.11 1.08 -2.13
N TYR A 216 -20.01 1.33 -0.81
CA TYR A 216 -19.81 0.28 0.22
C TYR A 216 -20.88 0.27 1.31
N SER A 217 -21.83 1.19 1.25
CA SER A 217 -22.97 1.30 2.17
C SER A 217 -24.15 2.03 1.54
N THR A 218 -25.31 1.89 2.18
CA THR A 218 -26.52 2.65 1.84
C THR A 218 -26.58 4.00 2.55
N SER A 219 -26.59 4.00 3.89
CA SER A 219 -26.89 5.21 4.68
C SER A 219 -25.68 6.13 4.84
N GLU A 220 -24.50 5.55 4.98
CA GLU A 220 -23.27 6.23 5.33
C GLU A 220 -22.77 7.02 4.10
N ALA A 221 -22.64 6.39 2.94
CA ALA A 221 -22.34 7.04 1.66
C ALA A 221 -23.31 8.18 1.30
N VAL A 222 -24.63 7.95 1.44
CA VAL A 222 -25.65 8.97 1.15
C VAL A 222 -25.56 10.15 2.13
N ASN A 223 -25.39 9.90 3.42
CA ASN A 223 -25.23 10.99 4.42
C ASN A 223 -23.86 11.69 4.34
N ALA A 224 -22.83 11.06 3.75
CA ALA A 224 -21.53 11.66 3.51
C ALA A 224 -21.56 12.69 2.36
N GLY A 225 -22.38 12.43 1.32
CA GLY A 225 -22.61 13.35 0.20
C GLY A 225 -22.46 12.75 -1.19
N LEU A 226 -22.30 11.42 -1.31
CA LEU A 226 -22.26 10.73 -2.61
C LEU A 226 -23.62 10.85 -3.31
N ASP A 227 -23.70 11.51 -4.48
CA ASP A 227 -24.97 11.75 -5.18
C ASP A 227 -25.43 10.56 -6.03
N LEU A 228 -24.53 9.80 -6.67
CA LEU A 228 -24.87 8.72 -7.64
C LEU A 228 -24.08 7.42 -7.40
N GLU A 229 -24.76 6.27 -7.31
CA GLU A 229 -24.14 4.92 -7.36
C GLU A 229 -23.97 4.47 -8.82
N MET A 230 -22.77 4.02 -9.19
CA MET A 230 -22.46 3.38 -10.47
C MET A 230 -21.76 2.03 -10.26
N PRO A 231 -21.94 1.04 -11.16
CA PRO A 231 -22.93 0.99 -12.25
C PRO A 231 -24.35 0.62 -11.76
N GLY A 232 -25.29 0.53 -12.69
CA GLY A 232 -26.55 -0.20 -12.50
C GLY A 232 -26.41 -1.70 -12.79
N PRO A 233 -27.38 -2.53 -12.34
CA PRO A 233 -28.48 -2.18 -11.46
C PRO A 233 -28.00 -1.91 -10.02
N ALA A 234 -28.69 -1.01 -9.32
CA ALA A 234 -28.32 -0.55 -7.98
C ALA A 234 -28.16 -1.69 -6.97
N ARG A 235 -27.06 -1.70 -6.21
CA ARG A 235 -26.84 -2.64 -5.09
C ARG A 235 -27.24 -2.00 -3.76
N TRP A 236 -26.80 -0.76 -3.53
CA TRP A 236 -27.00 -0.06 -2.26
C TRP A 236 -28.19 0.91 -2.29
N ARG A 237 -28.60 1.35 -3.49
CA ARG A 237 -29.64 2.37 -3.69
C ARG A 237 -30.90 1.86 -4.38
N GLY A 238 -31.19 0.57 -4.22
CA GLY A 238 -32.51 0.01 -4.46
C GLY A 238 -33.38 0.06 -3.20
N GLU A 239 -34.05 -1.05 -2.88
CA GLU A 239 -34.92 -1.20 -1.70
C GLU A 239 -34.22 -0.83 -0.37
N LEU A 240 -32.92 -1.06 -0.25
CA LEU A 240 -32.15 -0.72 0.95
C LEU A 240 -32.22 0.77 1.28
N LEU A 241 -32.11 1.65 0.28
CA LEU A 241 -32.21 3.10 0.49
C LEU A 241 -33.65 3.53 0.80
N MET A 242 -34.64 2.88 0.19
CA MET A 242 -36.06 3.10 0.54
C MET A 242 -36.30 2.82 2.02
N TRP A 243 -35.85 1.66 2.52
CA TRP A 243 -35.93 1.33 3.94
C TRP A 243 -35.11 2.26 4.83
N ALA A 244 -33.93 2.72 4.39
CA ALA A 244 -33.13 3.68 5.15
C ALA A 244 -33.82 5.05 5.32
N VAL A 245 -34.56 5.52 4.31
CA VAL A 245 -35.38 6.75 4.39
C VAL A 245 -36.61 6.53 5.28
N LEU A 246 -37.36 5.44 5.08
CA LEU A 246 -38.55 5.11 5.89
C LEU A 246 -38.21 4.95 7.39
N CYS A 247 -37.08 4.31 7.70
CA CYS A 247 -36.55 4.17 9.06
C CYS A 247 -35.78 5.42 9.57
N ARG A 248 -35.75 6.52 8.79
CA ARG A 248 -35.13 7.81 9.13
C ARG A 248 -33.61 7.76 9.40
N LYS A 249 -32.91 6.75 8.88
CA LYS A 249 -31.43 6.71 8.81
C LYS A 249 -30.89 7.70 7.77
N VAL A 250 -31.67 7.94 6.72
CA VAL A 250 -31.46 8.99 5.72
C VAL A 250 -32.67 9.92 5.77
N LYS A 251 -32.47 11.23 5.57
CA LYS A 251 -33.56 12.19 5.45
C LYS A 251 -33.99 12.30 3.99
N GLU A 252 -35.29 12.39 3.71
CA GLU A 252 -35.78 12.64 2.34
C GLU A 252 -35.19 13.94 1.75
N ALA A 253 -34.99 14.98 2.58
CA ALA A 253 -34.31 16.21 2.14
C ALA A 253 -32.88 15.97 1.59
N THR A 254 -32.17 14.95 2.07
CA THR A 254 -30.85 14.57 1.52
C THR A 254 -30.99 13.89 0.16
N ILE A 255 -32.05 13.10 -0.05
CA ILE A 255 -32.40 12.56 -1.37
C ILE A 255 -32.78 13.70 -2.33
N ASP A 256 -33.56 14.69 -1.87
CA ASP A 256 -33.92 15.87 -2.67
C ASP A 256 -32.70 16.71 -3.09
N GLU A 257 -31.69 16.82 -2.22
CA GLU A 257 -30.42 17.47 -2.52
C GLU A 257 -29.62 16.71 -3.59
N GLN A 258 -29.55 15.37 -3.50
CA GLN A 258 -28.83 14.56 -4.50
C GLN A 258 -29.54 14.50 -5.86
N VAL A 259 -30.88 14.41 -5.85
CA VAL A 259 -31.69 14.51 -7.09
C VAL A 259 -31.53 15.90 -7.72
N ARG A 260 -31.37 16.96 -6.91
CA ARG A 260 -31.07 18.30 -7.41
C ARG A 260 -29.73 18.37 -8.13
N SER A 261 -28.68 17.73 -7.60
CA SER A 261 -27.37 17.61 -8.27
C SER A 261 -27.52 16.97 -9.66
N LEU A 262 -28.26 15.86 -9.75
CA LEU A 262 -28.51 15.16 -11.01
C LEU A 262 -29.33 15.99 -12.00
N LEU A 263 -30.45 16.58 -11.60
CA LEU A 263 -31.30 17.35 -12.50
C LEU A 263 -30.62 18.66 -12.97
N ASN A 264 -29.77 19.26 -12.13
CA ASN A 264 -28.91 20.37 -12.54
C ASN A 264 -27.92 19.91 -13.63
N LEU A 265 -27.31 18.74 -13.48
CA LEU A 265 -26.42 18.13 -14.48
C LEU A 265 -27.18 17.81 -15.78
N THR A 266 -28.37 17.22 -15.71
CA THR A 266 -29.24 16.96 -16.88
C THR A 266 -29.50 18.25 -17.67
N ASN A 267 -29.74 19.36 -16.98
CA ASN A 267 -29.92 20.66 -17.64
C ASN A 267 -28.62 21.22 -18.25
N LYS A 268 -27.46 21.01 -17.62
CA LYS A 268 -26.15 21.43 -18.16
C LYS A 268 -25.76 20.64 -19.42
N VAL A 269 -26.01 19.33 -19.46
CA VAL A 269 -25.70 18.44 -20.62
C VAL A 269 -26.79 18.41 -21.69
N ARG A 270 -27.84 19.23 -21.54
CA ARG A 270 -28.95 19.35 -22.52
C ARG A 270 -28.50 19.60 -23.97
N PRO A 271 -27.46 20.41 -24.27
CA PRO A 271 -26.97 20.59 -25.63
C PRO A 271 -26.43 19.30 -26.28
N ALA A 272 -25.97 18.33 -25.49
CA ALA A 272 -25.57 17.01 -25.98
C ALA A 272 -26.77 16.06 -26.12
N LEU A 273 -27.73 16.10 -25.19
CA LEU A 273 -28.98 15.33 -25.25
C LEU A 273 -29.84 15.68 -26.48
N GLU A 274 -29.84 16.97 -26.86
CA GLU A 274 -30.62 17.49 -28.00
C GLU A 274 -29.84 17.46 -29.33
N TYR A 275 -28.62 16.92 -29.33
CA TYR A 275 -27.78 16.83 -30.52
C TYR A 275 -28.35 15.82 -31.54
N GLN A 276 -28.68 16.31 -32.74
CA GLN A 276 -29.11 15.46 -33.85
C GLN A 276 -27.89 14.77 -34.46
N ARG A 277 -27.72 13.49 -34.15
CA ARG A 277 -26.66 12.65 -34.73
C ARG A 277 -26.93 12.46 -36.22
N ASP A 278 -25.93 12.74 -37.05
CA ASP A 278 -25.92 12.25 -38.43
C ASP A 278 -25.37 10.82 -38.43
N GLU A 279 -26.25 9.83 -38.62
CA GLU A 279 -25.89 8.41 -38.71
C GLU A 279 -24.94 8.09 -39.89
N ARG A 280 -24.72 9.04 -40.81
CA ARG A 280 -23.80 8.92 -41.95
C ARG A 280 -22.46 9.60 -41.72
N ALA A 281 -22.33 10.44 -40.71
CA ALA A 281 -21.08 11.10 -40.40
C ALA A 281 -20.07 10.07 -39.86
N GLN A 282 -18.92 9.95 -40.52
CA GLN A 282 -17.80 9.21 -39.97
C GLN A 282 -17.11 10.09 -38.94
N GLY A 283 -17.05 9.64 -37.69
CA GLY A 283 -16.42 10.41 -36.60
C GLY A 283 -14.90 10.58 -36.76
N ASP A 284 -14.29 9.89 -37.73
CA ASP A 284 -12.89 10.06 -38.11
C ASP A 284 -12.73 11.21 -39.14
N THR A 285 -12.42 12.42 -38.66
CA THR A 285 -12.26 13.61 -39.51
C THR A 285 -10.82 14.11 -39.54
N GLU A 286 -10.40 14.72 -40.65
CA GLU A 286 -9.03 15.25 -40.82
C GLU A 286 -8.65 16.27 -39.74
N GLU A 287 -9.61 17.03 -39.22
CA GLU A 287 -9.42 17.96 -38.10
C GLU A 287 -9.09 17.21 -36.80
N LYS A 288 -9.87 16.17 -36.45
CA LYS A 288 -9.60 15.33 -35.28
C LYS A 288 -8.25 14.62 -35.40
N ARG A 289 -7.94 14.06 -36.57
CA ARG A 289 -6.63 13.46 -36.87
C ARG A 289 -5.49 14.45 -36.67
N ARG A 290 -5.63 15.68 -37.16
CA ARG A 290 -4.64 16.75 -36.98
C ARG A 290 -4.43 17.12 -35.52
N VAL A 291 -5.49 17.19 -34.70
CA VAL A 291 -5.38 17.41 -33.26
C VAL A 291 -4.66 16.23 -32.60
N CYS A 292 -5.09 14.98 -32.83
CA CYS A 292 -4.43 13.79 -32.30
C CYS A 292 -2.94 13.72 -32.67
N ARG A 293 -2.58 13.98 -33.93
CA ARG A 293 -1.19 14.04 -34.41
C ARG A 293 -0.39 15.15 -33.73
N LYS A 294 -0.98 16.33 -33.54
CA LYS A 294 -0.34 17.46 -32.84
C LYS A 294 -0.09 17.14 -31.37
N VAL A 295 -1.07 16.59 -30.66
CA VAL A 295 -0.92 16.16 -29.26
C VAL A 295 0.17 15.07 -29.14
N ALA A 296 0.14 14.06 -30.01
CA ALA A 296 1.14 13.01 -30.05
C ALA A 296 2.55 13.55 -30.37
N SER A 297 2.70 14.47 -31.33
CA SER A 297 4.01 15.00 -31.72
C SER A 297 4.59 16.05 -30.75
N ASP A 298 3.76 16.93 -30.18
CA ASP A 298 4.21 17.90 -29.17
C ASP A 298 4.50 17.22 -27.81
N SER A 299 3.88 16.06 -27.52
CA SER A 299 4.18 15.27 -26.31
C SER A 299 5.51 14.50 -26.36
N ILE A 300 6.08 14.29 -27.56
CA ILE A 300 7.33 13.53 -27.71
C ILE A 300 8.49 14.28 -27.04
N VAL A 301 9.16 13.61 -26.10
CA VAL A 301 10.31 14.15 -25.38
C VAL A 301 11.59 13.60 -25.98
N LEU A 302 12.44 14.48 -26.55
CA LEU A 302 13.80 14.13 -26.92
C LEU A 302 14.66 14.10 -25.66
N LEU A 303 14.98 12.91 -25.16
CA LEU A 303 15.71 12.74 -23.91
C LEU A 303 17.23 12.90 -24.09
N LYS A 304 17.75 12.45 -25.23
CA LYS A 304 19.17 12.44 -25.58
C LYS A 304 19.34 12.57 -27.10
N ASN A 305 20.34 13.32 -27.56
CA ASN A 305 20.68 13.47 -28.99
C ASN A 305 22.19 13.76 -29.17
N ASP A 306 23.03 12.91 -28.60
CA ASP A 306 24.48 13.02 -28.75
C ASP A 306 24.86 12.91 -30.23
N ARG A 307 25.81 13.74 -30.67
CA ARG A 307 26.30 13.82 -32.06
C ARG A 307 25.28 14.35 -33.07
N SER A 308 24.12 14.85 -32.63
CA SER A 308 23.07 15.42 -33.49
C SER A 308 22.60 14.45 -34.57
N VAL A 309 22.33 13.19 -34.20
CA VAL A 309 21.81 12.17 -35.11
C VAL A 309 20.42 12.57 -35.63
N LEU A 310 19.60 13.16 -34.77
CA LEU A 310 18.31 13.74 -35.15
C LEU A 310 18.38 15.26 -35.35
N PRO A 311 17.60 15.82 -36.30
CA PRO A 311 16.64 15.13 -37.16
C PRO A 311 17.28 14.42 -38.37
N LEU A 312 16.69 13.30 -38.77
CA LEU A 312 17.05 12.56 -39.98
C LEU A 312 16.70 13.36 -41.24
N ASN A 313 17.56 13.28 -42.26
CA ASN A 313 17.28 13.90 -43.55
C ASN A 313 16.46 12.94 -44.45
N ALA A 314 15.18 13.25 -44.64
CA ALA A 314 14.28 12.47 -45.50
C ALA A 314 14.78 12.36 -46.95
N SER A 315 15.53 13.34 -47.46
CA SER A 315 16.13 13.36 -48.81
C SER A 315 17.52 12.72 -48.87
N SER A 316 18.03 12.14 -47.79
CA SER A 316 19.24 11.31 -47.80
C SER A 316 18.98 9.99 -48.52
N GLU A 317 19.98 9.40 -49.19
CA GLU A 317 19.89 8.04 -49.75
C GLU A 317 20.19 6.94 -48.70
N GLN A 318 20.42 7.33 -47.44
CA GLN A 318 20.68 6.39 -46.35
C GLN A 318 19.52 5.42 -46.12
N THR A 319 19.90 4.18 -45.83
CA THR A 319 19.01 3.05 -45.53
C THR A 319 18.69 2.97 -44.04
N LEU A 320 17.43 2.65 -43.73
CA LEU A 320 16.88 2.58 -42.38
C LEU A 320 16.56 1.14 -41.98
N GLY A 321 16.99 0.73 -40.79
CA GLY A 321 16.63 -0.56 -40.19
C GLY A 321 15.70 -0.38 -39.00
N LEU A 322 14.41 -0.64 -39.18
CA LEU A 322 13.41 -0.56 -38.11
C LEU A 322 13.38 -1.89 -37.35
N ILE A 323 13.72 -1.86 -36.07
CA ILE A 323 13.93 -3.04 -35.24
C ILE A 323 13.00 -3.00 -34.03
N GLY A 324 12.36 -4.12 -33.70
CA GLY A 324 11.54 -4.28 -32.49
C GLY A 324 10.05 -4.55 -32.77
N PRO A 325 9.29 -5.01 -31.77
CA PRO A 325 7.88 -5.38 -31.93
C PRO A 325 6.98 -4.17 -32.21
N ALA A 326 7.28 -3.02 -31.59
CA ALA A 326 6.48 -1.80 -31.72
C ALA A 326 6.58 -1.10 -33.09
N VAL A 327 7.46 -1.58 -33.98
CA VAL A 327 7.54 -1.15 -35.39
C VAL A 327 6.22 -1.39 -36.14
N ARG A 328 5.53 -2.49 -35.82
CA ARG A 328 4.23 -2.88 -36.45
C ARG A 328 3.07 -2.92 -35.47
N LEU A 329 3.35 -3.13 -34.17
CA LEU A 329 2.35 -3.19 -33.10
C LEU A 329 2.68 -2.12 -32.04
N PRO A 330 2.56 -0.81 -32.37
CA PRO A 330 2.84 0.25 -31.41
C PRO A 330 1.82 0.23 -30.26
N ALA A 331 2.26 0.62 -29.06
CA ALA A 331 1.38 0.82 -27.93
C ALA A 331 0.61 2.16 -28.08
N LEU A 332 -0.72 2.08 -28.06
CA LEU A 332 -1.61 3.23 -28.33
C LEU A 332 -2.17 3.84 -27.03
N SER A 333 -2.39 2.98 -26.03
CA SER A 333 -2.99 3.21 -24.71
C SER A 333 -2.38 2.23 -23.71
N GLY A 334 -2.55 2.52 -22.42
CA GLY A 334 -2.49 1.50 -21.36
C GLY A 334 -3.85 0.81 -21.20
N GLY A 335 -3.88 -0.33 -20.51
CA GLY A 335 -5.08 -1.17 -20.37
C GLY A 335 -6.11 -0.68 -19.35
N GLY A 336 -7.34 -1.18 -19.45
CA GLY A 336 -8.42 -0.89 -18.51
C GLY A 336 -9.49 0.04 -19.09
N SER A 337 -10.17 0.81 -18.22
CA SER A 337 -11.28 1.72 -18.61
C SER A 337 -10.88 2.88 -19.53
N ALA A 338 -9.57 3.13 -19.71
CA ALA A 338 -9.04 4.09 -20.66
C ALA A 338 -8.71 3.50 -22.05
N ASP A 339 -8.74 2.16 -22.21
CA ASP A 339 -8.48 1.51 -23.49
C ASP A 339 -9.71 1.52 -24.40
N LEU A 340 -9.51 1.87 -25.66
CA LEU A 340 -10.57 2.19 -26.60
C LEU A 340 -10.17 1.85 -28.03
N VAL A 341 -11.12 1.32 -28.80
CA VAL A 341 -10.89 0.96 -30.20
C VAL A 341 -10.69 2.23 -31.04
N PRO A 342 -9.53 2.42 -31.69
CA PRO A 342 -9.29 3.56 -32.57
C PRO A 342 -9.98 3.40 -33.92
N TYR A 343 -10.11 4.50 -34.66
CA TYR A 343 -10.61 4.47 -36.05
C TYR A 343 -9.65 3.76 -37.01
N TYR A 344 -8.36 3.98 -36.83
CA TYR A 344 -7.26 3.34 -37.55
C TYR A 344 -5.99 3.41 -36.67
N VAL A 345 -4.90 2.76 -37.11
CA VAL A 345 -3.61 2.83 -36.41
C VAL A 345 -2.53 3.25 -37.40
N SER A 346 -1.91 4.40 -37.16
CA SER A 346 -0.67 4.78 -37.84
C SER A 346 0.50 4.00 -37.20
N THR A 347 1.03 3.00 -37.91
CA THR A 347 2.22 2.27 -37.41
C THR A 347 3.51 3.03 -37.73
N PRO A 348 4.57 2.93 -36.91
CA PRO A 348 5.86 3.51 -37.23
C PRO A 348 6.45 3.00 -38.54
N LEU A 349 6.19 1.75 -38.93
CA LEU A 349 6.62 1.22 -40.22
C LEU A 349 6.00 2.00 -41.37
N ASP A 350 4.66 2.07 -41.41
CA ASP A 350 3.94 2.67 -42.54
C ASP A 350 4.25 4.17 -42.65
N ALA A 351 4.23 4.88 -41.51
CA ALA A 351 4.53 6.32 -41.47
C ALA A 351 5.97 6.66 -41.87
N ILE A 352 6.96 5.81 -41.57
CA ILE A 352 8.34 6.00 -42.03
C ILE A 352 8.46 5.65 -43.52
N VAL A 353 7.83 4.56 -43.97
CA VAL A 353 7.78 4.16 -45.39
C VAL A 353 7.15 5.26 -46.26
N ASP A 354 6.09 5.93 -45.80
CA ASP A 354 5.46 7.06 -46.50
C ASP A 354 6.42 8.26 -46.67
N VAL A 355 7.36 8.46 -45.74
CA VAL A 355 8.35 9.55 -45.81
C VAL A 355 9.56 9.20 -46.67
N VAL A 356 10.07 7.96 -46.59
CA VAL A 356 11.36 7.58 -47.23
C VAL A 356 11.26 6.62 -48.42
N GLY A 357 10.12 5.96 -48.61
CA GLY A 357 9.90 4.91 -49.60
C GLY A 357 10.34 3.52 -49.12
N GLU A 358 9.55 2.50 -49.44
CA GLU A 358 9.74 1.09 -48.98
C GLU A 358 11.15 0.56 -49.28
N GLY A 359 11.71 0.88 -50.45
CA GLY A 359 13.03 0.40 -50.88
C GLY A 359 14.21 0.81 -50.00
N ARG A 360 14.04 1.81 -49.10
CA ARG A 360 15.07 2.21 -48.12
C ARG A 360 14.85 1.66 -46.72
N VAL A 361 13.70 1.01 -46.46
CA VAL A 361 13.32 0.49 -45.15
C VAL A 361 13.49 -1.02 -45.10
N LYS A 362 14.17 -1.51 -44.07
CA LYS A 362 14.25 -2.94 -43.73
C LYS A 362 13.74 -3.15 -42.31
N THR A 363 13.09 -4.27 -42.04
CA THR A 363 12.50 -4.56 -40.71
C THR A 363 13.00 -5.86 -40.10
N ALA A 364 13.26 -5.89 -38.80
CA ALA A 364 13.45 -7.12 -38.02
C ALA A 364 12.69 -7.04 -36.69
N ILE A 365 12.12 -8.15 -36.22
CA ILE A 365 11.37 -8.16 -34.96
C ILE A 365 12.29 -8.06 -33.74
N GLY A 366 13.48 -8.68 -33.78
CA GLY A 366 14.43 -8.70 -32.65
C GLY A 366 13.98 -9.65 -31.54
N CYS A 367 12.93 -9.28 -30.81
CA CYS A 367 12.28 -10.11 -29.80
C CYS A 367 10.79 -9.78 -29.67
N HIS A 368 10.05 -10.59 -28.91
CA HIS A 368 8.69 -10.25 -28.49
C HIS A 368 8.71 -9.28 -27.31
N GLY A 369 7.63 -8.50 -27.16
CA GLY A 369 7.45 -7.55 -26.06
C GLY A 369 6.01 -7.50 -25.54
N HIS A 370 5.28 -8.61 -25.69
CA HIS A 370 3.91 -8.78 -25.19
C HIS A 370 3.91 -9.81 -24.06
N LEU A 371 3.06 -9.61 -23.04
CA LEU A 371 2.85 -10.59 -21.97
C LEU A 371 1.81 -11.62 -22.40
N PHE A 372 0.79 -11.18 -23.13
CA PHE A 372 -0.26 -12.02 -23.71
C PHE A 372 -0.09 -12.14 -25.21
N THR A 373 -0.42 -13.29 -25.80
CA THR A 373 -0.40 -13.44 -27.27
C THR A 373 -1.35 -12.42 -27.91
N PRO A 374 -0.93 -11.67 -28.95
CA PRO A 374 -1.77 -10.64 -29.58
C PRO A 374 -3.14 -11.15 -30.03
N LEU A 375 -4.15 -10.29 -29.92
CA LEU A 375 -5.53 -10.60 -30.31
C LEU A 375 -5.62 -10.98 -31.79
N LEU A 376 -6.37 -12.05 -32.08
CA LEU A 376 -6.50 -12.63 -33.43
C LEU A 376 -7.48 -11.82 -34.32
N GLN A 377 -7.20 -10.54 -34.54
CA GLN A 377 -8.12 -9.62 -35.23
C GLN A 377 -8.07 -9.72 -36.77
N SER A 378 -6.96 -10.21 -37.35
CA SER A 378 -6.74 -10.31 -38.80
C SER A 378 -6.74 -11.75 -39.29
N ASN A 379 -7.04 -11.95 -40.59
CA ASN A 379 -7.07 -13.26 -41.27
C ASN A 379 -8.11 -14.26 -40.73
N VAL A 380 -9.10 -13.78 -39.98
CA VAL A 380 -10.22 -14.55 -39.41
C VAL A 380 -11.52 -14.30 -40.18
N THR A 381 -12.25 -15.35 -40.54
CA THR A 381 -13.58 -15.25 -41.15
C THR A 381 -14.65 -16.03 -40.39
N ILE A 382 -15.90 -15.56 -40.48
CA ILE A 382 -17.08 -16.26 -39.97
C ILE A 382 -17.22 -17.59 -40.75
N PRO A 383 -17.29 -18.76 -40.08
CA PRO A 383 -17.26 -20.05 -40.75
C PRO A 383 -18.33 -20.22 -41.82
N GLY A 384 -17.94 -20.78 -42.97
CA GLY A 384 -18.81 -20.91 -44.14
C GLY A 384 -19.03 -19.59 -44.92
N THR A 385 -18.32 -18.51 -44.60
CA THR A 385 -18.43 -17.22 -45.28
C THR A 385 -17.07 -16.56 -45.51
N ASN A 386 -17.05 -15.56 -46.40
CA ASN A 386 -15.88 -14.67 -46.60
C ASN A 386 -15.96 -13.37 -45.77
N LYS A 387 -16.89 -13.27 -44.80
CA LYS A 387 -16.99 -12.08 -43.93
C LYS A 387 -16.00 -12.21 -42.77
N PRO A 388 -15.28 -11.13 -42.39
CA PRO A 388 -14.34 -11.19 -41.27
C PRO A 388 -15.05 -11.42 -39.94
N GLY A 389 -14.37 -12.09 -39.00
CA GLY A 389 -14.80 -12.19 -37.59
C GLY A 389 -15.19 -13.59 -37.10
N TYR A 390 -16.13 -13.60 -36.15
CA TYR A 390 -16.48 -14.72 -35.27
C TYR A 390 -17.98 -14.96 -35.21
N THR A 391 -18.39 -16.20 -34.97
CA THR A 391 -19.74 -16.58 -34.54
C THR A 391 -19.77 -16.88 -33.04
N LEU A 392 -20.82 -16.44 -32.37
CA LEU A 392 -21.10 -16.62 -30.95
C LEU A 392 -22.43 -17.37 -30.79
N ASP A 393 -22.39 -18.66 -30.44
CA ASP A 393 -23.58 -19.45 -30.10
C ASP A 393 -23.72 -19.57 -28.57
N TRP A 394 -24.86 -19.17 -28.01
CA TRP A 394 -25.15 -19.15 -26.58
C TRP A 394 -26.12 -20.27 -26.19
N PHE A 395 -25.90 -20.97 -25.08
CA PHE A 395 -26.68 -22.13 -24.65
C PHE A 395 -27.05 -22.05 -23.16
N GLU A 396 -28.23 -22.59 -22.81
CA GLU A 396 -28.69 -22.77 -21.42
C GLU A 396 -28.00 -23.95 -20.71
N GLU A 397 -27.54 -24.94 -21.48
CA GLU A 397 -26.95 -26.18 -20.99
C GLU A 397 -25.58 -26.45 -21.64
N ASN A 398 -24.84 -27.42 -21.08
CA ASN A 398 -23.51 -27.75 -21.56
C ASN A 398 -23.56 -28.47 -22.92
N PHE A 399 -23.30 -27.74 -24.00
CA PHE A 399 -23.23 -28.29 -25.36
C PHE A 399 -22.09 -29.32 -25.57
N GLU A 400 -21.13 -29.46 -24.65
CA GLU A 400 -20.17 -30.58 -24.68
C GLU A 400 -20.79 -31.89 -24.13
N GLU A 401 -21.80 -31.81 -23.26
CA GLU A 401 -22.53 -32.97 -22.71
C GLU A 401 -23.78 -33.30 -23.53
N ASN A 402 -24.44 -32.29 -24.10
CA ASN A 402 -25.52 -32.44 -25.07
C ASN A 402 -25.15 -31.79 -26.42
N PRO A 403 -24.49 -32.53 -27.34
CA PRO A 403 -24.10 -32.00 -28.66
C PRO A 403 -25.27 -31.58 -29.56
N ASP A 404 -26.46 -32.12 -29.31
CA ASP A 404 -27.70 -31.81 -30.03
C ASP A 404 -28.44 -30.59 -29.45
N ALA A 405 -27.91 -29.95 -28.40
CA ALA A 405 -28.46 -28.72 -27.82
C ALA A 405 -28.52 -27.60 -28.86
N ALA A 406 -29.69 -26.97 -28.99
CA ALA A 406 -29.88 -25.79 -29.83
C ALA A 406 -29.42 -24.52 -29.08
N PRO A 407 -28.75 -23.56 -29.75
CA PRO A 407 -28.41 -22.30 -29.10
C PRO A 407 -29.67 -21.46 -28.84
N LEU A 408 -29.74 -20.88 -27.63
CA LEU A 408 -30.72 -19.86 -27.24
C LEU A 408 -30.64 -18.63 -28.16
N TYR A 409 -29.41 -18.26 -28.51
CA TYR A 409 -29.11 -17.05 -29.26
C TYR A 409 -27.81 -17.26 -30.05
N THR A 410 -27.77 -16.82 -31.30
CA THR A 410 -26.55 -16.79 -32.11
C THR A 410 -26.33 -15.39 -32.67
N THR A 411 -25.10 -14.89 -32.57
CA THR A 411 -24.69 -13.58 -33.11
C THR A 411 -23.28 -13.65 -33.70
N THR A 412 -22.81 -12.54 -34.29
CA THR A 412 -21.46 -12.44 -34.89
C THR A 412 -20.76 -11.17 -34.46
N THR A 413 -19.45 -11.23 -34.25
CA THR A 413 -18.62 -10.07 -33.90
C THR A 413 -17.31 -10.07 -34.69
N THR A 414 -16.71 -8.90 -34.91
CA THR A 414 -15.34 -8.74 -35.43
C THR A 414 -14.29 -8.64 -34.32
N GLN A 415 -14.70 -8.47 -33.07
CA GLN A 415 -13.79 -8.31 -31.93
C GLN A 415 -13.32 -9.67 -31.40
N ALA A 416 -12.01 -9.83 -31.23
CA ALA A 416 -11.40 -11.03 -30.66
C ALA A 416 -11.37 -11.03 -29.12
N GLN A 417 -11.28 -9.85 -28.50
CA GLN A 417 -11.50 -9.64 -27.07
C GLN A 417 -13.00 -9.39 -26.85
N MET A 418 -13.62 -10.13 -25.93
CA MET A 418 -15.06 -10.16 -25.77
C MET A 418 -15.41 -10.01 -24.29
N TYR A 419 -16.01 -8.87 -23.93
CA TYR A 419 -16.41 -8.55 -22.56
C TYR A 419 -17.94 -8.65 -22.45
N PHE A 420 -18.44 -9.55 -21.62
CA PHE A 420 -19.87 -9.90 -21.55
C PHE A 420 -20.57 -9.43 -20.28
N ALA A 421 -19.87 -8.79 -19.34
CA ALA A 421 -20.43 -8.43 -18.04
C ALA A 421 -21.52 -7.34 -18.12
N ASP A 422 -21.50 -6.53 -19.18
CA ASP A 422 -22.30 -5.29 -19.27
C ASP A 422 -23.63 -5.43 -20.01
N SER A 423 -23.79 -6.47 -20.84
CA SER A 423 -24.97 -6.68 -21.70
C SER A 423 -25.05 -8.10 -22.24
N LEU A 424 -25.56 -9.03 -21.42
CA LEU A 424 -26.06 -10.30 -21.93
C LEU A 424 -27.36 -10.06 -22.73
N PRO A 425 -27.61 -10.77 -23.84
CA PRO A 425 -28.92 -10.75 -24.50
C PRO A 425 -30.01 -11.17 -23.51
N GLU A 426 -31.19 -10.55 -23.57
CA GLU A 426 -32.28 -10.74 -22.58
C GLU A 426 -32.76 -12.21 -22.46
N ALA A 427 -32.54 -13.02 -23.49
CA ALA A 427 -32.83 -14.45 -23.52
C ALA A 427 -31.72 -15.34 -22.90
N VAL A 428 -30.58 -14.79 -22.50
CA VAL A 428 -29.43 -15.53 -21.94
C VAL A 428 -29.45 -15.44 -20.41
N PRO A 429 -29.52 -16.57 -19.69
CA PRO A 429 -29.49 -16.59 -18.23
C PRO A 429 -28.12 -16.19 -17.66
N SER A 430 -28.08 -15.83 -16.37
CA SER A 430 -26.84 -15.44 -15.67
C SER A 430 -25.75 -16.53 -15.59
N ALA A 431 -26.10 -17.79 -15.83
CA ALA A 431 -25.18 -18.90 -16.00
C ALA A 431 -25.45 -19.56 -17.36
N TYR A 432 -24.48 -19.52 -18.26
CA TYR A 432 -24.63 -19.89 -19.66
C TYR A 432 -23.37 -20.59 -20.19
N TRP A 433 -23.50 -21.24 -21.34
CA TRP A 433 -22.38 -21.77 -22.12
C TRP A 433 -22.27 -21.00 -23.44
N LEU A 434 -21.04 -20.75 -23.89
CA LEU A 434 -20.75 -19.98 -25.11
C LEU A 434 -19.78 -20.74 -26.01
N ARG A 435 -20.16 -20.92 -27.28
CA ARG A 435 -19.30 -21.49 -28.32
C ARG A 435 -18.90 -20.40 -29.31
N VAL A 436 -17.61 -20.07 -29.31
CA VAL A 436 -17.00 -19.12 -30.26
C VAL A 436 -16.42 -19.89 -31.45
N LYS A 437 -16.67 -19.44 -32.68
CA LYS A 437 -16.18 -20.11 -33.91
C LYS A 437 -15.60 -19.09 -34.90
N THR A 438 -14.48 -19.42 -35.54
CA THR A 438 -13.88 -18.65 -36.65
C THR A 438 -13.02 -19.55 -37.53
N CYS A 439 -12.71 -19.11 -38.75
CA CYS A 439 -11.76 -19.76 -39.66
C CYS A 439 -10.53 -18.86 -39.82
N LEU A 440 -9.36 -19.34 -39.39
CA LEU A 440 -8.08 -18.65 -39.54
C LEU A 440 -7.39 -19.05 -40.85
N THR A 441 -7.08 -18.07 -41.71
CA THR A 441 -6.31 -18.28 -42.95
C THR A 441 -4.84 -17.97 -42.72
N VAL A 442 -3.94 -18.89 -43.06
CA VAL A 442 -2.48 -18.72 -42.93
C VAL A 442 -1.85 -18.66 -44.32
N THR A 443 -1.09 -17.60 -44.62
CA THR A 443 -0.57 -17.33 -45.98
C THR A 443 0.77 -18.01 -46.31
N LYS A 444 1.40 -18.65 -45.33
CA LYS A 444 2.65 -19.40 -45.46
C LYS A 444 2.54 -20.67 -44.61
N THR A 445 3.32 -21.70 -44.93
CA THR A 445 3.56 -22.81 -44.00
C THR A 445 4.37 -22.29 -42.83
N ALA A 446 3.65 -21.69 -41.91
CA ALA A 446 4.07 -21.32 -40.60
C ALA A 446 3.45 -22.31 -39.65
N ILE A 447 4.01 -22.31 -38.48
CA ILE A 447 3.53 -23.05 -37.37
C ILE A 447 2.84 -21.90 -36.53
N ILE A 448 1.93 -22.08 -35.56
CA ILE A 448 1.33 -20.92 -34.81
C ILE A 448 1.12 -21.21 -33.32
N GLN A 449 1.49 -20.28 -32.43
CA GLN A 449 1.06 -20.28 -31.02
C GLN A 449 -0.27 -19.52 -30.87
N LEU A 450 -1.30 -20.18 -30.33
CA LEU A 450 -2.59 -19.58 -30.02
C LEU A 450 -2.81 -19.55 -28.51
N GLY A 451 -3.22 -18.40 -27.97
CA GLY A 451 -3.64 -18.25 -26.58
C GLY A 451 -5.16 -18.19 -26.44
N LEU A 452 -5.66 -18.62 -25.28
CA LEU A 452 -7.03 -18.37 -24.83
C LEU A 452 -6.97 -17.88 -23.39
N CYS A 453 -7.48 -16.66 -23.15
CA CYS A 453 -7.73 -16.13 -21.81
C CYS A 453 -9.24 -16.05 -21.61
N VAL A 454 -9.73 -16.50 -20.46
CA VAL A 454 -11.15 -16.45 -20.09
C VAL A 454 -11.31 -16.14 -18.60
N ILE A 455 -12.28 -15.30 -18.27
CA ILE A 455 -12.81 -15.18 -16.91
C ILE A 455 -13.97 -16.16 -16.81
N GLY A 456 -13.69 -17.39 -16.35
CA GLY A 456 -14.65 -18.50 -16.33
C GLY A 456 -13.98 -19.84 -16.62
N LYS A 457 -14.69 -20.74 -17.31
CA LYS A 457 -14.16 -22.01 -17.85
C LYS A 457 -14.22 -21.96 -19.37
N GLY A 458 -13.14 -22.36 -20.05
CA GLY A 458 -13.07 -22.37 -21.50
C GLY A 458 -12.03 -23.34 -22.02
N ARG A 459 -12.20 -23.78 -23.27
CA ARG A 459 -11.28 -24.66 -23.99
C ARG A 459 -11.17 -24.19 -25.43
N LEU A 460 -9.94 -24.11 -25.94
CA LEU A 460 -9.67 -23.85 -27.35
C LEU A 460 -9.59 -25.20 -28.10
N TRP A 461 -10.30 -25.31 -29.21
CA TRP A 461 -10.28 -26.47 -30.09
C TRP A 461 -9.75 -26.06 -31.47
N THR A 462 -8.88 -26.88 -32.07
CA THR A 462 -8.36 -26.69 -33.43
C THR A 462 -8.33 -28.03 -34.16
N GLU A 463 -8.74 -28.06 -35.43
CA GLU A 463 -8.78 -29.30 -36.21
C GLU A 463 -7.39 -29.79 -36.65
N ASP A 464 -6.41 -28.87 -36.75
CA ASP A 464 -5.01 -29.16 -37.14
C ASP A 464 -3.98 -28.80 -36.06
N ARG A 465 -2.85 -29.51 -36.06
CA ARG A 465 -1.69 -29.25 -35.17
C ARG A 465 -0.75 -28.17 -35.76
N LEU A 466 -1.09 -26.91 -35.53
CA LEU A 466 -0.21 -25.74 -35.60
C LEU A 466 0.69 -25.69 -34.32
N ARG A 467 1.80 -24.92 -34.24
CA ARG A 467 2.77 -25.11 -33.11
C ARG A 467 3.90 -24.06 -32.78
N GLU A 468 3.96 -22.86 -33.38
CA GLU A 468 5.27 -22.18 -33.63
C GLU A 468 6.02 -21.69 -32.41
N LYS A 469 7.32 -21.54 -32.68
CA LYS A 469 8.28 -20.84 -31.88
C LYS A 469 9.22 -20.09 -32.82
N ILE A 470 9.14 -18.76 -32.83
CA ILE A 470 10.26 -17.94 -33.28
C ILE A 470 11.41 -18.26 -32.32
N ASP A 471 12.56 -18.65 -32.86
CA ASP A 471 13.75 -18.82 -32.04
C ASP A 471 14.26 -17.42 -31.64
N ALA A 472 14.23 -17.13 -30.35
CA ALA A 472 14.56 -15.82 -29.82
C ALA A 472 16.02 -15.42 -30.13
N GLU A 473 16.95 -16.38 -30.13
CA GLU A 473 18.36 -16.12 -30.44
C GLU A 473 18.53 -15.82 -31.94
N GLN A 474 17.81 -16.57 -32.80
CA GLN A 474 17.80 -16.32 -34.24
C GLN A 474 17.23 -14.94 -34.59
N ALA A 475 16.18 -14.50 -33.89
CA ALA A 475 15.56 -13.20 -34.08
C ALA A 475 16.45 -12.04 -33.61
N LEU A 476 17.16 -12.20 -32.49
CA LEU A 476 18.19 -11.26 -32.03
C LEU A 476 19.34 -11.17 -33.05
N ASP A 477 19.83 -12.30 -33.55
CA ASP A 477 20.90 -12.35 -34.55
C ASP A 477 20.47 -11.81 -35.92
N GLU A 478 19.20 -11.91 -36.29
CA GLU A 478 18.64 -11.21 -37.45
C GLU A 478 18.62 -9.70 -37.24
N ALA A 479 18.19 -9.20 -36.08
CA ALA A 479 18.23 -7.78 -35.76
C ALA A 479 19.66 -7.20 -35.74
N VAL A 480 20.63 -7.92 -35.17
CA VAL A 480 22.05 -7.52 -35.18
C VAL A 480 22.64 -7.53 -36.59
N ARG A 481 22.30 -8.52 -37.42
CA ARG A 481 22.71 -8.54 -38.85
C ARG A 481 22.07 -7.39 -39.62
N LEU A 482 20.79 -7.10 -39.37
CA LEU A 482 20.09 -5.97 -39.98
C LEU A 482 20.78 -4.65 -39.62
N ALA A 483 21.03 -4.39 -38.33
CA ALA A 483 21.66 -3.17 -37.83
C ALA A 483 23.05 -2.89 -38.42
N LYS A 484 23.81 -3.94 -38.77
CA LYS A 484 25.11 -3.86 -39.46
C LYS A 484 25.00 -3.67 -40.98
N SER A 485 23.80 -3.83 -41.56
CA SER A 485 23.52 -3.79 -43.00
C SER A 485 22.75 -2.53 -43.47
N VAL A 486 22.55 -1.59 -42.56
CA VAL A 486 21.87 -0.30 -42.78
C VAL A 486 22.71 0.83 -42.21
N ASP A 487 22.50 2.03 -42.72
CA ASP A 487 23.20 3.24 -42.24
C ASP A 487 22.70 3.65 -40.85
N ILE A 488 21.37 3.62 -40.65
CA ILE A 488 20.70 4.08 -39.43
C ILE A 488 19.74 2.98 -38.91
N PRO A 489 20.07 2.28 -37.82
CA PRO A 489 19.15 1.39 -37.12
C PRO A 489 18.34 2.17 -36.08
N ILE A 490 17.04 1.92 -36.04
CA ILE A 490 16.09 2.55 -35.11
C ILE A 490 15.41 1.42 -34.35
N VAL A 491 15.61 1.33 -33.04
CA VAL A 491 14.92 0.35 -32.19
C VAL A 491 13.65 1.00 -31.63
N ILE A 492 12.49 0.41 -31.93
CA ILE A 492 11.19 0.84 -31.42
C ILE A 492 10.70 -0.23 -30.44
N ALA A 493 10.72 0.13 -29.17
CA ALA A 493 10.42 -0.72 -28.03
C ALA A 493 9.72 0.09 -26.93
N GLY A 494 9.28 -0.56 -25.86
CA GLY A 494 8.58 0.05 -24.74
C GLY A 494 7.69 -0.98 -24.01
N LEU A 495 6.79 -0.48 -23.18
CA LEU A 495 5.69 -1.25 -22.61
C LEU A 495 4.45 -1.20 -23.52
N ASN A 496 3.39 -1.90 -23.11
CA ASN A 496 2.07 -1.89 -23.73
C ASN A 496 0.98 -2.04 -22.64
N ALA A 497 -0.28 -2.12 -23.06
CA ALA A 497 -1.44 -2.35 -22.21
C ALA A 497 -1.43 -3.67 -21.39
N ASP A 498 -0.53 -4.63 -21.69
CA ASP A 498 -0.38 -5.83 -20.86
C ASP A 498 0.39 -5.55 -19.55
N TYR A 499 1.26 -4.54 -19.55
CA TYR A 499 2.16 -4.21 -18.44
C TYR A 499 1.73 -2.95 -17.66
N GLU A 500 1.09 -1.98 -18.33
CA GLU A 500 0.52 -0.79 -17.69
C GLU A 500 -0.99 -0.78 -17.91
N SER A 501 -1.75 -1.14 -16.86
CA SER A 501 -3.18 -1.37 -16.92
C SER A 501 -3.88 -1.02 -15.61
N GLU A 502 -5.18 -0.80 -15.67
CA GLU A 502 -6.04 -0.76 -14.49
C GLU A 502 -6.02 -2.08 -13.70
N ALA A 503 -6.24 -1.97 -12.38
CA ALA A 503 -6.29 -3.07 -11.41
C ALA A 503 -5.00 -3.90 -11.23
N VAL A 504 -3.88 -3.59 -11.89
CA VAL A 504 -2.57 -4.23 -11.68
C VAL A 504 -1.45 -3.21 -11.73
N ASP A 505 -0.68 -3.06 -10.65
CA ASP A 505 0.54 -2.25 -10.64
C ASP A 505 1.76 -3.07 -11.11
N ARG A 506 2.78 -2.39 -11.63
CA ARG A 506 4.02 -3.02 -12.11
C ARG A 506 4.88 -3.54 -10.95
N GLU A 507 5.54 -4.67 -11.18
CA GLU A 507 6.49 -5.25 -10.21
C GLU A 507 7.89 -4.61 -10.28
N SER A 508 8.29 -4.10 -11.45
CA SER A 508 9.60 -3.47 -11.65
C SER A 508 9.59 -2.36 -12.72
N LEU A 509 10.75 -1.73 -12.92
CA LEU A 509 11.00 -0.76 -13.98
C LEU A 509 11.50 -1.42 -15.28
N ASP A 510 11.59 -2.74 -15.37
CA ASP A 510 12.32 -3.41 -16.45
C ASP A 510 11.51 -3.45 -17.75
N LEU A 511 12.22 -3.49 -18.89
CA LEU A 511 11.58 -3.67 -20.20
C LEU A 511 11.06 -5.12 -20.35
N PRO A 512 10.11 -5.37 -21.28
CA PRO A 512 9.66 -6.73 -21.56
C PRO A 512 10.85 -7.66 -21.84
N PRO A 513 10.85 -8.91 -21.35
CA PRO A 513 12.03 -9.77 -21.38
C PRO A 513 12.72 -9.86 -22.75
N GLY A 514 14.03 -9.60 -22.76
CA GLY A 514 14.88 -9.63 -23.98
C GLY A 514 15.00 -8.29 -24.72
N ILE A 515 14.17 -7.29 -24.44
CA ILE A 515 14.25 -5.97 -25.09
C ILE A 515 15.55 -5.23 -24.69
N ASP A 516 15.95 -5.25 -23.42
CA ASP A 516 17.23 -4.65 -22.98
C ASP A 516 18.43 -5.28 -23.69
N GLU A 517 18.42 -6.60 -23.87
CA GLU A 517 19.44 -7.31 -24.62
C GLU A 517 19.43 -6.91 -26.11
N LEU A 518 18.25 -6.85 -26.74
CA LEU A 518 18.08 -6.38 -28.11
C LEU A 518 18.71 -4.99 -28.30
N VAL A 519 18.40 -4.03 -27.43
CA VAL A 519 18.98 -2.68 -27.50
C VAL A 519 20.51 -2.76 -27.34
N VAL A 520 21.03 -3.49 -26.35
CA VAL A 520 22.48 -3.63 -26.14
C VAL A 520 23.19 -4.27 -27.34
N ARG A 521 22.64 -5.34 -27.94
CA ARG A 521 23.27 -6.03 -29.08
C ARG A 521 23.19 -5.19 -30.37
N VAL A 522 22.09 -4.46 -30.57
CA VAL A 522 21.92 -3.55 -31.73
C VAL A 522 22.83 -2.32 -31.62
N VAL A 523 22.87 -1.65 -30.46
CA VAL A 523 23.78 -0.52 -30.20
C VAL A 523 25.24 -0.92 -30.34
N ALA A 524 25.62 -2.13 -29.91
CA ALA A 524 26.97 -2.68 -30.13
C ALA A 524 27.25 -3.02 -31.61
N GLY A 525 26.21 -3.30 -32.40
CA GLY A 525 26.29 -3.49 -33.85
C GLY A 525 26.42 -2.16 -34.62
N ASN A 526 25.75 -1.10 -34.18
CA ASN A 526 25.81 0.24 -34.75
C ASN A 526 25.44 1.30 -33.68
N PRO A 527 26.35 2.24 -33.34
CA PRO A 527 26.17 3.17 -32.21
C PRO A 527 25.16 4.30 -32.47
N ASN A 528 24.59 4.43 -33.67
CA ASN A 528 23.61 5.47 -34.02
C ASN A 528 22.16 5.10 -33.63
N THR A 529 21.98 4.15 -32.71
CA THR A 529 20.68 3.59 -32.33
C THR A 529 19.94 4.44 -31.29
N SER A 530 18.60 4.48 -31.39
CA SER A 530 17.69 5.05 -30.41
C SER A 530 16.74 4.04 -29.77
N GLY A 531 16.16 4.40 -28.61
CA GLY A 531 15.17 3.59 -27.87
C GLY A 531 14.27 4.43 -26.95
N CYS A 532 13.35 3.76 -26.22
CA CYS A 532 12.31 4.37 -25.37
C CYS A 532 12.50 4.08 -23.87
N PRO A 533 11.85 4.84 -22.97
CA PRO A 533 12.09 4.79 -21.53
C PRO A 533 11.31 3.74 -20.77
N ILE A 534 12.05 3.06 -19.90
CA ILE A 534 11.68 2.71 -18.52
C ILE A 534 13.03 2.55 -17.80
N ALA A 535 13.42 1.42 -17.20
CA ALA A 535 14.83 1.20 -16.83
C ALA A 535 15.71 1.24 -18.10
N MET A 536 16.77 2.06 -18.10
CA MET A 536 17.66 2.21 -19.26
C MET A 536 19.12 1.91 -18.89
N PRO A 537 19.48 0.65 -18.56
CA PRO A 537 20.87 0.26 -18.25
C PRO A 537 21.84 0.49 -19.43
N TRP A 538 21.30 0.68 -20.64
CA TRP A 538 22.02 0.97 -21.89
C TRP A 538 22.11 2.46 -22.25
N ILE A 539 21.60 3.38 -21.42
CA ILE A 539 21.49 4.83 -21.73
C ILE A 539 22.82 5.49 -22.14
N GLU A 540 23.94 5.09 -21.53
CA GLU A 540 25.27 5.61 -21.86
C GLU A 540 25.76 5.15 -23.25
N LYS A 541 25.26 4.01 -23.73
CA LYS A 541 25.64 3.43 -25.03
C LYS A 541 24.80 3.97 -26.18
N ALA A 542 23.53 4.28 -25.95
CA ALA A 542 22.64 4.88 -26.95
C ALA A 542 23.04 6.34 -27.20
N ALA A 543 23.27 6.72 -28.46
CA ALA A 543 23.60 8.10 -28.81
C ALA A 543 22.36 9.01 -28.73
N THR A 544 21.17 8.50 -29.05
CA THR A 544 19.93 9.26 -29.12
C THR A 544 18.81 8.50 -28.42
N VAL A 545 17.89 9.18 -27.75
CA VAL A 545 16.74 8.57 -27.05
C VAL A 545 15.54 9.49 -27.20
N VAL A 546 14.43 8.93 -27.67
CA VAL A 546 13.16 9.65 -27.93
C VAL A 546 12.06 8.93 -27.16
N HIS A 547 11.31 9.66 -26.35
CA HIS A 547 10.15 9.13 -25.66
C HIS A 547 8.86 9.55 -26.37
N ALA A 548 8.09 8.57 -26.85
CA ALA A 548 6.81 8.80 -27.52
C ALA A 548 5.57 8.41 -26.71
N TRP A 549 5.73 8.05 -25.43
CA TRP A 549 4.64 7.62 -24.54
C TRP A 549 3.75 6.55 -25.19
N PHE A 550 2.44 6.55 -24.87
CA PHE A 550 1.42 5.95 -25.73
C PHE A 550 0.76 7.06 -26.55
N GLY A 551 1.04 7.09 -27.86
CA GLY A 551 0.69 8.21 -28.75
C GLY A 551 -0.69 8.15 -29.41
N GLY A 552 -1.59 7.25 -28.97
CA GLY A 552 -2.90 7.05 -29.60
C GLY A 552 -2.82 6.65 -31.08
N GLN A 553 -3.92 6.87 -31.81
CA GLN A 553 -4.07 6.44 -33.23
C GLN A 553 -3.02 7.04 -34.20
N GLU A 554 -2.45 8.20 -33.89
CA GLU A 554 -1.48 8.93 -34.73
C GLU A 554 -0.01 8.68 -34.33
N THR A 555 0.28 7.71 -33.46
CA THR A 555 1.62 7.48 -32.89
C THR A 555 2.73 7.33 -33.94
N GLY A 556 2.55 6.52 -34.99
CA GLY A 556 3.56 6.33 -36.05
C GLY A 556 3.87 7.62 -36.81
N ASN A 557 2.81 8.34 -37.19
CA ASN A 557 2.86 9.64 -37.84
C ASN A 557 3.58 10.72 -37.01
N ALA A 558 3.32 10.76 -35.70
CA ALA A 558 3.99 11.67 -34.77
C ALA A 558 5.47 11.32 -34.58
N ILE A 559 5.80 10.03 -34.44
CA ILE A 559 7.18 9.54 -34.38
C ILE A 559 7.94 9.93 -35.65
N ALA A 560 7.37 9.70 -36.84
CA ALA A 560 7.98 10.09 -38.10
C ALA A 560 8.18 11.61 -38.21
N ASP A 561 7.18 12.41 -37.82
CA ASP A 561 7.27 13.88 -37.88
C ASP A 561 8.42 14.43 -37.02
N VAL A 562 8.65 13.86 -35.83
CA VAL A 562 9.80 14.21 -34.98
C VAL A 562 11.10 13.67 -35.56
N LEU A 563 11.18 12.38 -35.91
CA LEU A 563 12.41 11.76 -36.42
C LEU A 563 12.98 12.50 -37.65
N PHE A 564 12.13 12.95 -38.57
CA PHE A 564 12.55 13.70 -39.77
C PHE A 564 12.55 15.23 -39.59
N GLY A 565 12.28 15.73 -38.38
CA GLY A 565 12.34 17.16 -38.06
C GLY A 565 11.32 18.02 -38.79
N LYS A 566 10.17 17.45 -39.16
CA LYS A 566 8.96 18.16 -39.58
C LYS A 566 8.26 18.79 -38.38
N VAL A 567 8.34 18.15 -37.21
CA VAL A 567 8.09 18.75 -35.90
C VAL A 567 9.41 18.81 -35.15
N ASN A 568 9.71 19.96 -34.54
CA ASN A 568 10.81 20.09 -33.59
C ASN A 568 10.28 19.65 -32.20
N PRO A 569 10.87 18.63 -31.54
CA PRO A 569 10.41 18.17 -30.24
C PRO A 569 10.44 19.32 -29.23
N SER A 570 9.34 19.44 -28.49
CA SER A 570 9.15 20.46 -27.45
C SER A 570 8.57 19.89 -26.15
N GLY A 571 8.23 18.59 -26.14
CA GLY A 571 7.75 17.90 -24.95
C GLY A 571 8.78 17.90 -23.81
N ARG A 572 8.27 17.95 -22.59
CA ARG A 572 9.00 18.04 -21.32
C ARG A 572 8.53 16.92 -20.41
N LEU A 573 9.41 16.25 -19.68
CA LEU A 573 8.99 15.15 -18.79
C LEU A 573 8.01 15.65 -17.71
N SER A 574 6.78 15.10 -17.68
CA SER A 574 5.79 15.36 -16.63
C SER A 574 5.97 14.49 -15.37
N VAL A 575 6.95 13.57 -15.40
CA VAL A 575 7.33 12.67 -14.31
C VAL A 575 8.86 12.51 -14.27
N THR A 576 9.44 12.33 -13.09
CA THR A 576 10.87 12.10 -12.91
C THR A 576 11.21 10.65 -13.19
N PHE A 577 12.24 10.39 -14.01
CA PHE A 577 12.69 9.03 -14.29
C PHE A 577 13.81 8.61 -13.33
N PRO A 578 13.57 7.65 -12.41
CA PRO A 578 14.60 7.19 -11.49
C PRO A 578 15.73 6.44 -12.22
N LYS A 579 16.90 6.33 -11.57
CA LYS A 579 17.95 5.40 -12.01
C LYS A 579 17.65 3.98 -11.57
N ARG A 580 17.12 3.82 -10.35
CA ARG A 580 16.70 2.55 -9.78
C ARG A 580 15.38 2.70 -9.04
N ILE A 581 14.64 1.60 -8.89
CA ILE A 581 13.37 1.63 -8.16
C ILE A 581 13.56 1.98 -6.67
N GLU A 582 14.71 1.65 -6.08
CA GLU A 582 15.02 1.98 -4.68
C GLU A 582 15.31 3.47 -4.45
N ASP A 583 15.60 4.24 -5.52
CA ASP A 583 15.79 5.68 -5.45
C ASP A 583 14.45 6.44 -5.42
N THR A 584 13.30 5.77 -5.43
CA THR A 584 11.96 6.39 -5.46
C THR A 584 11.41 6.65 -4.06
N PRO A 585 10.68 7.76 -3.82
CA PRO A 585 10.15 8.12 -2.49
C PRO A 585 9.25 7.01 -1.90
N ALA A 586 8.46 6.37 -2.75
CA ALA A 586 7.49 5.35 -2.33
C ALA A 586 8.08 3.93 -2.24
N PHE A 587 9.38 3.70 -2.51
CA PHE A 587 9.96 2.36 -2.62
C PHE A 587 9.65 1.42 -1.44
N LEU A 588 9.66 1.93 -0.20
CA LEU A 588 9.46 1.12 1.00
C LEU A 588 7.98 0.81 1.31
N THR A 589 7.03 1.45 0.62
CA THR A 589 5.62 1.49 1.00
C THR A 589 4.66 1.15 -0.15
N PHE A 590 5.04 1.41 -1.39
CA PHE A 590 4.26 1.05 -2.58
C PHE A 590 4.19 -0.47 -2.74
N GLY A 591 2.97 -1.04 -2.79
CA GLY A 591 2.75 -2.49 -2.87
C GLY A 591 3.24 -3.30 -1.66
N LYS A 592 3.70 -2.66 -0.57
CA LYS A 592 4.42 -3.29 0.55
C LYS A 592 3.69 -3.06 1.87
N GLY A 593 2.63 -3.82 2.11
CA GLY A 593 1.88 -3.77 3.37
C GLY A 593 0.70 -4.76 3.40
N GLN A 594 0.13 -5.00 4.60
CA GLN A 594 -1.13 -5.75 4.73
C GLN A 594 -2.33 -4.80 4.56
N ARG A 595 -2.45 -4.17 3.39
CA ARG A 595 -3.53 -3.24 2.99
C ARG A 595 -3.58 -1.90 3.74
N GLU A 596 -2.76 -1.68 4.77
CA GLU A 596 -2.46 -0.34 5.29
C GLU A 596 -1.19 0.20 4.65
N ILE A 597 -1.29 1.37 4.02
CA ILE A 597 -0.23 1.90 3.15
C ILE A 597 0.14 3.33 3.58
N MET A 598 1.35 3.48 4.12
CA MET A 598 1.85 4.72 4.69
C MET A 598 2.40 5.65 3.61
N TYR A 599 1.90 6.88 3.51
CA TYR A 599 2.46 7.93 2.65
C TYR A 599 3.57 8.67 3.42
N GLY A 600 4.63 7.91 3.74
CA GLY A 600 5.71 8.32 4.65
C GLY A 600 6.66 9.38 4.09
N GLU A 601 6.75 9.48 2.76
CA GLU A 601 7.44 10.56 2.03
C GLU A 601 6.80 11.94 2.21
N GLY A 602 5.55 12.00 2.66
CA GLY A 602 4.85 13.25 2.91
C GLY A 602 4.67 14.07 1.63
N VAL A 603 5.07 15.34 1.65
CA VAL A 603 4.99 16.24 0.47
C VAL A 603 6.11 16.01 -0.55
N PHE A 604 7.07 15.13 -0.26
CA PHE A 604 8.23 14.86 -1.10
C PHE A 604 7.95 13.69 -2.05
N ILE A 605 7.05 13.90 -3.02
CA ILE A 605 6.86 13.00 -4.17
C ILE A 605 7.57 13.54 -5.42
N GLY A 606 7.88 12.67 -6.38
CA GLY A 606 8.48 13.08 -7.66
C GLY A 606 9.80 13.85 -7.50
N TYR A 607 10.02 14.86 -8.33
CA TYR A 607 11.20 15.73 -8.31
C TYR A 607 11.48 16.35 -6.94
N ARG A 608 10.44 16.72 -6.17
CA ARG A 608 10.55 17.28 -4.80
C ARG A 608 11.30 16.34 -3.86
N TYR A 609 11.22 15.02 -4.07
CA TYR A 609 12.02 14.04 -3.35
C TYR A 609 13.50 14.15 -3.74
N TYR A 610 13.80 14.05 -5.04
CA TYR A 610 15.15 14.03 -5.59
C TYR A 610 15.95 15.29 -5.24
N GLU A 611 15.33 16.47 -5.31
CA GLU A 611 15.89 17.72 -4.82
C GLU A 611 16.17 17.68 -3.31
N LYS A 612 15.19 17.21 -2.52
CA LYS A 612 15.27 17.21 -1.06
C LYS A 612 16.38 16.30 -0.55
N VAL A 613 16.56 15.12 -1.14
CA VAL A 613 17.62 14.17 -0.80
C VAL A 613 18.92 14.41 -1.57
N LYS A 614 18.91 15.32 -2.55
CA LYS A 614 20.03 15.68 -3.45
C LYS A 614 20.57 14.49 -4.26
N THR A 615 19.69 13.55 -4.61
CA THR A 615 20.01 12.40 -5.48
C THR A 615 19.64 12.75 -6.91
N ARG A 616 20.59 12.63 -7.84
CA ARG A 616 20.32 12.89 -9.26
C ARG A 616 19.59 11.70 -9.91
N PRO A 617 18.33 11.85 -10.38
CA PRO A 617 17.59 10.85 -11.14
C PRO A 617 18.26 10.60 -12.51
N LEU A 618 17.67 9.75 -13.34
CA LEU A 618 18.13 9.51 -14.70
C LEU A 618 17.81 10.72 -15.59
N PHE A 619 16.53 11.15 -15.55
CA PHE A 619 16.06 12.42 -16.11
C PHE A 619 15.12 13.08 -15.10
N TYR A 620 15.26 14.38 -14.90
CA TYR A 620 14.37 15.16 -14.03
C TYR A 620 13.02 15.42 -14.70
N PHE A 621 11.99 15.66 -13.89
CA PHE A 621 10.83 16.45 -14.29
C PHE A 621 11.26 17.70 -15.07
N GLY A 622 10.49 18.09 -16.09
CA GLY A 622 10.79 19.22 -16.97
C GLY A 622 11.86 18.97 -18.03
N HIS A 623 12.62 17.85 -17.97
CA HIS A 623 13.67 17.56 -18.95
C HIS A 623 13.12 17.35 -20.37
N GLY A 624 13.83 17.90 -21.36
CA GLY A 624 13.54 17.73 -22.78
C GLY A 624 14.58 18.49 -23.63
N MET A 625 14.92 17.96 -24.80
CA MET A 625 15.80 18.61 -25.77
C MET A 625 15.02 19.08 -27.01
N SER A 626 15.59 20.04 -27.74
CA SER A 626 15.05 20.56 -29.00
C SER A 626 16.11 20.44 -30.11
N TYR A 627 15.67 20.51 -31.37
CA TYR A 627 16.55 20.69 -32.53
C TYR A 627 17.03 22.15 -32.71
N THR A 628 16.62 23.05 -31.81
CA THR A 628 17.17 24.40 -31.69
C THR A 628 17.66 24.67 -30.27
N THR A 629 18.17 25.87 -30.01
CA THR A 629 18.63 26.31 -28.69
C THR A 629 17.90 27.59 -28.28
N PHE A 630 17.72 27.79 -26.98
CA PHE A 630 17.08 28.97 -26.43
C PHE A 630 17.98 29.67 -25.42
N LYS A 631 17.85 31.00 -25.35
CA LYS A 631 18.52 31.84 -24.36
C LYS A 631 17.48 32.67 -23.61
N TYR A 632 17.65 32.73 -22.29
CA TYR A 632 16.82 33.50 -21.37
C TYR A 632 17.52 34.82 -21.01
N SER A 633 16.78 35.93 -20.96
CA SER A 633 17.27 37.25 -20.52
C SER A 633 16.22 38.02 -19.72
N ASN A 634 16.66 39.10 -19.07
CA ASN A 634 15.81 40.11 -18.43
C ASN A 634 14.70 39.55 -17.51
N LEU A 635 15.04 38.55 -16.69
CA LEU A 635 14.16 38.04 -15.64
C LEU A 635 13.82 39.18 -14.65
N GLN A 636 12.55 39.57 -14.58
CA GLN A 636 12.02 40.56 -13.65
C GLN A 636 11.13 39.85 -12.63
N VAL A 637 11.46 40.01 -11.34
CA VAL A 637 10.70 39.47 -10.22
C VAL A 637 10.41 40.61 -9.22
N PRO A 638 9.18 40.72 -8.67
CA PRO A 638 8.83 41.78 -7.74
C PRO A 638 9.62 41.69 -6.43
N LYS A 639 10.42 42.71 -6.13
CA LYS A 639 11.31 42.73 -4.94
C LYS A 639 10.57 42.63 -3.59
N ARG A 640 9.28 42.96 -3.56
CA ARG A 640 8.36 42.83 -2.41
C ARG A 640 6.94 42.68 -2.91
N VAL A 641 6.26 41.61 -2.51
CA VAL A 641 4.80 41.48 -2.62
C VAL A 641 4.18 42.14 -1.38
N ARG A 642 3.17 43.01 -1.55
CA ARG A 642 2.40 43.59 -0.44
C ARG A 642 1.13 42.77 -0.20
N LEU A 643 0.96 42.35 1.05
CA LEU A 643 -0.26 41.69 1.52
C LEU A 643 -1.26 42.77 1.95
N ASP A 644 -2.09 43.23 1.01
CA ASP A 644 -3.22 44.12 1.32
C ASP A 644 -4.48 43.29 1.63
N ASN A 645 -5.19 43.70 2.69
CA ASN A 645 -6.26 42.88 3.29
C ASN A 645 -7.55 42.87 2.45
N GLY A 646 -7.66 41.94 1.50
CA GLY A 646 -8.94 41.56 0.87
C GLY A 646 -9.09 41.93 -0.60
N SER A 647 -8.05 41.78 -1.41
CA SER A 647 -8.14 41.77 -2.88
C SER A 647 -7.17 40.71 -3.41
N ALA A 648 -7.52 40.04 -4.51
CA ALA A 648 -6.76 38.91 -5.05
C ALA A 648 -5.27 39.28 -5.22
N MET A 649 -4.39 38.45 -4.66
CA MET A 649 -2.95 38.70 -4.69
C MET A 649 -2.43 38.40 -6.09
N SER A 650 -2.18 39.45 -6.87
CA SER A 650 -1.47 39.34 -8.15
C SER A 650 -0.08 39.93 -8.09
N PHE A 651 0.86 39.20 -8.68
CA PHE A 651 2.20 39.68 -8.96
C PHE A 651 2.70 39.05 -10.25
N GLU A 652 3.53 39.79 -10.98
CA GLU A 652 3.93 39.46 -12.33
C GLU A 652 5.40 39.05 -12.34
N VAL A 653 5.73 37.98 -13.06
CA VAL A 653 7.12 37.60 -13.36
C VAL A 653 7.28 37.61 -14.87
N THR A 654 8.28 38.32 -15.37
CA THR A 654 8.56 38.38 -16.81
C THR A 654 9.95 37.84 -17.13
N VAL A 655 10.08 37.10 -18.23
CA VAL A 655 11.37 36.70 -18.78
C VAL A 655 11.33 36.82 -20.30
N GLU A 656 12.45 37.24 -20.90
CA GLU A 656 12.63 37.20 -22.35
C GLU A 656 13.19 35.84 -22.76
N VAL A 657 12.60 35.24 -23.79
CA VAL A 657 13.09 33.99 -24.39
C VAL A 657 13.44 34.24 -25.86
N ARG A 658 14.67 33.92 -26.25
CA ARG A 658 15.14 34.03 -27.65
C ARG A 658 15.57 32.67 -28.18
N ASN A 659 15.00 32.25 -29.30
CA ASN A 659 15.55 31.16 -30.10
C ASN A 659 16.91 31.59 -30.71
N THR A 660 17.96 30.82 -30.45
CA THR A 660 19.34 31.10 -30.88
C THR A 660 19.90 30.10 -31.88
N GLY A 661 19.11 29.10 -32.29
CA GLY A 661 19.50 28.15 -33.34
C GLY A 661 18.96 28.52 -34.72
N VAL A 662 18.97 27.53 -35.63
CA VAL A 662 18.63 27.68 -37.06
C VAL A 662 17.33 26.99 -37.45
N ARG A 663 16.51 26.62 -36.47
CA ARG A 663 15.22 25.95 -36.64
C ARG A 663 14.18 26.57 -35.72
N ASP A 664 12.94 26.66 -36.19
CA ASP A 664 11.81 27.00 -35.34
C ASP A 664 11.62 25.93 -34.26
N GLY A 665 11.15 26.33 -33.08
CA GLY A 665 10.93 25.45 -31.94
C GLY A 665 10.10 26.15 -30.88
N SER A 666 9.56 25.37 -29.95
CA SER A 666 8.87 25.88 -28.77
C SER A 666 9.67 25.58 -27.51
N GLU A 667 9.55 26.45 -26.51
CA GLU A 667 10.25 26.33 -25.24
C GLU A 667 9.28 26.51 -24.07
N THR A 668 9.52 25.78 -22.99
CA THR A 668 8.71 25.75 -21.79
C THR A 668 9.49 26.41 -20.66
N VAL A 669 9.11 27.64 -20.30
CA VAL A 669 9.74 28.37 -19.19
C VAL A 669 9.40 27.72 -17.85
N GLN A 670 10.43 27.25 -17.15
CA GLN A 670 10.36 26.69 -15.79
C GLN A 670 11.31 27.49 -14.88
N ASN A 671 11.02 27.62 -13.59
CA ASN A 671 11.82 28.47 -12.70
C ASN A 671 12.05 27.83 -11.33
N GLU A 672 13.16 27.09 -11.22
CA GLU A 672 13.58 26.35 -10.01
C GLU A 672 13.76 27.26 -8.78
N GLU A 673 14.37 28.46 -8.92
CA GLU A 673 14.56 29.39 -7.78
C GLU A 673 13.23 29.94 -7.28
N LEU A 674 12.27 30.17 -8.18
CA LEU A 674 10.93 30.59 -7.85
C LEU A 674 10.14 29.44 -7.18
N GLU A 675 10.17 28.23 -7.74
CA GLU A 675 9.54 27.05 -7.12
C GLU A 675 10.08 26.78 -5.70
N GLN A 676 11.40 26.90 -5.49
CA GLN A 676 12.02 26.73 -4.18
C GLN A 676 11.67 27.88 -3.20
N TRP A 677 11.63 29.13 -3.67
CA TRP A 677 11.19 30.28 -2.86
C TRP A 677 9.71 30.20 -2.46
N LEU A 678 8.90 29.59 -3.32
CA LEU A 678 7.45 29.49 -3.18
C LEU A 678 6.98 28.27 -2.37
N ALA A 679 7.72 27.15 -2.41
CA ALA A 679 7.47 25.96 -1.59
C ALA A 679 7.49 26.26 -0.08
N GLU A 680 8.05 27.40 0.33
CA GLU A 680 8.03 27.90 1.70
C GLU A 680 6.78 28.75 2.05
N ARG A 681 5.91 29.14 1.08
CA ARG A 681 4.97 30.27 1.28
C ARG A 681 3.55 30.23 0.68
N GLY A 682 3.18 29.43 -0.34
CA GLY A 682 1.81 29.50 -0.90
C GLY A 682 1.58 28.69 -2.19
N THR A 683 0.51 28.99 -2.96
CA THR A 683 0.17 28.30 -4.23
C THR A 683 -0.03 29.27 -5.41
N PHE A 684 0.14 28.79 -6.65
CA PHE A 684 0.17 29.65 -7.85
C PHE A 684 -0.14 28.86 -9.12
N ARG A 685 -0.41 29.61 -10.19
CA ARG A 685 -0.65 29.12 -11.56
C ARG A 685 0.54 29.55 -12.41
N VAL A 686 1.23 28.60 -13.04
CA VAL A 686 2.20 28.93 -14.10
C VAL A 686 1.44 29.02 -15.42
N ILE A 687 1.55 30.15 -16.13
CA ILE A 687 1.06 30.28 -17.50
C ILE A 687 2.28 30.16 -18.41
N ILE A 688 2.24 29.15 -19.28
CA ILE A 688 3.34 28.81 -20.19
C ILE A 688 2.90 29.32 -21.56
N SER A 689 3.33 30.53 -21.91
CA SER A 689 3.01 31.14 -23.20
C SER A 689 3.97 30.65 -24.27
N LYS A 690 3.44 29.99 -25.29
CA LYS A 690 4.14 29.70 -26.55
C LYS A 690 4.20 30.99 -27.38
N SER A 691 5.31 31.22 -28.07
CA SER A 691 5.37 32.21 -29.15
C SER A 691 6.24 31.68 -30.29
N ALA A 692 5.78 31.92 -31.51
CA ALA A 692 6.45 31.59 -32.74
C ALA A 692 6.29 32.77 -33.70
N ASP A 693 7.39 33.48 -33.96
CA ASP A 693 7.67 34.09 -35.25
C ASP A 693 9.19 34.33 -35.35
N SER A 694 9.70 34.36 -36.58
CA SER A 694 11.15 34.43 -36.85
C SER A 694 11.69 35.84 -37.10
N ASP A 695 10.83 36.86 -37.06
CA ASP A 695 11.16 38.26 -37.33
C ASP A 695 11.39 39.08 -36.03
N ASP A 696 12.59 38.92 -35.48
CA ASP A 696 13.44 39.93 -34.80
C ASP A 696 12.83 40.89 -33.74
N GLU A 697 11.89 40.45 -32.90
CA GLU A 697 11.58 41.12 -31.62
C GLU A 697 11.81 40.23 -30.38
N ALA A 698 12.23 40.84 -29.26
CA ALA A 698 12.40 40.15 -27.99
C ALA A 698 11.04 39.93 -27.32
N LEU A 699 10.62 38.67 -27.23
CA LEU A 699 9.32 38.28 -26.68
C LEU A 699 9.36 38.26 -25.15
N SER A 700 8.57 39.11 -24.51
CA SER A 700 8.30 39.08 -23.07
C SER A 700 7.19 38.08 -22.74
N ALA A 701 7.49 37.05 -21.97
CA ALA A 701 6.46 36.23 -21.34
C ALA A 701 5.95 36.93 -20.06
N GLU A 702 4.63 37.11 -19.91
CA GLU A 702 3.98 37.70 -18.73
C GLU A 702 3.32 36.61 -17.88
N ILE A 703 3.85 36.34 -16.68
CA ILE A 703 3.28 35.35 -15.75
C ILE A 703 2.33 36.05 -14.78
N TYR A 704 1.03 35.97 -15.06
CA TYR A 704 -0.03 36.49 -14.19
C TYR A 704 -0.33 35.51 -13.04
N LEU A 705 -0.10 35.96 -11.81
CA LEU A 705 -0.49 35.24 -10.60
C LEU A 705 -1.79 35.86 -10.05
N GLU A 706 -2.70 35.04 -9.50
CA GLU A 706 -3.95 35.50 -8.85
C GLU A 706 -4.35 34.55 -7.70
N GLU A 707 -3.99 34.87 -6.46
CA GLU A 707 -4.57 34.22 -5.29
C GLU A 707 -5.81 34.96 -4.76
N ASP A 708 -6.98 34.43 -5.07
CA ASP A 708 -8.05 34.22 -4.07
C ASP A 708 -7.88 32.80 -3.46
N TYR A 709 -6.65 32.49 -3.03
CA TYR A 709 -6.28 31.23 -2.38
C TYR A 709 -5.61 31.48 -1.03
N SER A 710 -6.22 32.35 -0.22
CA SER A 710 -6.01 32.20 1.21
C SER A 710 -6.47 30.80 1.61
N VAL A 711 -5.56 29.97 2.14
CA VAL A 711 -5.92 28.99 3.18
C VAL A 711 -6.32 29.81 4.40
N ALA A 712 -7.47 30.46 4.30
CA ALA A 712 -8.15 31.03 5.42
C ALA A 712 -8.54 29.83 6.28
N MET A 713 -7.86 29.63 7.41
CA MET A 713 -8.50 29.00 8.55
C MET A 713 -9.62 29.96 8.97
N PRO A 714 -10.90 29.71 8.63
CA PRO A 714 -11.98 30.60 9.02
C PRO A 714 -12.35 30.15 10.41
N VAL A 715 -11.51 30.48 11.41
CA VAL A 715 -11.82 30.22 12.82
C VAL A 715 -13.14 30.96 13.09
N PRO A 716 -14.27 30.26 13.35
CA PRO A 716 -15.54 30.93 13.47
C PRO A 716 -15.53 31.81 14.71
N SER A 717 -15.47 33.13 14.51
CA SER A 717 -15.23 34.13 15.55
C SER A 717 -16.39 34.28 16.56
N SER A 718 -17.40 33.41 16.47
CA SER A 718 -18.56 33.29 17.34
C SER A 718 -18.53 32.09 18.30
N ALA A 719 -17.60 31.13 18.15
CA ALA A 719 -17.55 29.92 18.97
C ALA A 719 -16.65 29.99 20.22
N LEU A 720 -15.85 31.05 20.37
CA LEU A 720 -14.99 31.25 21.55
C LEU A 720 -15.77 31.86 22.73
N SER A 721 -16.55 31.02 23.43
CA SER A 721 -17.09 31.37 24.75
C SER A 721 -16.82 30.28 25.80
N LYS A 722 -16.34 30.70 26.99
CA LYS A 722 -16.06 29.87 28.18
C LYS A 722 -14.89 28.88 28.06
N ARG A 723 -13.67 29.37 27.78
CA ARG A 723 -12.45 28.65 28.18
C ARG A 723 -12.02 29.10 29.58
N SER A 724 -11.71 28.14 30.45
CA SER A 724 -11.04 28.38 31.74
C SER A 724 -9.57 28.79 31.52
N CYS A 725 -8.95 29.48 32.48
CA CYS A 725 -7.50 29.67 32.46
C CYS A 725 -6.79 28.32 32.59
N ASP A 726 -5.58 28.19 32.06
CA ASP A 726 -4.92 26.88 31.94
C ASP A 726 -4.68 26.22 33.29
N ALA A 727 -4.30 27.00 34.31
CA ALA A 727 -4.17 26.51 35.69
C ALA A 727 -5.48 25.98 36.29
N CYS A 728 -6.65 26.49 35.88
CA CYS A 728 -7.95 25.92 36.29
C CYS A 728 -8.36 24.75 35.37
N ARG A 729 -8.03 24.79 34.08
CA ARG A 729 -8.31 23.74 33.10
C ARG A 729 -7.55 22.45 33.41
N GLN A 730 -6.25 22.54 33.70
CA GLN A 730 -5.40 21.41 34.09
C GLN A 730 -5.91 20.76 35.38
N ARG A 731 -6.28 21.57 36.38
CA ARG A 731 -6.89 21.11 37.64
C ARG A 731 -8.37 20.72 37.54
N LYS A 732 -8.97 20.81 36.34
CA LYS A 732 -10.41 20.56 36.06
C LYS A 732 -11.39 21.33 36.96
N VAL A 733 -10.98 22.47 37.52
CA VAL A 733 -11.83 23.34 38.35
C VAL A 733 -12.45 24.48 37.52
N LYS A 734 -13.63 24.94 37.93
CA LYS A 734 -14.38 25.97 37.21
C LYS A 734 -13.69 27.33 37.36
N CYS A 735 -13.33 27.96 36.25
CA CYS A 735 -12.79 29.32 36.24
C CYS A 735 -13.95 30.32 36.25
N ASP A 736 -13.88 31.33 37.13
CA ASP A 736 -14.80 32.47 37.18
C ASP A 736 -14.40 33.60 36.20
N ALA A 737 -13.24 33.47 35.54
CA ALA A 737 -12.70 34.39 34.55
C ALA A 737 -12.47 35.84 35.05
N THR A 738 -12.30 36.01 36.37
CA THR A 738 -11.75 37.22 36.97
C THR A 738 -10.21 37.21 36.89
N GLN A 739 -9.54 38.34 37.19
CA GLN A 739 -8.08 38.43 37.13
C GLN A 739 -7.51 39.04 38.43
N PRO A 740 -6.70 38.29 39.21
CA PRO A 740 -6.51 36.83 39.13
C PRO A 740 -7.82 36.09 39.47
N CYS A 741 -8.04 34.92 38.84
CA CYS A 741 -9.29 34.17 39.01
C CYS A 741 -9.38 33.58 40.42
N ALA A 742 -10.57 33.50 41.03
CA ALA A 742 -10.71 33.16 42.46
C ALA A 742 -10.02 31.83 42.82
N ASN A 743 -10.16 30.81 41.97
CA ASN A 743 -9.54 29.50 42.16
C ASN A 743 -8.02 29.47 41.89
N CYS A 744 -7.45 30.46 41.20
CA CYS A 744 -5.99 30.65 41.12
C CYS A 744 -5.47 31.45 42.32
N SER A 745 -6.19 32.50 42.72
CA SER A 745 -5.85 33.34 43.88
C SER A 745 -5.81 32.54 45.19
N ILE A 746 -6.83 31.71 45.46
CA ILE A 746 -6.90 30.87 46.66
C ILE A 746 -5.79 29.80 46.67
N SER A 747 -5.37 29.33 45.50
CA SER A 747 -4.30 28.33 45.36
C SER A 747 -2.90 28.94 45.16
N ASN A 748 -2.78 30.27 45.21
CA ASN A 748 -1.54 31.01 44.98
C ASN A 748 -0.82 30.66 43.67
N LEU A 749 -1.60 30.49 42.58
CA LEU A 749 -1.12 30.12 41.24
C LEU A 749 -1.28 31.27 40.25
N ASP A 750 -0.31 31.42 39.32
CA ASP A 750 -0.38 32.43 38.26
C ASP A 750 -1.56 32.18 37.31
N CYS A 751 -2.45 33.16 37.22
CA CYS A 751 -3.64 33.10 36.40
C CYS A 751 -3.37 33.66 34.99
N THR A 752 -3.17 32.78 34.01
CA THR A 752 -2.86 33.13 32.60
C THR A 752 -4.01 33.77 31.80
N PHE A 753 -5.14 34.12 32.44
CA PHE A 753 -6.30 34.70 31.76
C PHE A 753 -6.07 36.17 31.39
N LYS A 754 -5.60 36.43 30.16
CA LYS A 754 -5.50 37.78 29.58
C LYS A 754 -6.67 38.05 28.65
N VAL A 755 -7.67 38.82 29.09
CA VAL A 755 -8.71 39.38 28.21
C VAL A 755 -8.87 40.88 28.47
N ILE A 756 -8.75 41.67 27.40
CA ILE A 756 -8.94 43.13 27.43
C ILE A 756 -10.43 43.44 27.68
N PRO A 757 -10.79 44.31 28.63
CA PRO A 757 -12.19 44.57 28.97
C PRO A 757 -12.90 45.41 27.88
N ARG A 758 -13.84 44.81 27.15
CA ARG A 758 -14.83 45.57 26.37
C ARG A 758 -16.01 45.98 27.26
N LYS A 759 -16.07 47.27 27.62
CA LYS A 759 -17.29 47.89 28.19
C LYS A 759 -18.49 47.61 27.26
N ARG A 760 -19.54 46.99 27.79
CA ARG A 760 -20.88 47.03 27.16
C ARG A 760 -21.69 48.14 27.81
N GLY A 761 -22.18 49.07 27.00
CA GLY A 761 -23.26 49.98 27.39
C GLY A 761 -24.56 49.21 27.69
N PRO A 762 -25.52 49.84 28.38
CA PRO A 762 -26.72 49.16 28.88
C PRO A 762 -27.62 48.70 27.72
N LYS A 763 -28.11 47.45 27.81
CA LYS A 763 -29.23 46.98 26.98
C LYS A 763 -30.55 47.27 27.70
N THR A 764 -31.47 47.92 26.99
CA THR A 764 -32.86 48.10 27.40
C THR A 764 -33.61 46.75 27.49
N PRO A 765 -34.53 46.57 28.45
CA PRO A 765 -35.31 45.34 28.60
C PRO A 765 -36.51 45.30 27.66
N ARG A 766 -36.94 44.10 27.26
CA ARG A 766 -38.25 43.86 26.63
C ARG A 766 -39.02 42.79 27.44
N ALA A 767 -40.34 42.99 27.55
CA ALA A 767 -41.14 42.46 28.65
C ALA A 767 -41.72 41.04 28.45
N LYS A 768 -42.27 40.48 29.54
CA LYS A 768 -43.01 39.20 29.60
C LYS A 768 -44.48 39.36 29.21
N ALA A 769 -45.04 38.29 28.67
CA ALA A 769 -46.38 37.72 28.93
C ALA A 769 -46.22 36.20 28.63
N GLN A 770 -46.43 35.21 29.51
CA GLN A 770 -47.41 34.95 30.57
C GLN A 770 -48.79 34.50 30.04
N GLU A 771 -49.05 33.18 30.10
CA GLU A 771 -50.35 32.58 30.43
C GLU A 771 -50.17 31.08 30.81
N GLU A 772 -51.18 30.47 31.44
CA GLU A 772 -51.06 29.31 32.36
C GLU A 772 -51.50 27.94 31.79
N PRO A 773 -51.13 26.81 32.42
CA PRO A 773 -51.58 25.46 32.06
C PRO A 773 -52.71 24.91 32.96
N PRO A 774 -53.56 23.99 32.46
CA PRO A 774 -54.39 23.17 33.34
C PRO A 774 -54.30 21.63 33.17
N THR A 775 -54.09 20.96 34.31
CA THR A 775 -54.65 19.66 34.77
C THR A 775 -54.35 18.31 34.09
N ARG A 776 -53.87 17.37 34.93
CA ARG A 776 -53.93 15.89 34.79
C ARG A 776 -55.32 15.33 35.15
N GLN A 777 -55.67 14.16 34.61
CA GLN A 777 -56.18 12.97 35.35
C GLN A 777 -55.80 11.70 34.55
N ARG A 778 -55.14 10.62 35.06
CA ARG A 778 -55.51 9.58 36.09
C ARG A 778 -56.59 8.60 35.51
N ILE A 779 -56.63 7.27 35.71
CA ILE A 779 -56.20 6.36 36.81
C ILE A 779 -56.01 4.87 36.34
N SER A 780 -54.99 4.13 36.85
CA SER A 780 -54.96 2.66 37.17
C SER A 780 -55.10 1.57 36.06
N HIS A 781 -54.91 0.24 36.27
CA HIS A 781 -54.64 -0.65 37.44
C HIS A 781 -53.72 -1.84 37.06
N SER A 782 -53.22 -2.60 38.05
CA SER A 782 -52.49 -3.89 37.95
C SER A 782 -53.10 -4.92 38.92
N PRO A 783 -52.59 -6.16 39.09
CA PRO A 783 -52.38 -7.30 38.16
C PRO A 783 -53.16 -8.58 38.65
N GLN A 784 -52.73 -9.82 38.28
CA GLN A 784 -53.21 -11.20 38.67
C GLN A 784 -54.03 -11.94 37.56
N THR A 785 -54.02 -13.28 37.35
CA THR A 785 -53.29 -14.45 37.95
C THR A 785 -53.24 -15.69 37.01
N ARG A 786 -52.41 -16.69 37.39
CA ARG A 786 -52.09 -18.01 36.78
C ARG A 786 -53.25 -18.95 36.33
N SER A 787 -53.00 -19.69 35.23
CA SER A 787 -53.11 -21.17 35.06
C SER A 787 -52.74 -21.53 33.60
N GLY A 788 -52.04 -22.61 33.22
CA GLY A 788 -51.50 -23.74 33.96
C GLY A 788 -52.12 -25.07 33.53
N ASP A 789 -51.63 -25.73 32.47
CA ASP A 789 -51.74 -27.19 32.32
C ASP A 789 -50.68 -27.81 31.37
N ASN A 790 -50.49 -29.13 31.46
CA ASN A 790 -49.36 -29.90 30.93
C ASN A 790 -49.76 -30.97 29.89
N GLY A 791 -48.78 -31.40 29.08
CA GLY A 791 -48.65 -32.81 28.69
C GLY A 791 -48.84 -33.16 27.20
N GLY A 792 -47.83 -33.84 26.61
CA GLY A 792 -47.89 -34.33 25.23
C GLY A 792 -46.54 -34.74 24.66
N ARG A 793 -45.88 -35.74 25.26
CA ARG A 793 -44.53 -36.20 24.87
C ARG A 793 -44.59 -37.64 24.35
N GLN A 794 -44.18 -37.89 23.10
CA GLN A 794 -43.42 -39.11 22.76
C GLN A 794 -42.74 -39.07 21.39
N VAL A 795 -41.59 -39.75 21.33
CA VAL A 795 -40.69 -39.92 20.17
C VAL A 795 -40.44 -41.41 20.00
N THR A 796 -40.54 -41.92 18.77
CA THR A 796 -39.99 -43.22 18.30
C THR A 796 -40.05 -43.27 16.76
N SER A 797 -39.12 -43.84 15.99
CA SER A 797 -37.71 -44.25 16.22
C SER A 797 -37.15 -44.85 14.91
N THR A 798 -35.94 -44.42 14.48
CA THR A 798 -34.81 -45.22 13.89
C THR A 798 -35.05 -46.26 12.75
N THR A 799 -34.15 -46.60 11.81
CA THR A 799 -32.66 -46.76 11.81
C THR A 799 -32.07 -46.81 10.37
N HIS A 800 -30.85 -46.24 10.18
CA HIS A 800 -29.72 -46.60 9.27
C HIS A 800 -29.91 -46.79 7.74
N CYS A 801 -29.03 -46.30 6.83
CA CYS A 801 -27.56 -46.48 6.79
C CYS A 801 -26.78 -45.36 6.05
N GLU A 802 -25.48 -45.24 6.36
CA GLU A 802 -24.40 -44.53 5.62
C GLU A 802 -23.69 -45.48 4.61
N PRO A 803 -22.70 -45.09 3.76
CA PRO A 803 -21.89 -43.84 3.66
C PRO A 803 -22.00 -43.16 2.26
N ALA A 804 -21.14 -42.27 1.73
CA ALA A 804 -19.77 -41.83 2.05
C ALA A 804 -19.46 -40.37 1.57
N ALA A 805 -18.18 -39.95 1.60
CA ALA A 805 -17.72 -38.58 1.37
C ALA A 805 -17.09 -38.30 -0.03
N THR A 806 -17.21 -37.05 -0.49
CA THR A 806 -16.32 -36.38 -1.48
C THR A 806 -16.29 -34.86 -1.23
N ALA A 807 -15.28 -34.17 -1.76
CA ALA A 807 -14.76 -32.90 -1.20
C ALA A 807 -15.37 -31.58 -1.76
N THR A 808 -15.07 -30.50 -1.02
CA THR A 808 -15.40 -29.06 -1.19
C THR A 808 -15.08 -28.41 -2.55
N PRO A 809 -15.63 -27.19 -2.79
CA PRO A 809 -14.73 -26.03 -2.74
C PRO A 809 -15.22 -24.80 -1.94
N VAL A 810 -14.31 -24.36 -1.04
CA VAL A 810 -13.97 -22.97 -0.61
C VAL A 810 -15.08 -22.01 -0.13
N TYR A 811 -14.95 -21.60 1.15
CA TYR A 811 -15.84 -20.70 1.87
C TYR A 811 -15.68 -19.21 1.52
N CYS A 812 -16.82 -18.54 1.32
CA CYS A 812 -16.96 -17.13 1.71
C CYS A 812 -17.29 -17.07 3.21
N MET A 813 -16.39 -16.57 4.06
CA MET A 813 -16.70 -16.30 5.48
C MET A 813 -17.11 -14.85 5.67
N VAL A 814 -18.42 -14.60 5.63
CA VAL A 814 -19.01 -13.46 6.32
C VAL A 814 -18.76 -13.66 7.81
N TYR A 815 -17.80 -12.93 8.38
CA TYR A 815 -17.66 -12.84 9.82
C TYR A 815 -18.81 -12.02 10.40
N SER A 816 -19.93 -12.70 10.69
CA SER A 816 -20.77 -12.23 11.78
C SER A 816 -19.89 -12.14 13.03
N ALA A 817 -19.90 -10.99 13.70
CA ALA A 817 -19.09 -10.78 14.89
C ALA A 817 -19.45 -11.86 15.91
N THR A 818 -18.54 -12.81 16.13
CA THR A 818 -18.79 -13.92 17.05
C THR A 818 -18.85 -13.33 18.47
N PRO A 819 -19.93 -13.56 19.24
CA PRO A 819 -19.98 -13.12 20.64
C PRO A 819 -18.75 -13.62 21.41
N PRO A 820 -18.11 -12.78 22.24
CA PRO A 820 -16.97 -13.20 23.06
C PRO A 820 -17.25 -14.45 23.91
N SER A 821 -18.46 -14.60 24.47
CA SER A 821 -18.88 -15.84 25.15
C SER A 821 -18.71 -17.08 24.27
N LYS A 822 -19.14 -17.00 23.01
CA LYS A 822 -19.01 -18.08 22.02
C LYS A 822 -17.55 -18.33 21.63
N ILE A 823 -16.67 -17.33 21.60
CA ILE A 823 -15.22 -17.59 21.41
C ILE A 823 -14.67 -18.43 22.58
N ARG A 824 -15.14 -18.20 23.81
CA ARG A 824 -14.82 -19.06 24.96
C ARG A 824 -15.44 -20.45 24.80
N SER A 825 -16.73 -20.56 24.50
CA SER A 825 -17.41 -21.86 24.32
C SER A 825 -16.79 -22.71 23.22
N ASP A 826 -16.47 -22.12 22.06
CA ASP A 826 -15.79 -22.77 20.94
C ASP A 826 -14.45 -23.40 21.39
N LEU A 827 -13.68 -22.72 22.24
CA LEU A 827 -12.42 -23.25 22.80
C LEU A 827 -12.66 -24.43 23.75
N PHE A 828 -13.65 -24.32 24.64
CA PHE A 828 -14.01 -25.42 25.55
C PHE A 828 -14.44 -26.68 24.77
N LEU A 829 -15.26 -26.51 23.72
CA LEU A 829 -15.66 -27.60 22.83
C LEU A 829 -14.46 -28.19 22.11
N ALA A 830 -13.68 -27.37 21.41
CA ALA A 830 -12.52 -27.81 20.63
C ALA A 830 -11.50 -28.60 21.47
N ILE A 831 -11.20 -28.16 22.70
CA ILE A 831 -10.30 -28.88 23.61
C ILE A 831 -10.96 -30.16 24.15
N SER A 832 -12.23 -30.13 24.55
CA SER A 832 -12.90 -31.31 25.14
C SER A 832 -13.16 -32.43 24.11
N GLU A 833 -13.32 -32.08 22.83
CA GLU A 833 -13.47 -33.03 21.73
C GLU A 833 -12.16 -33.79 21.44
N VAL A 834 -11.02 -33.10 21.45
CA VAL A 834 -9.70 -33.72 21.13
C VAL A 834 -8.97 -34.27 22.36
N LEU A 835 -9.27 -33.75 23.55
CA LEU A 835 -8.58 -34.08 24.80
C LEU A 835 -9.58 -34.09 25.97
N PRO A 836 -10.38 -35.16 26.13
CA PRO A 836 -11.34 -35.29 27.23
C PRO A 836 -10.67 -35.50 28.60
N SER A 837 -9.40 -35.91 28.63
CA SER A 837 -8.55 -35.96 29.83
C SER A 837 -7.08 -35.77 29.40
N PRO A 838 -6.30 -34.87 30.04
CA PRO A 838 -6.69 -33.96 31.13
C PRO A 838 -7.72 -32.90 30.71
N THR A 839 -8.49 -32.39 31.67
CA THR A 839 -9.48 -31.32 31.42
C THR A 839 -8.81 -30.02 30.97
N ILE A 840 -9.54 -29.16 30.25
CA ILE A 840 -9.01 -27.85 29.81
C ILE A 840 -8.42 -27.02 30.97
N ARG A 841 -8.95 -27.13 32.19
CA ARG A 841 -8.37 -26.46 33.36
C ARG A 841 -7.03 -27.07 33.76
N GLN A 842 -6.92 -28.40 33.82
CA GLN A 842 -5.63 -29.05 34.08
C GLN A 842 -4.60 -28.70 33.02
N VAL A 843 -5.00 -28.64 31.74
CA VAL A 843 -4.14 -28.15 30.64
C VAL A 843 -3.65 -26.71 30.88
N VAL A 844 -4.52 -25.80 31.30
CA VAL A 844 -4.17 -24.41 31.60
C VAL A 844 -3.23 -24.31 32.81
N ASP A 845 -3.50 -25.06 33.89
CA ASP A 845 -2.65 -25.07 35.09
C ASP A 845 -1.27 -25.71 34.80
N GLU A 846 -1.21 -26.74 33.95
CA GLU A 846 0.03 -27.35 33.46
C GLU A 846 0.81 -26.36 32.57
N CYS A 847 0.14 -25.65 31.67
CA CYS A 847 0.76 -24.60 30.86
C CYS A 847 1.32 -23.45 31.71
N ILE A 848 0.60 -22.99 32.74
CA ILE A 848 1.13 -22.00 33.70
C ILE A 848 2.35 -22.58 34.43
N SER A 849 2.31 -23.85 34.84
CA SER A 849 3.42 -24.48 35.56
C SER A 849 4.67 -24.60 34.69
N LEU A 850 4.54 -24.97 33.41
CA LEU A 850 5.63 -24.98 32.43
C LEU A 850 6.14 -23.56 32.13
N TYR A 851 5.26 -22.56 32.02
CA TYR A 851 5.67 -21.15 31.91
C TYR A 851 6.54 -20.74 33.11
N VAL A 852 6.10 -21.03 34.34
CA VAL A 852 6.82 -20.67 35.57
C VAL A 852 8.16 -21.40 35.70
N LEU A 853 8.21 -22.69 35.31
CA LEU A 853 9.42 -23.51 35.41
C LEU A 853 10.48 -23.15 34.35
N HIS A 854 10.05 -22.84 33.13
CA HIS A 854 10.93 -22.85 31.94
C HIS A 854 10.89 -21.58 31.05
N MET A 855 9.92 -20.66 31.23
CA MET A 855 9.91 -19.37 30.53
C MET A 855 10.18 -18.20 31.48
N PHE A 856 9.52 -18.17 32.63
CA PHE A 856 9.57 -17.08 33.61
C PHE A 856 10.99 -16.69 34.05
N PRO A 857 11.95 -17.63 34.29
CA PRO A 857 13.34 -17.30 34.64
C PRO A 857 14.09 -16.40 33.63
N VAL A 858 13.57 -16.23 32.42
CA VAL A 858 14.17 -15.38 31.38
C VAL A 858 13.14 -14.48 30.68
N CYS A 859 11.88 -14.55 31.07
CA CYS A 859 10.76 -13.81 30.49
C CYS A 859 9.68 -13.54 31.57
N PRO A 860 10.00 -12.77 32.64
CA PRO A 860 9.10 -12.45 33.73
C PRO A 860 8.11 -11.33 33.33
N VAL A 861 7.32 -11.58 32.28
CA VAL A 861 6.37 -10.63 31.68
C VAL A 861 4.96 -10.70 32.25
N CYS A 862 4.71 -11.64 33.17
CA CYS A 862 3.42 -11.88 33.82
C CYS A 862 3.57 -12.12 35.33
N HIS A 863 2.64 -11.59 36.12
CA HIS A 863 2.57 -11.88 37.55
C HIS A 863 1.89 -13.25 37.80
N VAL A 864 2.65 -14.22 38.30
CA VAL A 864 2.23 -15.62 38.44
C VAL A 864 0.99 -15.84 39.32
N PRO A 865 0.85 -15.19 40.51
CA PRO A 865 -0.39 -15.27 41.30
C PRO A 865 -1.62 -14.78 40.52
N THR A 866 -1.46 -13.71 39.74
CA THR A 866 -2.54 -13.18 38.88
C THR A 866 -2.92 -14.17 37.79
N LEU A 867 -1.96 -14.83 37.12
CA LEU A 867 -2.25 -15.87 36.13
C LEU A 867 -3.05 -17.04 36.72
N ARG A 868 -2.68 -17.51 37.92
CA ARG A 868 -3.42 -18.60 38.61
C ARG A 868 -4.82 -18.18 39.03
N ALA A 869 -5.00 -16.93 39.48
CA ALA A 869 -6.32 -16.37 39.77
C ALA A 869 -7.18 -16.23 38.50
N MET A 870 -6.61 -15.82 37.37
CA MET A 870 -7.28 -15.79 36.08
C MET A 870 -7.71 -17.20 35.64
N ALA A 871 -6.82 -18.20 35.73
CA ALA A 871 -7.17 -19.59 35.41
C ALA A 871 -8.32 -20.12 36.26
N ALA A 872 -8.35 -19.77 37.55
CA ALA A 872 -9.47 -20.10 38.43
C ALA A 872 -10.81 -19.48 37.97
N ALA A 873 -10.80 -18.24 37.49
CA ALA A 873 -12.00 -17.49 37.11
C ALA A 873 -12.56 -17.86 35.71
N TYR A 874 -11.68 -18.14 34.74
CA TYR A 874 -12.06 -18.41 33.35
C TYR A 874 -12.22 -19.90 33.02
N PHE A 875 -11.54 -20.78 33.76
CA PHE A 875 -11.56 -22.23 33.56
C PHE A 875 -11.93 -22.93 34.89
N PRO A 876 -13.21 -22.87 35.30
CA PRO A 876 -13.66 -23.43 36.57
C PRO A 876 -13.59 -24.96 36.57
N VAL A 877 -13.37 -25.53 37.76
CA VAL A 877 -13.63 -26.97 38.00
C VAL A 877 -15.13 -27.15 38.24
N PRO A 878 -15.78 -28.23 37.74
CA PRO A 878 -17.19 -28.51 38.00
C PRO A 878 -17.53 -28.43 39.50
N GLY A 879 -18.48 -27.55 39.85
CA GLY A 879 -18.92 -27.31 41.23
C GLY A 879 -18.23 -26.16 41.97
N SER A 880 -17.28 -25.44 41.35
CA SER A 880 -16.66 -24.25 41.98
C SER A 880 -17.55 -22.99 41.93
N VAL A 881 -17.46 -22.15 42.96
CA VAL A 881 -18.33 -20.95 43.16
C VAL A 881 -17.76 -19.68 42.50
N SER A 882 -16.55 -19.75 41.94
CA SER A 882 -15.82 -18.62 41.35
C SER A 882 -15.75 -18.76 39.83
N TYR A 883 -16.80 -18.33 39.13
CA TYR A 883 -16.88 -18.35 37.67
C TYR A 883 -17.23 -16.97 37.12
N VAL A 884 -16.54 -16.55 36.06
CA VAL A 884 -16.99 -15.43 35.23
C VAL A 884 -18.13 -15.92 34.34
N ASP A 885 -19.34 -15.42 34.58
CA ASP A 885 -20.54 -15.70 33.78
C ASP A 885 -20.34 -15.29 32.31
N ASP A 886 -20.83 -16.09 31.37
CA ASP A 886 -20.81 -15.77 29.93
C ASP A 886 -21.59 -14.48 29.63
N VAL A 887 -22.58 -14.14 30.48
CA VAL A 887 -23.29 -12.85 30.41
C VAL A 887 -22.33 -11.65 30.48
N VAL A 888 -21.22 -11.72 31.23
CA VAL A 888 -20.27 -10.59 31.40
C VAL A 888 -19.36 -10.39 30.17
N PHE A 889 -19.26 -11.39 29.30
CA PHE A 889 -18.54 -11.27 28.03
C PHE A 889 -19.36 -10.47 26.99
N ASP A 890 -20.68 -10.60 27.03
CA ASP A 890 -21.58 -10.07 26.00
C ASP A 890 -22.38 -8.82 26.47
N GLU A 891 -22.67 -8.71 27.77
CA GLU A 891 -23.42 -7.61 28.39
C GLU A 891 -22.54 -6.76 29.34
N GLY A 892 -22.87 -5.47 29.48
CA GLY A 892 -22.13 -4.51 30.31
C GLY A 892 -21.63 -3.31 29.50
N SER A 893 -20.88 -2.39 30.13
CA SER A 893 -20.19 -1.35 29.36
C SER A 893 -18.97 -1.94 28.65
N ASP A 894 -18.53 -1.35 27.55
CA ASP A 894 -17.37 -1.85 26.80
C ASP A 894 -16.12 -1.96 27.69
N LYS A 895 -15.96 -1.04 28.65
CA LYS A 895 -14.88 -1.08 29.64
C LYS A 895 -14.95 -2.33 30.52
N ASP A 896 -16.14 -2.73 30.96
CA ASP A 896 -16.33 -3.90 31.83
C ASP A 896 -16.09 -5.19 31.05
N ARG A 897 -16.66 -5.27 29.83
CA ARG A 897 -16.46 -6.41 28.91
C ARG A 897 -14.98 -6.58 28.56
N ILE A 898 -14.25 -5.50 28.29
CA ILE A 898 -12.82 -5.55 27.97
C ILE A 898 -11.96 -5.92 29.17
N ALA A 899 -12.33 -5.48 30.38
CA ALA A 899 -11.67 -5.92 31.62
C ALA A 899 -11.77 -7.43 31.84
N VAL A 900 -12.75 -8.10 31.21
CA VAL A 900 -12.95 -9.56 31.23
C VAL A 900 -12.33 -10.27 30.02
N MET A 901 -12.42 -9.69 28.81
CA MET A 901 -11.83 -10.26 27.60
C MET A 901 -10.30 -10.25 27.61
N ARG A 902 -9.66 -9.19 28.15
CA ARG A 902 -8.19 -9.04 28.13
C ARG A 902 -7.46 -10.13 28.96
N PRO A 903 -7.86 -10.45 30.21
CA PRO A 903 -7.31 -11.58 30.96
C PRO A 903 -7.46 -12.94 30.26
N PHE A 904 -8.63 -13.22 29.67
CA PHE A 904 -8.85 -14.45 28.91
C PHE A 904 -7.93 -14.53 27.67
N THR A 905 -7.74 -13.40 26.98
CA THR A 905 -6.85 -13.31 25.81
C THR A 905 -5.39 -13.58 26.19
N LEU A 906 -4.93 -13.03 27.33
CA LEU A 906 -3.58 -13.25 27.86
C LEU A 906 -3.36 -14.72 28.21
N LEU A 907 -4.29 -15.33 28.93
CA LEU A 907 -4.17 -16.71 29.37
C LEU A 907 -4.19 -17.70 28.19
N THR A 908 -5.07 -17.48 27.21
CA THR A 908 -5.09 -18.27 25.97
C THR A 908 -3.85 -18.03 25.08
N ALA A 909 -3.29 -16.82 25.07
CA ALA A 909 -2.02 -16.54 24.39
C ALA A 909 -0.87 -17.33 25.04
N LEU A 910 -0.78 -17.32 26.38
CA LEU A 910 0.24 -18.03 27.14
C LEU A 910 0.16 -19.54 26.91
N CYS A 911 -1.02 -20.16 27.01
CA CYS A 911 -1.20 -21.58 26.73
C CYS A 911 -0.82 -21.94 25.29
N ALA A 912 -1.17 -21.09 24.31
CA ALA A 912 -0.74 -21.26 22.93
C ALA A 912 0.79 -21.23 22.79
N ALA A 913 1.46 -20.25 23.41
CA ALA A 913 2.91 -20.12 23.36
C ALA A 913 3.62 -21.33 24.00
N VAL A 914 3.22 -21.70 25.21
CA VAL A 914 3.78 -22.84 25.96
C VAL A 914 3.63 -24.15 25.18
N ALA A 915 2.43 -24.45 24.67
CA ALA A 915 2.20 -25.65 23.88
C ALA A 915 2.94 -25.62 22.53
N SER A 916 3.14 -24.45 21.92
CA SER A 916 3.91 -24.35 20.69
C SER A 916 5.41 -24.57 20.91
N ILE A 917 5.97 -24.03 22.00
CA ILE A 917 7.42 -24.02 22.29
C ILE A 917 7.93 -25.40 22.74
N TYR A 918 7.24 -26.07 23.66
CA TYR A 918 7.78 -27.29 24.28
C TYR A 918 7.48 -28.54 23.46
N PRO A 919 8.40 -29.52 23.40
CA PRO A 919 8.23 -30.78 22.67
C PRO A 919 7.23 -31.72 23.35
N ALA A 920 6.79 -32.75 22.63
CA ALA A 920 5.80 -33.72 23.14
C ALA A 920 6.31 -34.50 24.37
N SER A 921 7.63 -34.63 24.53
CA SER A 921 8.27 -35.20 25.72
C SER A 921 8.09 -34.38 27.00
N ILE A 922 7.72 -33.09 26.90
CA ILE A 922 7.43 -32.19 28.03
C ILE A 922 5.92 -31.93 28.15
N LEU A 923 5.21 -31.81 27.03
CA LEU A 923 3.74 -31.63 26.99
C LEU A 923 3.12 -32.55 25.93
N ALA A 924 2.71 -33.75 26.34
CA ALA A 924 2.33 -34.86 25.45
C ALA A 924 1.22 -34.54 24.43
N TYR A 925 0.31 -33.64 24.78
CA TYR A 925 -0.86 -33.27 23.97
C TYR A 925 -0.72 -31.89 23.29
N ARG A 926 0.51 -31.35 23.21
CA ARG A 926 0.82 -29.99 22.70
C ARG A 926 0.12 -29.61 21.38
N ASP A 927 0.17 -30.49 20.38
CA ASP A 927 -0.29 -30.19 19.03
C ASP A 927 -1.83 -30.13 18.94
N LEU A 928 -2.52 -30.85 19.83
CA LEU A 928 -3.97 -30.82 19.96
C LEU A 928 -4.47 -29.49 20.56
N VAL A 929 -3.65 -28.82 21.40
CA VAL A 929 -4.10 -27.67 22.19
C VAL A 929 -3.51 -26.33 21.72
N ALA A 930 -2.31 -26.32 21.12
CA ALA A 930 -1.63 -25.10 20.69
C ALA A 930 -2.46 -24.26 19.70
N THR A 931 -3.05 -24.92 18.68
CA THR A 931 -3.85 -24.24 17.65
C THR A 931 -5.18 -23.71 18.19
N PRO A 932 -6.02 -24.48 18.92
CA PRO A 932 -7.23 -23.95 19.54
C PRO A 932 -6.99 -22.76 20.46
N PHE A 933 -5.98 -22.81 21.35
CA PHE A 933 -5.64 -21.68 22.22
C PHE A 933 -5.20 -20.44 21.43
N LEU A 934 -4.40 -20.60 20.37
CA LEU A 934 -3.97 -19.48 19.52
C LEU A 934 -5.15 -18.85 18.78
N GLN A 935 -6.06 -19.68 18.25
CA GLN A 935 -7.27 -19.21 17.58
C GLN A 935 -8.19 -18.46 18.54
N ALA A 936 -8.42 -18.98 19.75
CA ALA A 936 -9.24 -18.32 20.76
C ALA A 936 -8.65 -16.95 21.15
N SER A 937 -7.34 -16.89 21.44
CA SER A 937 -6.66 -15.63 21.76
C SER A 937 -6.74 -14.61 20.63
N ARG A 938 -6.47 -15.02 19.37
CA ARG A 938 -6.52 -14.13 18.21
C ARG A 938 -7.93 -13.72 17.79
N ARG A 939 -8.95 -14.54 18.05
CA ARG A 939 -10.36 -14.16 17.85
C ARG A 939 -10.80 -13.17 18.93
N MET A 940 -10.40 -13.40 20.19
CA MET A 940 -10.77 -12.54 21.32
C MET A 940 -10.13 -11.15 21.21
N ILE A 941 -8.83 -11.05 20.89
CA ILE A 941 -8.14 -9.75 20.79
C ILE A 941 -8.79 -8.83 19.75
N LYS A 942 -9.22 -9.38 18.61
CA LYS A 942 -9.90 -8.66 17.53
C LYS A 942 -11.23 -8.01 17.94
N VAL A 943 -11.86 -8.46 19.02
CA VAL A 943 -13.12 -7.84 19.50
C VAL A 943 -12.84 -6.50 20.19
N TYR A 944 -11.64 -6.28 20.71
CA TYR A 944 -11.29 -5.06 21.47
C TYR A 944 -9.95 -4.43 21.06
N GLU A 945 -9.42 -4.77 19.87
CA GLU A 945 -8.10 -4.35 19.39
C GLU A 945 -7.94 -2.83 19.33
N ASP A 946 -8.99 -2.09 18.93
CA ASP A 946 -9.00 -0.62 18.90
C ASP A 946 -8.85 -0.01 20.31
N TYR A 947 -9.65 -0.50 21.27
CA TYR A 947 -9.56 -0.05 22.66
C TYR A 947 -8.22 -0.45 23.28
N ASP A 948 -7.72 -1.64 22.96
CA ASP A 948 -6.44 -2.13 23.46
C ASP A 948 -5.26 -1.31 22.94
N THR A 949 -5.37 -0.79 21.71
CA THR A 949 -4.39 0.11 21.09
C THR A 949 -4.47 1.52 21.68
N GLN A 950 -5.66 2.01 22.06
CA GLN A 950 -5.85 3.30 22.72
C GLN A 950 -5.51 3.26 24.22
N HIS A 951 -5.67 2.11 24.87
CA HIS A 951 -5.47 1.90 26.32
C HIS A 951 -4.66 0.64 26.63
N PRO A 952 -3.43 0.51 26.11
CA PRO A 952 -2.58 -0.65 26.33
C PRO A 952 -2.05 -0.72 27.76
N ASN A 953 -1.78 -1.93 28.23
CA ASN A 953 -1.16 -2.20 29.53
C ASN A 953 -0.17 -3.39 29.44
N SER A 954 0.37 -3.85 30.58
CA SER A 954 1.29 -4.99 30.63
C SER A 954 0.76 -6.24 29.92
N SER A 955 -0.54 -6.54 30.10
CA SER A 955 -1.20 -7.68 29.46
C SER A 955 -1.29 -7.51 27.94
N SER A 956 -1.55 -6.29 27.46
CA SER A 956 -1.58 -5.99 26.01
C SER A 956 -0.23 -6.35 25.35
N LEU A 957 0.89 -6.01 25.97
CA LEU A 957 2.23 -6.33 25.47
C LEU A 957 2.54 -7.83 25.56
N ALA A 958 2.23 -8.46 26.70
CA ALA A 958 2.44 -9.88 26.93
C ALA A 958 1.63 -10.75 25.94
N ILE A 959 0.41 -10.34 25.59
CA ILE A 959 -0.40 -10.99 24.54
C ILE A 959 0.35 -11.00 23.20
N ARG A 960 0.98 -9.90 22.77
CA ARG A 960 1.73 -9.86 21.49
C ARG A 960 2.98 -10.73 21.55
N LEU A 961 3.72 -10.71 22.66
CA LEU A 961 4.88 -11.58 22.87
C LEU A 961 4.49 -13.07 22.75
N PHE A 962 3.46 -13.51 23.47
CA PHE A 962 3.03 -14.91 23.43
C PHE A 962 2.39 -15.31 22.09
N GLN A 963 1.54 -14.46 21.49
CA GLN A 963 0.98 -14.75 20.16
C GLN A 963 2.08 -14.82 19.10
N SER A 964 3.08 -13.93 19.12
CA SER A 964 4.26 -14.00 18.24
C SER A 964 4.99 -15.33 18.39
N ALA A 965 5.30 -15.74 19.62
CA ALA A 965 5.96 -17.03 19.88
C ALA A 965 5.13 -18.22 19.36
N ALA A 966 3.82 -18.26 19.65
CA ALA A 966 2.95 -19.32 19.17
C ALA A 966 2.88 -19.40 17.63
N LEU A 967 2.83 -18.26 16.94
CA LEU A 967 2.82 -18.17 15.48
C LEU A 967 4.14 -18.63 14.85
N GLN A 968 5.26 -18.34 15.50
CA GLN A 968 6.59 -18.79 15.09
C GLN A 968 6.73 -20.32 15.19
N HIS A 969 6.30 -20.92 16.30
CA HIS A 969 6.56 -22.34 16.59
C HIS A 969 5.47 -23.30 16.07
N SER A 970 4.18 -23.00 16.26
CA SER A 970 3.11 -23.92 15.88
C SER A 970 2.70 -23.75 14.41
N ALA A 971 2.50 -22.50 13.97
CA ALA A 971 1.87 -22.20 12.69
C ALA A 971 2.83 -22.10 11.49
N GLY A 972 4.15 -21.97 11.71
CA GLY A 972 5.13 -21.67 10.65
C GLY A 972 4.93 -20.29 10.00
N LYS A 973 4.06 -19.44 10.56
CA LYS A 973 3.65 -18.15 9.98
C LYS A 973 4.60 -17.03 10.42
N MET A 974 5.87 -17.20 10.11
CA MET A 974 6.94 -16.26 10.45
C MET A 974 6.61 -14.78 10.13
N PRO A 975 6.13 -14.40 8.92
CA PRO A 975 5.71 -13.02 8.63
C PRO A 975 4.66 -12.47 9.60
N LEU A 976 3.72 -13.32 10.02
CA LEU A 976 2.62 -12.95 10.90
C LEU A 976 3.06 -12.90 12.38
N ALA A 977 4.02 -13.74 12.78
CA ALA A 977 4.66 -13.65 14.09
C ALA A 977 5.37 -12.29 14.25
N TRP A 978 6.20 -11.91 13.27
CA TRP A 978 6.91 -10.63 13.27
C TRP A 978 5.98 -9.42 13.24
N HIS A 979 4.88 -9.47 12.47
CA HIS A 979 3.87 -8.41 12.49
C HIS A 979 3.28 -8.21 13.90
N VAL A 980 2.90 -9.29 14.58
CA VAL A 980 2.36 -9.24 15.96
C VAL A 980 3.42 -8.75 16.95
N LEU A 981 4.68 -9.15 16.79
CA LEU A 981 5.79 -8.61 17.59
C LEU A 981 5.99 -7.10 17.39
N SER A 982 5.92 -6.63 16.13
CA SER A 982 6.04 -5.20 15.80
C SER A 982 4.86 -4.38 16.32
N GLN A 983 3.63 -4.91 16.34
CA GLN A 983 2.51 -4.28 17.07
C GLN A 983 2.87 -4.07 18.55
N GLY A 984 3.46 -5.07 19.21
CA GLY A 984 3.92 -4.94 20.60
C GLY A 984 4.97 -3.85 20.78
N GLY A 985 5.95 -3.76 19.88
CA GLY A 985 6.95 -2.70 19.87
C GLY A 985 6.35 -1.29 19.73
N LEU A 986 5.37 -1.12 18.83
CA LEU A 986 4.64 0.14 18.64
C LEU A 986 3.84 0.54 19.89
N LEU A 987 3.18 -0.41 20.56
CA LEU A 987 2.48 -0.15 21.83
C LEU A 987 3.44 0.27 22.95
N ALA A 988 4.64 -0.33 23.00
CA ALA A 988 5.65 0.04 23.98
C ALA A 988 6.26 1.45 23.70
N GLN A 989 6.39 1.84 22.44
CA GLN A 989 6.73 3.21 22.02
C GLN A 989 5.62 4.20 22.38
N HIS A 990 4.35 3.86 22.11
CA HIS A 990 3.19 4.70 22.47
C HIS A 990 3.12 4.98 23.98
N LEU A 991 3.40 3.95 24.78
CA LEU A 991 3.50 4.05 26.23
C LEU A 991 4.79 4.71 26.73
N ARG A 992 5.75 5.06 25.85
CA ARG A 992 7.08 5.63 26.17
C ARG A 992 7.81 4.82 27.26
N LEU A 993 7.81 3.48 27.16
CA LEU A 993 8.38 2.59 28.19
C LEU A 993 9.92 2.59 28.26
N HIS A 994 10.59 3.33 27.38
CA HIS A 994 12.02 3.62 27.47
C HIS A 994 12.36 4.67 28.55
N ASP A 995 11.35 5.42 29.03
CA ASP A 995 11.46 6.53 29.98
C ASP A 995 11.04 6.08 31.40
N GLU A 996 12.02 5.95 32.31
CA GLU A 996 11.78 5.54 33.70
C GLU A 996 10.86 6.50 34.47
N HIS A 997 10.82 7.79 34.10
CA HIS A 997 9.85 8.72 34.70
C HIS A 997 8.41 8.43 34.25
N VAL A 998 8.20 7.76 33.11
CA VAL A 998 6.87 7.24 32.74
C VAL A 998 6.55 5.98 33.54
N LEU A 999 7.48 5.04 33.65
CA LEU A 999 7.31 3.81 34.44
C LEU A 999 7.02 4.11 35.93
N SER A 1000 7.61 5.16 36.50
CA SER A 1000 7.37 5.59 37.89
C SER A 1000 5.94 6.05 38.22
N LYS A 1001 5.08 6.26 37.20
CA LYS A 1001 3.68 6.70 37.36
C LYS A 1001 2.68 5.56 37.47
N TYR A 1002 3.11 4.33 37.21
CA TYR A 1002 2.29 3.13 37.35
C TYR A 1002 2.39 2.57 38.78
N ASP A 1003 1.43 1.71 39.14
CA ASP A 1003 1.56 0.87 40.33
C ASP A 1003 2.88 0.06 40.29
N PRO A 1004 3.59 -0.17 41.41
CA PRO A 1004 4.88 -0.86 41.39
C PRO A 1004 4.89 -2.21 40.67
N LEU A 1005 3.79 -2.99 40.76
CA LEU A 1005 3.69 -4.27 40.05
C LEU A 1005 3.51 -4.06 38.54
N GLU A 1006 2.61 -3.17 38.14
CA GLU A 1006 2.38 -2.86 36.72
C GLU A 1006 3.60 -2.20 36.07
N SER A 1007 4.30 -1.32 36.79
CA SER A 1007 5.58 -0.71 36.38
C SER A 1007 6.64 -1.77 36.10
N THR A 1008 6.78 -2.75 37.01
CA THR A 1008 7.70 -3.89 36.85
C THR A 1008 7.34 -4.74 35.63
N LEU A 1009 6.06 -5.08 35.45
CA LEU A 1009 5.61 -5.85 34.29
C LEU A 1009 5.80 -5.08 32.97
N LEU A 1010 5.48 -3.79 32.91
CA LEU A 1010 5.67 -2.96 31.72
C LEU A 1010 7.15 -2.87 31.34
N ARG A 1011 8.05 -2.66 32.31
CA ARG A 1011 9.51 -2.69 32.13
C ARG A 1011 9.97 -4.03 31.55
N SER A 1012 9.57 -5.15 32.17
CA SER A 1012 9.91 -6.49 31.68
C SER A 1012 9.38 -6.78 30.26
N ASN A 1013 8.17 -6.32 29.94
CA ASN A 1013 7.57 -6.48 28.61
C ASN A 1013 8.31 -5.65 27.54
N PHE A 1014 8.63 -4.38 27.82
CA PHE A 1014 9.42 -3.53 26.91
C PHE A 1014 10.77 -4.18 26.60
N TRP A 1015 11.50 -4.61 27.63
CA TRP A 1015 12.81 -5.23 27.43
C TRP A 1015 12.74 -6.55 26.68
N MET A 1016 11.73 -7.39 26.92
CA MET A 1016 11.53 -8.60 26.12
C MET A 1016 11.20 -8.28 24.65
N LEU A 1017 10.37 -7.28 24.38
CA LEU A 1017 10.09 -6.82 23.01
C LEU A 1017 11.37 -6.30 22.32
N TYR A 1018 12.19 -5.52 23.02
CA TYR A 1018 13.47 -5.02 22.53
C TYR A 1018 14.44 -6.18 22.21
N VAL A 1019 14.64 -7.12 23.15
CA VAL A 1019 15.50 -8.30 22.95
C VAL A 1019 15.01 -9.14 21.77
N CYS A 1020 13.72 -9.41 21.66
CA CYS A 1020 13.14 -10.17 20.54
C CYS A 1020 13.30 -9.43 19.19
N ASP A 1021 13.14 -8.11 19.14
CA ASP A 1021 13.41 -7.31 17.93
C ASP A 1021 14.90 -7.44 17.53
N LYS A 1022 15.84 -7.19 18.45
CA LYS A 1022 17.30 -7.29 18.18
C LYS A 1022 17.73 -8.69 17.75
N ALA A 1023 17.23 -9.74 18.40
CA ALA A 1023 17.51 -11.12 18.02
C ALA A 1023 16.95 -11.44 16.61
N ALA A 1024 15.71 -11.05 16.32
CA ALA A 1024 15.08 -11.30 15.01
C ALA A 1024 15.77 -10.53 13.86
N ILE A 1025 16.17 -9.28 14.08
CA ILE A 1025 17.00 -8.50 13.13
C ILE A 1025 18.32 -9.22 12.87
N SER A 1026 18.99 -9.64 13.94
CA SER A 1026 20.32 -10.23 13.86
C SER A 1026 20.32 -11.58 13.14
N LEU A 1027 19.31 -12.43 13.37
CA LEU A 1027 19.18 -13.76 12.76
C LEU A 1027 18.51 -13.76 11.37
N ALA A 1028 17.48 -12.94 11.14
CA ALA A 1028 16.62 -12.99 9.94
C ALA A 1028 16.76 -11.79 8.99
N ASN A 1029 17.75 -10.91 9.20
CA ASN A 1029 18.08 -9.77 8.35
C ASN A 1029 16.90 -8.81 8.05
N ARG A 1030 16.01 -8.60 9.03
CA ARG A 1030 14.84 -7.69 8.94
C ARG A 1030 15.15 -6.25 9.39
N HIS A 1031 14.25 -5.33 9.05
CA HIS A 1031 14.27 -3.98 9.59
C HIS A 1031 14.00 -3.94 11.10
N VAL A 1032 14.59 -2.94 11.75
CA VAL A 1032 14.40 -2.62 13.17
C VAL A 1032 12.98 -2.06 13.38
N THR A 1033 12.33 -2.38 14.51
CA THR A 1033 11.08 -1.71 14.91
C THR A 1033 11.30 -0.80 16.13
N LEU A 1034 12.16 -1.21 17.07
CA LEU A 1034 12.53 -0.40 18.24
C LEU A 1034 13.87 0.32 18.01
N HIS A 1035 13.83 1.48 17.35
CA HIS A 1035 15.00 2.32 17.09
C HIS A 1035 15.31 3.26 18.26
N GLU A 1036 16.54 3.22 18.78
CA GLU A 1036 17.00 4.16 19.82
C GLU A 1036 16.92 5.64 19.40
N PRO A 1037 17.23 6.04 18.15
CA PRO A 1037 17.04 7.43 17.70
C PRO A 1037 15.58 7.89 17.59
N LEU A 1038 14.59 7.00 17.71
CA LEU A 1038 13.17 7.39 17.77
C LEU A 1038 12.69 7.65 19.21
N PHE A 1039 13.56 7.45 20.21
CA PHE A 1039 13.27 7.81 21.59
C PHE A 1039 13.64 9.28 21.85
N ASP A 1040 12.73 9.99 22.51
CA ASP A 1040 12.87 11.41 22.88
C ASP A 1040 13.76 11.64 24.11
N SER A 1041 14.20 10.55 24.76
CA SER A 1041 15.22 10.51 25.79
C SER A 1041 16.15 9.31 25.54
N THR A 1042 17.36 9.35 26.11
CA THR A 1042 18.25 8.18 26.12
C THR A 1042 17.52 7.00 26.77
N MET A 1043 17.59 5.82 26.16
CA MET A 1043 17.02 4.60 26.75
C MET A 1043 17.71 4.31 28.08
N THR A 1044 16.95 4.36 29.17
CA THR A 1044 17.47 4.15 30.53
C THR A 1044 17.86 2.68 30.71
N ILE A 1045 19.16 2.37 30.59
CA ILE A 1045 19.73 1.07 30.99
C ILE A 1045 20.00 1.05 32.52
N GLU A 1046 19.88 2.20 33.18
CA GLU A 1046 20.08 2.34 34.62
C GLU A 1046 18.86 1.85 35.39
N GLU A 1047 18.98 0.66 35.98
CA GLU A 1047 18.18 0.26 37.14
C GLU A 1047 18.30 1.32 38.24
N SER A 1048 17.18 1.62 38.90
CA SER A 1048 17.03 2.79 39.77
C SER A 1048 17.86 2.73 41.05
N ASP A 1049 19.09 3.28 41.02
CA ASP A 1049 20.04 3.57 42.12
C ASP A 1049 20.43 2.44 43.09
N ALA A 1050 19.69 1.34 43.12
CA ALA A 1050 20.05 0.10 43.79
C ALA A 1050 20.94 -0.72 42.87
N ALA A 1051 22.24 -0.69 43.14
CA ALA A 1051 23.26 -1.51 42.50
C ALA A 1051 23.63 -1.18 41.04
N ARG A 1052 24.35 -0.05 40.87
CA ARG A 1052 25.63 -0.08 40.12
C ARG A 1052 26.68 -0.97 40.83
N VAL A 1053 26.30 -2.16 41.33
CA VAL A 1053 27.24 -3.17 41.77
C VAL A 1053 27.84 -3.74 40.51
N SER A 1054 29.16 -3.64 40.42
CA SER A 1054 29.87 -4.36 39.38
C SER A 1054 29.59 -5.85 39.55
N LEU A 1055 29.01 -6.50 38.53
CA LEU A 1055 29.00 -7.97 38.43
C LEU A 1055 30.43 -8.56 38.49
N LEU A 1056 31.44 -7.69 38.35
CA LEU A 1056 32.87 -7.93 38.36
C LEU A 1056 33.53 -7.58 39.72
N ASP A 1057 32.77 -7.38 40.81
CA ASP A 1057 33.34 -7.17 42.15
C ASP A 1057 33.49 -8.52 42.90
N PRO A 1058 34.68 -9.14 42.94
CA PRO A 1058 34.91 -10.41 43.63
C PRO A 1058 34.80 -10.32 45.17
N SER A 1059 34.64 -9.12 45.74
CA SER A 1059 34.42 -8.94 47.18
C SER A 1059 32.94 -9.10 47.59
N MET A 1060 32.01 -8.95 46.65
CA MET A 1060 30.56 -9.09 46.88
C MET A 1060 30.13 -10.57 46.83
N ARG A 1061 30.36 -11.31 47.92
CA ARG A 1061 30.00 -12.74 48.01
C ARG A 1061 28.55 -13.06 48.38
N ASN A 1062 27.77 -12.07 48.82
CA ASN A 1062 26.32 -12.11 49.12
C ASN A 1062 25.82 -10.65 48.89
N VAL A 1063 24.59 -10.32 48.47
CA VAL A 1063 23.25 -10.90 48.72
C VAL A 1063 22.32 -10.58 47.53
N PRO A 1064 21.48 -11.53 47.09
CA PRO A 1064 20.07 -11.25 46.78
C PRO A 1064 19.18 -11.77 47.92
N GLU A 1065 18.16 -11.01 48.33
CA GLU A 1065 17.34 -11.37 49.52
C GLU A 1065 16.26 -12.42 49.21
N SER A 1066 15.97 -12.67 47.93
CA SER A 1066 15.04 -13.72 47.48
C SER A 1066 15.57 -14.54 46.29
N PHE A 1067 14.94 -15.70 46.06
CA PHE A 1067 15.21 -16.53 44.89
C PHE A 1067 14.79 -15.83 43.58
N GLU A 1068 13.71 -15.07 43.62
CA GLU A 1068 13.19 -14.27 42.52
C GLU A 1068 14.18 -13.18 42.08
N ASP A 1069 14.85 -12.50 43.01
CA ASP A 1069 15.92 -11.53 42.69
C ASP A 1069 17.08 -12.19 41.94
N THR A 1070 17.42 -13.43 42.31
CA THR A 1070 18.47 -14.22 41.63
C THR A 1070 18.09 -14.51 40.18
N LEU A 1071 16.81 -14.77 39.90
CA LEU A 1071 16.32 -14.94 38.53
C LEU A 1071 16.37 -13.62 37.73
N MET A 1072 16.11 -12.48 38.37
CA MET A 1072 16.18 -11.18 37.70
C MET A 1072 17.60 -10.86 37.20
N VAL A 1073 18.65 -11.25 37.93
CA VAL A 1073 20.06 -11.07 37.48
C VAL A 1073 20.30 -11.65 36.08
N GLY A 1074 19.86 -12.89 35.84
CA GLY A 1074 20.02 -13.52 34.53
C GLY A 1074 19.13 -12.90 33.44
N PHE A 1075 17.96 -12.37 33.79
CA PHE A 1075 17.09 -11.64 32.87
C PHE A 1075 17.73 -10.31 32.42
N HIS A 1076 18.23 -9.50 33.35
CA HIS A 1076 18.92 -8.24 33.04
C HIS A 1076 20.22 -8.44 32.26
N LEU A 1077 20.92 -9.56 32.52
CA LEU A 1077 22.11 -9.94 31.77
C LEU A 1077 21.80 -10.25 30.28
N ILE A 1078 20.66 -10.91 29.98
CA ILE A 1078 20.18 -11.10 28.59
C ILE A 1078 19.94 -9.74 27.91
N GLN A 1079 19.29 -8.81 28.61
CA GLN A 1079 18.97 -7.48 28.09
C GLN A 1079 20.24 -6.68 27.73
N ARG A 1080 21.18 -6.59 28.69
CA ARG A 1080 22.45 -5.86 28.52
C ARG A 1080 23.29 -6.45 27.39
N CYS A 1081 23.33 -7.77 27.27
CA CYS A 1081 24.02 -8.46 26.17
C CYS A 1081 23.38 -8.12 24.82
N TRP A 1082 22.07 -8.28 24.66
CA TRP A 1082 21.39 -7.99 23.38
C TRP A 1082 21.32 -6.51 23.03
N ALA A 1083 21.29 -5.59 24.00
CA ALA A 1083 21.43 -4.15 23.75
C ALA A 1083 22.82 -3.81 23.20
N SER A 1084 23.88 -4.33 23.83
CA SER A 1084 25.27 -4.04 23.42
C SER A 1084 25.64 -4.74 22.11
N ALA A 1085 25.28 -6.03 21.98
CA ALA A 1085 25.45 -6.79 20.74
C ALA A 1085 24.57 -6.23 19.61
N GLY A 1086 23.35 -5.80 19.91
CA GLY A 1086 22.46 -5.13 18.96
C GLY A 1086 23.05 -3.84 18.42
N ARG A 1087 23.58 -2.96 19.30
CA ARG A 1087 24.33 -1.76 18.90
C ARG A 1087 25.52 -2.11 17.99
N LEU A 1088 26.33 -3.10 18.36
CA LEU A 1088 27.49 -3.54 17.57
C LEU A 1088 27.11 -4.09 16.19
N LEU A 1089 26.16 -5.02 16.13
CA LEU A 1089 25.71 -5.65 14.89
C LEU A 1089 25.04 -4.64 13.95
N LEU A 1090 24.29 -3.67 14.49
CA LEU A 1090 23.72 -2.58 13.69
C LEU A 1090 24.80 -1.60 13.17
N ALA A 1091 25.81 -1.26 13.99
CA ALA A 1091 26.94 -0.44 13.53
C ALA A 1091 27.72 -1.11 12.40
N ILE A 1092 28.03 -2.41 12.54
CA ILE A 1092 28.67 -3.24 11.51
C ILE A 1092 27.83 -3.25 10.22
N ARG A 1093 26.51 -3.46 10.32
CA ARG A 1093 25.60 -3.49 9.15
C ARG A 1093 25.39 -2.12 8.50
N SER A 1094 25.36 -1.03 9.27
CA SER A 1094 25.26 0.33 8.71
C SER A 1094 26.46 0.64 7.80
N LYS A 1095 27.65 0.11 8.13
CA LYS A 1095 28.83 0.23 7.27
C LYS A 1095 28.65 -0.42 5.89
N ARG A 1096 28.01 -1.61 5.81
CA ARG A 1096 27.72 -2.32 4.54
C ARG A 1096 27.04 -1.40 3.52
N GLN A 1097 26.01 -0.66 3.97
CA GLN A 1097 25.24 0.24 3.11
C GLN A 1097 26.13 1.35 2.54
N ASN A 1098 27.01 1.93 3.36
CA ASN A 1098 27.95 2.96 2.95
C ASN A 1098 29.05 2.44 1.99
N THR A 1099 29.58 1.23 2.19
CA THR A 1099 30.55 0.64 1.22
C THR A 1099 29.91 0.27 -0.12
N THR A 1100 28.62 -0.10 -0.16
CA THR A 1100 27.91 -0.32 -1.43
C THR A 1100 27.54 0.96 -2.18
N LEU A 1101 27.59 2.13 -1.53
CA LEU A 1101 27.26 3.42 -2.14
C LEU A 1101 28.46 4.17 -2.74
N ASN A 1102 29.69 3.90 -2.29
CA ASN A 1102 30.91 4.59 -2.74
C ASN A 1102 31.99 3.62 -3.21
N SER A 1103 31.94 3.21 -4.48
CA SER A 1103 32.89 2.26 -5.10
C SER A 1103 34.25 2.85 -5.48
N SER A 1104 34.57 4.10 -5.10
CA SER A 1104 35.81 4.79 -5.47
C SER A 1104 36.75 5.16 -4.30
N THR A 1105 36.36 4.90 -3.04
CA THR A 1105 37.22 5.15 -1.86
C THR A 1105 37.14 4.02 -0.82
N ALA A 1106 37.60 2.83 -1.21
CA ALA A 1106 37.91 1.78 -0.25
C ALA A 1106 39.26 2.06 0.44
N ASP A 1107 39.27 2.97 1.42
CA ASP A 1107 40.18 2.97 2.60
C ASP A 1107 40.07 4.26 3.46
N ALA A 1108 38.90 4.49 4.05
CA ALA A 1108 38.76 5.42 5.18
C ALA A 1108 37.54 5.06 6.04
N THR A 1109 37.72 4.11 6.96
CA THR A 1109 36.93 4.18 8.20
C THR A 1109 37.53 5.32 9.00
N SER A 1110 36.77 6.30 9.49
CA SER A 1110 37.41 7.31 10.34
C SER A 1110 37.98 6.61 11.58
N VAL A 1111 39.15 7.04 12.03
CA VAL A 1111 39.84 6.42 13.18
C VAL A 1111 38.90 6.37 14.39
N THR A 1112 38.15 7.47 14.59
CA THR A 1112 37.08 7.64 15.58
C THR A 1112 35.93 6.62 15.48
N GLU A 1113 35.45 6.25 14.29
CA GLU A 1113 34.37 5.25 14.16
C GLU A 1113 34.88 3.83 14.46
N LYS A 1114 36.13 3.54 14.08
CA LYS A 1114 36.76 2.26 14.41
C LYS A 1114 36.99 2.15 15.91
N GLU A 1115 37.49 3.20 16.55
CA GLU A 1115 37.64 3.29 18.01
C GLU A 1115 36.29 3.13 18.73
N ALA A 1116 35.23 3.77 18.25
CA ALA A 1116 33.88 3.63 18.80
C ALA A 1116 33.35 2.19 18.69
N MET A 1117 33.46 1.55 17.52
CA MET A 1117 33.05 0.15 17.35
C MET A 1117 33.91 -0.81 18.18
N THR A 1118 35.23 -0.60 18.27
CA THR A 1118 36.13 -1.39 19.13
C THR A 1118 35.75 -1.24 20.60
N THR A 1119 35.34 -0.03 21.03
CA THR A 1119 34.85 0.21 22.39
C THR A 1119 33.57 -0.59 22.67
N ILE A 1120 32.60 -0.59 21.75
CA ILE A 1120 31.38 -1.41 21.89
C ILE A 1120 31.71 -2.91 21.84
N TYR A 1121 32.66 -3.34 21.02
CA TYR A 1121 33.11 -4.74 21.00
C TYR A 1121 33.72 -5.16 22.34
N ILE A 1122 34.59 -4.34 22.94
CA ILE A 1122 35.16 -4.57 24.27
C ILE A 1122 34.04 -4.60 25.34
N GLU A 1123 33.05 -3.71 25.26
CA GLU A 1123 31.87 -3.73 26.14
C GLU A 1123 31.13 -5.09 26.03
N VAL A 1124 30.86 -5.57 24.81
CA VAL A 1124 30.20 -6.88 24.58
C VAL A 1124 31.06 -8.04 25.08
N MET A 1125 32.38 -8.06 24.82
CA MET A 1125 33.25 -9.14 25.31
C MET A 1125 33.38 -9.14 26.84
N SER A 1126 33.46 -7.97 27.49
CA SER A 1126 33.47 -7.90 28.96
C SER A 1126 32.21 -8.45 29.62
N LEU A 1127 31.04 -8.36 28.95
CA LEU A 1127 29.80 -8.98 29.41
C LEU A 1127 29.77 -10.51 29.20
N LEU A 1128 30.67 -11.05 28.38
CA LEU A 1128 30.75 -12.47 28.00
C LEU A 1128 31.80 -13.24 28.80
N ASP A 1129 32.92 -12.60 29.12
CA ASP A 1129 34.04 -13.22 29.83
C ASP A 1129 33.78 -13.34 31.34
N ASP A 1130 33.02 -12.41 31.93
CA ASP A 1130 32.70 -12.35 33.35
C ASP A 1130 31.29 -12.86 33.69
N LEU A 1131 31.03 -14.14 33.40
CA LEU A 1131 29.76 -14.77 33.80
C LEU A 1131 29.62 -14.84 35.34
N PRO A 1132 28.44 -14.50 35.90
CA PRO A 1132 28.20 -14.58 37.34
C PRO A 1132 28.61 -15.93 37.94
N PRO A 1133 29.42 -15.96 39.04
CA PRO A 1133 29.97 -17.20 39.57
C PRO A 1133 28.94 -18.30 39.85
N TRP A 1134 27.73 -17.91 40.26
CA TRP A 1134 26.62 -18.81 40.55
C TRP A 1134 26.17 -19.64 39.33
N LEU A 1135 26.27 -19.12 38.09
CA LEU A 1135 25.93 -19.86 36.87
C LEU A 1135 26.86 -21.06 36.61
N ASN A 1136 28.01 -21.14 37.27
CA ASN A 1136 28.95 -22.24 37.06
C ASN A 1136 28.44 -23.57 37.66
N SER A 1137 27.82 -23.55 38.85
CA SER A 1137 27.26 -24.76 39.48
C SER A 1137 25.99 -24.46 40.29
N PRO A 1138 24.92 -25.28 40.17
CA PRO A 1138 23.74 -25.14 41.03
C PRO A 1138 24.08 -25.31 42.52
N ASP A 1139 25.17 -26.01 42.82
CA ASP A 1139 25.62 -26.30 44.18
C ASP A 1139 26.43 -25.14 44.80
N THR A 1140 26.58 -24.03 44.07
CA THR A 1140 27.19 -22.77 44.57
C THR A 1140 26.18 -21.67 44.89
N VAL A 1141 24.89 -21.94 44.73
CA VAL A 1141 23.78 -21.07 45.16
C VAL A 1141 23.35 -21.51 46.56
N ASP A 1142 23.22 -20.57 47.50
CA ASP A 1142 22.63 -20.85 48.81
C ASP A 1142 21.10 -20.93 48.63
N LEU A 1143 20.58 -22.15 48.51
CA LEU A 1143 19.18 -22.41 48.14
C LEU A 1143 18.25 -22.19 49.34
N ASP A 1144 17.34 -21.21 49.24
CA ASP A 1144 16.38 -20.89 50.31
C ASP A 1144 15.44 -22.07 50.58
N ALA A 1145 15.51 -22.60 51.80
CA ALA A 1145 14.70 -23.71 52.29
C ALA A 1145 13.19 -23.41 52.42
N GLN A 1146 12.75 -22.15 52.25
CA GLN A 1146 11.32 -21.84 52.13
C GLN A 1146 10.70 -22.27 50.79
N TYR A 1147 11.52 -22.44 49.75
CA TYR A 1147 11.10 -22.80 48.41
C TYR A 1147 11.48 -24.24 48.06
N ASP A 1148 10.86 -24.79 47.02
CA ASP A 1148 11.21 -26.13 46.53
C ASP A 1148 12.59 -26.11 45.85
N VAL A 1149 13.56 -26.74 46.49
CA VAL A 1149 14.94 -26.93 46.01
C VAL A 1149 14.97 -27.55 44.60
N ALA A 1150 14.03 -28.42 44.24
CA ALA A 1150 13.95 -29.00 42.90
C ALA A 1150 13.46 -27.98 41.85
N PHE A 1151 12.50 -27.12 42.21
CA PHE A 1151 12.03 -26.01 41.40
C PHE A 1151 13.16 -25.00 41.15
N GLN A 1152 13.85 -24.56 42.20
CA GLN A 1152 14.97 -23.62 42.10
C GLN A 1152 16.07 -24.14 41.17
N ARG A 1153 16.44 -25.42 41.32
CA ARG A 1153 17.46 -26.07 40.49
C ARG A 1153 17.02 -26.19 39.02
N SER A 1154 15.72 -26.34 38.76
CA SER A 1154 15.17 -26.41 37.39
C SER A 1154 15.18 -25.05 36.68
N CYS A 1155 14.82 -23.98 37.39
CA CYS A 1155 14.92 -22.61 36.88
C CYS A 1155 16.39 -22.22 36.63
N PHE A 1156 17.30 -22.60 37.53
CA PHE A 1156 18.75 -22.43 37.33
C PHE A 1156 19.23 -23.05 36.02
N TRP A 1157 18.93 -24.33 35.78
CA TRP A 1157 19.40 -25.01 34.56
C TRP A 1157 18.76 -24.45 33.29
N THR A 1158 17.48 -24.06 33.34
CA THR A 1158 16.81 -23.33 32.25
C THR A 1158 17.54 -22.03 31.92
N GLN A 1159 17.85 -21.23 32.95
CA GLN A 1159 18.48 -19.93 32.78
C GLN A 1159 19.92 -20.06 32.28
N LYS A 1160 20.71 -20.99 32.84
CA LYS A 1160 22.05 -21.36 32.35
C LYS A 1160 22.02 -21.79 30.88
N SER A 1161 21.11 -22.71 30.52
CA SER A 1161 20.92 -23.20 29.15
C SER A 1161 20.75 -22.07 28.13
N ARG A 1162 19.86 -21.11 28.44
CA ARG A 1162 19.55 -20.00 27.54
C ARG A 1162 20.65 -18.95 27.50
N LEU A 1163 21.25 -18.62 28.65
CA LEU A 1163 22.35 -17.65 28.74
C LEU A 1163 23.57 -18.12 27.95
N THR A 1164 24.11 -19.31 28.24
CA THR A 1164 25.36 -19.79 27.61
C THR A 1164 25.18 -19.98 26.10
N ALA A 1165 24.04 -20.52 25.65
CA ALA A 1165 23.71 -20.63 24.24
C ALA A 1165 23.70 -19.24 23.57
N MET A 1166 22.96 -18.28 24.14
CA MET A 1166 22.86 -16.91 23.63
C MET A 1166 24.24 -16.23 23.56
N PHE A 1167 25.06 -16.34 24.60
CA PHE A 1167 26.37 -15.71 24.70
C PHE A 1167 27.37 -16.20 23.64
N HIS A 1168 27.62 -17.50 23.55
CA HIS A 1168 28.53 -18.04 22.53
C HIS A 1168 27.95 -17.89 21.11
N GLY A 1169 26.62 -17.86 20.98
CA GLY A 1169 25.93 -17.50 19.75
C GLY A 1169 26.17 -16.06 19.29
N VAL A 1170 26.08 -15.08 20.19
CA VAL A 1170 26.42 -13.69 19.89
C VAL A 1170 27.89 -13.58 19.46
N ARG A 1171 28.82 -14.28 20.14
CA ARG A 1171 30.24 -14.34 19.73
C ARG A 1171 30.40 -14.83 18.29
N ILE A 1172 29.77 -15.95 17.90
CA ILE A 1172 29.91 -16.49 16.54
C ILE A 1172 29.20 -15.62 15.48
N MET A 1173 28.10 -14.96 15.83
CA MET A 1173 27.40 -14.02 14.94
C MET A 1173 28.23 -12.76 14.69
N VAL A 1174 28.83 -12.16 15.73
CA VAL A 1174 29.74 -11.01 15.60
C VAL A 1174 30.95 -11.40 14.76
N LEU A 1175 31.59 -12.54 15.04
CA LEU A 1175 32.71 -13.04 14.23
C LEU A 1175 32.31 -13.22 12.75
N ARG A 1176 31.17 -13.87 12.48
CA ARG A 1176 30.68 -14.07 11.10
C ARG A 1176 30.43 -12.76 10.37
N GLN A 1177 29.81 -11.75 11.02
CA GLN A 1177 29.63 -10.43 10.41
C GLN A 1177 30.98 -9.70 10.22
N CYS A 1178 31.94 -9.85 11.13
CA CYS A 1178 33.28 -9.27 10.95
C CYS A 1178 34.01 -9.88 9.75
N ILE A 1179 33.89 -11.20 9.54
CA ILE A 1179 34.42 -11.90 8.36
C ILE A 1179 33.69 -11.42 7.08
N GLU A 1180 32.35 -11.39 7.08
CA GLU A 1180 31.53 -10.98 5.93
C GLU A 1180 31.85 -9.55 5.44
N TYR A 1181 32.19 -8.63 6.35
CA TYR A 1181 32.43 -7.22 6.04
C TYR A 1181 33.90 -6.77 6.13
N GLY A 1182 34.87 -7.69 6.24
CA GLY A 1182 36.30 -7.35 6.27
C GLY A 1182 36.70 -6.49 7.47
N LEU A 1183 36.08 -6.73 8.64
CA LEU A 1183 36.31 -5.97 9.87
C LEU A 1183 37.13 -6.75 10.90
N MET A 1184 38.00 -7.68 10.50
CA MET A 1184 38.72 -8.54 11.46
C MET A 1184 39.58 -7.77 12.47
N SER A 1185 40.16 -6.64 12.03
CA SER A 1185 40.91 -5.73 12.89
C SER A 1185 40.05 -4.96 13.92
N LEU A 1186 38.71 -5.06 13.88
CA LEU A 1186 37.81 -4.62 14.96
C LEU A 1186 37.97 -5.48 16.21
N ILE A 1187 38.19 -6.78 16.00
CA ILE A 1187 38.19 -7.83 17.03
C ILE A 1187 39.60 -8.39 17.29
N GLY A 1188 40.64 -7.63 16.90
CA GLY A 1188 42.04 -7.98 17.16
C GLY A 1188 42.59 -9.14 16.33
N LEU A 1189 41.88 -9.59 15.28
CA LEU A 1189 42.31 -10.68 14.41
C LEU A 1189 42.85 -10.16 13.07
N ASN A 1190 43.78 -10.91 12.50
CA ASN A 1190 44.28 -10.72 11.14
C ASN A 1190 43.46 -11.57 10.16
N ASP A 1191 43.42 -11.18 8.88
CA ASP A 1191 42.70 -11.89 7.82
C ASP A 1191 43.37 -13.22 7.36
N ASP A 1192 44.21 -13.83 8.21
CA ASP A 1192 44.84 -15.12 7.94
C ASP A 1192 43.80 -16.25 8.03
N PRO A 1193 43.54 -17.00 6.94
CA PRO A 1193 42.46 -17.99 6.91
C PRO A 1193 42.57 -19.10 7.97
N LEU A 1194 43.80 -19.47 8.36
CA LEU A 1194 44.02 -20.48 9.40
C LEU A 1194 43.67 -19.95 10.79
N THR A 1195 44.03 -18.71 11.09
CA THR A 1195 43.68 -18.01 12.34
C THR A 1195 42.16 -17.84 12.46
N LEU A 1196 41.48 -17.43 11.38
CA LEU A 1196 40.02 -17.30 11.33
C LEU A 1196 39.32 -18.64 11.59
N ALA A 1197 39.73 -19.69 10.87
CA ALA A 1197 39.17 -21.04 11.02
C ALA A 1197 39.40 -21.61 12.43
N MET A 1198 40.57 -21.33 13.03
CA MET A 1198 40.88 -21.74 14.40
C MET A 1198 40.01 -21.03 15.44
N GLU A 1199 39.71 -19.74 15.27
CA GLU A 1199 38.83 -19.04 16.20
C GLU A 1199 37.36 -19.43 16.05
N GLN A 1200 36.89 -19.65 14.82
CA GLN A 1200 35.57 -20.26 14.59
C GLN A 1200 35.46 -21.64 15.26
N ILE A 1201 36.51 -22.46 15.22
CA ILE A 1201 36.58 -23.75 15.95
C ILE A 1201 36.59 -23.55 17.48
N ASN A 1202 37.24 -22.52 18.01
CA ASN A 1202 37.23 -22.24 19.45
C ASN A 1202 35.82 -21.87 19.92
N ILE A 1203 35.17 -20.90 19.27
CA ILE A 1203 33.81 -20.50 19.64
C ILE A 1203 32.82 -21.65 19.46
N ALA A 1204 32.93 -22.43 18.38
CA ALA A 1204 32.08 -23.61 18.18
C ALA A 1204 32.32 -24.72 19.23
N ARG A 1205 33.57 -24.88 19.71
CA ARG A 1205 33.87 -25.75 20.87
C ARG A 1205 33.19 -25.24 22.13
N ASP A 1206 33.22 -23.95 22.39
CA ASP A 1206 32.57 -23.34 23.57
C ASP A 1206 31.05 -23.52 23.54
N VAL A 1207 30.42 -23.41 22.36
CA VAL A 1207 28.99 -23.74 22.16
C VAL A 1207 28.71 -25.20 22.49
N VAL A 1208 29.43 -26.14 21.87
CA VAL A 1208 29.21 -27.59 22.08
C VAL A 1208 29.50 -27.99 23.54
N HIS A 1209 30.53 -27.41 24.16
CA HIS A 1209 30.83 -27.62 25.58
C HIS A 1209 29.72 -27.07 26.49
N SER A 1210 29.22 -25.87 26.21
CA SER A 1210 28.11 -25.27 26.95
C SER A 1210 26.84 -26.13 26.89
N LEU A 1211 26.47 -26.59 25.70
CA LEU A 1211 25.31 -27.45 25.50
C LEU A 1211 25.49 -28.81 26.20
N THR A 1212 26.69 -29.41 26.17
CA THR A 1212 26.95 -30.68 26.88
C THR A 1212 27.09 -30.54 28.39
N SER A 1213 27.30 -29.32 28.92
CA SER A 1213 27.37 -29.03 30.36
C SER A 1213 26.01 -28.91 31.06
N VAL A 1214 24.91 -28.91 30.30
CA VAL A 1214 23.54 -28.70 30.77
C VAL A 1214 22.72 -30.00 30.59
N PRO A 1215 21.89 -30.41 31.57
CA PRO A 1215 21.02 -31.57 31.39
C PRO A 1215 20.05 -31.38 30.22
N PHE A 1216 19.99 -32.37 29.33
CA PHE A 1216 19.36 -32.27 28.00
C PHE A 1216 17.94 -31.67 28.01
N GLN A 1217 17.13 -32.01 29.01
CA GLN A 1217 15.76 -31.49 29.15
C GLN A 1217 15.67 -29.96 29.17
N TYR A 1218 16.68 -29.26 29.70
CA TYR A 1218 16.71 -27.79 29.73
C TYR A 1218 17.19 -27.19 28.41
N ILE A 1219 17.89 -27.95 27.56
CA ILE A 1219 18.22 -27.54 26.18
C ILE A 1219 16.95 -27.56 25.33
N GLN A 1220 16.11 -28.58 25.51
CA GLN A 1220 14.79 -28.66 24.86
C GLN A 1220 13.89 -27.45 25.17
N THR A 1221 14.09 -26.76 26.30
CA THR A 1221 13.32 -25.57 26.66
C THR A 1221 13.69 -24.30 25.88
N ASN A 1222 14.77 -24.31 25.09
CA ASN A 1222 15.25 -23.10 24.40
C ASN A 1222 14.40 -22.72 23.17
N GLY A 1223 13.67 -23.68 22.59
CA GLY A 1223 12.84 -23.48 21.40
C GLY A 1223 13.63 -23.11 20.12
N GLU A 1224 12.89 -22.86 19.04
CA GLU A 1224 13.44 -22.57 17.70
C GLU A 1224 14.55 -21.50 17.64
N PRO A 1225 14.48 -20.33 18.33
CA PRO A 1225 15.60 -19.38 18.34
C PRO A 1225 16.91 -19.97 18.86
N GLY A 1226 16.86 -20.87 19.84
CA GLY A 1226 18.04 -21.59 20.32
C GLY A 1226 18.53 -22.64 19.32
N ILE A 1227 17.60 -23.30 18.62
CA ILE A 1227 17.91 -24.32 17.60
C ILE A 1227 18.51 -23.66 16.34
N GLU A 1228 17.98 -22.52 15.89
CA GLU A 1228 18.54 -21.76 14.77
C GLU A 1228 19.98 -21.30 15.04
N LEU A 1229 20.27 -20.89 16.28
CA LEU A 1229 21.62 -20.57 16.71
C LEU A 1229 22.57 -21.76 16.58
N MET A 1230 22.11 -22.96 16.97
CA MET A 1230 22.85 -24.21 16.76
C MET A 1230 23.00 -24.54 15.27
N ARG A 1231 22.00 -24.28 14.42
CA ARG A 1231 22.09 -24.44 12.95
C ARG A 1231 23.14 -23.49 12.34
N VAL A 1232 23.24 -22.24 12.80
CA VAL A 1232 24.28 -21.29 12.38
C VAL A 1232 25.68 -21.81 12.72
N VAL A 1233 25.89 -22.33 13.93
CA VAL A 1233 27.17 -22.94 14.35
C VAL A 1233 27.47 -24.20 13.52
N GLY A 1234 26.47 -25.05 13.28
CA GLY A 1234 26.59 -26.25 12.45
C GLY A 1234 26.95 -25.93 11.00
N SER A 1235 26.36 -24.89 10.40
CA SER A 1235 26.70 -24.42 9.06
C SER A 1235 28.16 -23.98 8.93
N ILE A 1236 28.69 -23.28 9.94
CA ILE A 1236 30.11 -22.86 9.99
C ILE A 1236 31.03 -24.08 10.13
N LEU A 1237 30.70 -25.02 11.01
CA LEU A 1237 31.46 -26.27 11.17
C LEU A 1237 31.43 -27.14 9.90
N LEU A 1238 30.31 -27.19 9.19
CA LEU A 1238 30.19 -27.87 7.90
C LEU A 1238 31.09 -27.21 6.84
N GLU A 1239 31.05 -25.88 6.73
CA GLU A 1239 31.91 -25.13 5.81
C GLU A 1239 33.40 -25.38 6.09
N LEU A 1240 33.82 -25.33 7.36
CA LEU A 1240 35.19 -25.60 7.77
C LEU A 1240 35.62 -27.06 7.51
N SER A 1241 34.71 -28.03 7.67
CA SER A 1241 35.00 -29.44 7.38
C SER A 1241 35.07 -29.77 5.89
N GLN A 1242 34.53 -28.91 5.01
CA GLN A 1242 34.56 -29.10 3.55
C GLN A 1242 35.62 -28.26 2.84
N LYS A 1243 35.80 -26.99 3.23
CA LYS A 1243 36.56 -26.00 2.43
C LYS A 1243 37.99 -25.73 2.91
N VAL A 1244 38.35 -26.09 4.15
CA VAL A 1244 39.70 -25.79 4.67
C VAL A 1244 40.68 -26.91 4.35
N GLU A 1245 41.83 -26.54 3.75
CA GLU A 1245 42.90 -27.47 3.36
C GLU A 1245 43.64 -28.11 4.56
N ASN A 1246 43.66 -27.44 5.72
CA ASN A 1246 44.32 -27.93 6.92
C ASN A 1246 43.57 -29.11 7.58
N ASP A 1247 44.18 -30.30 7.59
CA ASP A 1247 43.58 -31.54 8.12
C ASP A 1247 43.24 -31.48 9.61
N VAL A 1248 43.98 -30.71 10.43
CA VAL A 1248 43.72 -30.57 11.87
C VAL A 1248 42.48 -29.72 12.12
N VAL A 1249 42.31 -28.64 11.36
CA VAL A 1249 41.08 -27.83 11.34
C VAL A 1249 39.91 -28.70 10.89
N ARG A 1250 40.07 -29.42 9.77
CA ARG A 1250 39.01 -30.28 9.21
C ARG A 1250 38.55 -31.34 10.21
N GLY A 1251 39.47 -32.08 10.81
CA GLY A 1251 39.16 -33.13 11.80
C GLY A 1251 38.47 -32.59 13.05
N ARG A 1252 38.90 -31.43 13.56
CA ARG A 1252 38.24 -30.75 14.70
C ARG A 1252 36.85 -30.26 14.34
N ALA A 1253 36.67 -29.66 13.17
CA ALA A 1253 35.38 -29.18 12.68
C ALA A 1253 34.38 -30.34 12.53
N SER A 1254 34.78 -31.44 11.89
CA SER A 1254 33.97 -32.65 11.75
C SER A 1254 33.58 -33.25 13.11
N SER A 1255 34.52 -33.32 14.07
CA SER A 1255 34.22 -33.86 15.41
C SER A 1255 33.18 -33.01 16.15
N LEU A 1256 33.31 -31.67 16.11
CA LEU A 1256 32.34 -30.76 16.74
C LEU A 1256 30.99 -30.79 16.02
N LEU A 1257 30.99 -30.90 14.69
CA LEU A 1257 29.78 -31.01 13.89
C LEU A 1257 28.99 -32.27 14.25
N SER A 1258 29.65 -33.43 14.37
CA SER A 1258 29.00 -34.68 14.79
C SER A 1258 28.36 -34.57 16.18
N SER A 1259 29.05 -33.95 17.16
CA SER A 1259 28.47 -33.72 18.50
C SER A 1259 27.28 -32.76 18.47
N LEU A 1260 27.32 -31.72 17.65
CA LEU A 1260 26.22 -30.77 17.51
C LEU A 1260 25.02 -31.38 16.75
N LEU A 1261 25.27 -32.25 15.78
CA LEU A 1261 24.23 -33.00 15.06
C LEU A 1261 23.54 -34.04 15.94
N ASP A 1262 24.23 -34.71 16.88
CA ASP A 1262 23.57 -35.56 17.89
C ASP A 1262 22.59 -34.74 18.75
N ILE A 1263 23.01 -33.57 19.22
CA ILE A 1263 22.17 -32.66 20.01
C ILE A 1263 20.96 -32.20 19.18
N LEU A 1264 21.17 -31.76 17.94
CA LEU A 1264 20.11 -31.32 17.02
C LEU A 1264 19.13 -32.43 16.66
N ALA A 1265 19.60 -33.66 16.40
CA ALA A 1265 18.75 -34.80 16.09
C ALA A 1265 17.87 -35.23 17.27
N ARG A 1266 18.36 -35.04 18.50
CA ARG A 1266 17.60 -35.29 19.74
C ARG A 1266 16.66 -34.15 20.10
N LEU A 1267 16.91 -32.93 19.59
CA LEU A 1267 16.02 -31.79 19.74
C LEU A 1267 14.85 -31.95 18.75
N ASP A 1268 13.76 -32.49 19.30
CA ASP A 1268 12.42 -32.67 18.73
C ASP A 1268 11.83 -31.35 18.18
N SER A 1269 12.29 -30.96 16.98
CA SER A 1269 11.92 -29.72 16.28
C SER A 1269 11.32 -30.05 14.92
N LYS A 1270 10.36 -29.24 14.44
CA LYS A 1270 9.69 -29.48 13.14
C LYS A 1270 10.67 -29.61 11.97
N ALA A 1271 11.78 -28.87 11.97
CA ALA A 1271 12.79 -28.99 10.93
C ALA A 1271 13.80 -30.14 11.18
N SER A 1272 13.86 -30.71 12.39
CA SER A 1272 14.54 -31.99 12.63
C SER A 1272 13.76 -33.15 11.97
N GLU A 1273 12.43 -33.11 11.99
CA GLU A 1273 11.58 -34.04 11.23
C GLU A 1273 11.78 -33.87 9.71
N GLU A 1274 11.82 -32.63 9.20
CA GLU A 1274 12.12 -32.38 7.78
C GLU A 1274 13.52 -32.86 7.38
N LEU A 1275 14.56 -32.63 8.20
CA LEU A 1275 15.91 -33.13 7.95
C LEU A 1275 16.01 -34.66 8.00
N LEU A 1276 15.27 -35.32 8.89
CA LEU A 1276 15.17 -36.78 8.93
C LEU A 1276 14.45 -37.32 7.68
N SER A 1277 13.41 -36.64 7.19
CA SER A 1277 12.70 -37.00 5.96
C SER A 1277 13.54 -36.85 4.69
N GLN A 1278 14.63 -36.07 4.73
CA GLN A 1278 15.58 -35.89 3.63
C GLN A 1278 16.80 -36.83 3.72
N GLN A 1279 16.92 -37.63 4.79
CA GLN A 1279 17.92 -38.71 4.90
C GLN A 1279 17.38 -40.10 4.51
N THR A 1280 16.07 -40.22 4.30
CA THR A 1280 15.39 -41.42 3.75
C THR A 1280 15.10 -41.26 2.26
#